data_AF-A0A9W9Q6L7-F1
#
_entry.id   AF-A0A9W9Q6L7-F1
#
_cell.length_a   1.000
_cell.length_b   1.000
_cell.length_c   1.000
_cell.angle_alpha   90.00
_cell.angle_beta   90.00
_cell.angle_gamma   90.00
#
_symmetry.space_group_name_H-M   'P 1'
#
loop_
_entity.id
_entity.type
_entity.pdbx_description
1 polymer ?
#
loop_
_entity_poly.entity_id
_entity_poly.type
_entity_poly.pdbx_seq_one_letter_code
_entity_poly.pdbx_strand_id
1 'polypeptide(L)'
;MFPYILRHVRRTFFDPLATSKARVREILVELPVGSAHPWNPERLLLCRTEDGIIEIDLSPFSEEFFDDPVDLGEMGEILWRRMAGFQPQLGVFNDFQILQAPAPTFKVPIKTDQITILAVYRKSPSYFDLCLADAEYNTSCWSEKEIFAGITHSGDIFKGEDILQYVKFDTDTHTEKEICVLISSFNYTPITKFLGTHPALLVADHVEKVMILWVIPVPLDAATIGDATICCPLVIKRDGESLICSILPVATTDRGKECYGARLKSDAFPEAIRRADFTVSATLVDNENGTTPAPGFEQKVGSSSPEVQRTMIPDNAVFTTDTTTLPPFLNSKHTQIIRFKTGIEFILPDGEHALDSQTPGLVLPCIFGSRLEGPFLLATGTTPTNVPFANEASILDYYKQLKSAVVVVNDRMTDKSRSLAAAYRINALFIVQLTLRNEPKNNDEILSALNSTNINAVTALAGPQSLVVVQIFQKFYFYRGIANSKFINTAQTAFGTDVTSILESVSMDSILDPRIPRIISLGDSERILLPKSGQWIQPQDLKKMFEDIMAQQIHCLEEDILSAITQLQVLLNQKDLRDLSRSLVAALTTNVSNLVTPLRNAYGKFLREEYDIESPESGKKKAVLLDELTKATQEMQIALKPVIPVLAEMLSLQKTSKRTHDLQRLFRQCQIQSNVEAAKAMTFGTLAEYLGTYAENMGVMLLNINTEAYHRLLDDLKNSTIDPSFCCDLDSRVLHLEGFDAGIIIEQSQAHHDGPLKSQLGPAHPILALPYLSQSSDIGSMLAWVCWDEFVNLENPYAVKWLEKCNEKHIAALRIIMRSTLSQSVTTGKQRLDPSSLEIGYLMGALLMAAMSKLAARRTTAPVVSAEAGDTVTKLMRGLFGNLLTTAASGLRSLSRVWQLFALDVKYELPTTKIDWIWYEKIINLYPFTGWPLEQFHQNLERLLDNAIMQFVLKNEDTAALKSTRSDDLIKGCKLRNFQLKHYRMIITVLGRIFANTDIDVSAAANRGQRRYSDDLAAVRIYHSHSACYSELKGKVAKACKANEWAKMKGLCQEMMNKHAETAAIWQVKPESIDFQNMPLYKRLLNADFETSDDIVKGANLRLSRQVFGDAEIHRVPWQVGEKPQNSQNLEPLDDTFIEYLLTGSGPESYSVIASVDPECGMTTMLETKCKDEFVQFESLMRPSFIATMQKDILSVDVCHSIAIPEAAMRAFIKTLNPRFLWEDLGQSFQRMVLGLLKGRSSRTVYHPTRELLNLNGAKKIPQTEE
;
A
#
# COMPACT_ATOMS: atom_id res chain seq x y z
N MET A 1 20.06 31.67 -17.69
CA MET A 1 21.09 31.32 -18.67
C MET A 1 21.33 29.81 -18.58
N PHE A 2 20.35 29.01 -19.00
CA PHE A 2 20.55 27.59 -19.29
C PHE A 2 21.55 27.56 -20.44
N PRO A 3 22.71 26.88 -20.36
CA PRO A 3 23.63 26.99 -21.48
C PRO A 3 22.99 26.26 -22.65
N TYR A 4 22.73 27.02 -23.71
CA TYR A 4 22.42 26.58 -25.08
C TYR A 4 23.20 25.32 -25.52
N ILE A 5 24.34 25.08 -24.86
CA ILE A 5 25.32 24.03 -25.03
C ILE A 5 24.81 22.60 -24.70
N LEU A 6 23.92 22.39 -23.71
CA LEU A 6 23.41 21.04 -23.39
C LEU A 6 22.39 20.52 -24.44
N ARG A 7 21.85 21.37 -25.32
CA ARG A 7 20.98 20.95 -26.44
C ARG A 7 21.68 20.06 -27.45
N HIS A 8 23.02 20.12 -27.51
CA HIS A 8 23.81 19.32 -28.44
C HIS A 8 23.97 17.86 -27.97
N VAL A 9 23.75 17.59 -26.68
CA VAL A 9 23.87 16.24 -26.12
C VAL A 9 22.59 15.45 -26.42
N ARG A 10 22.72 14.43 -27.28
CA ARG A 10 21.66 13.48 -27.66
C ARG A 10 21.68 12.20 -26.84
N ARG A 11 22.87 11.76 -26.40
CA ARG A 11 23.05 10.52 -25.64
C ARG A 11 24.29 10.62 -24.75
N THR A 12 24.18 10.14 -23.52
CA THR A 12 25.30 10.14 -22.58
C THR A 12 25.89 8.74 -22.47
N PHE A 13 27.21 8.68 -22.51
CA PHE A 13 28.02 7.48 -22.40
C PHE A 13 28.96 7.63 -21.22
N PHE A 14 29.19 6.55 -20.48
CA PHE A 14 30.17 6.51 -19.43
C PHE A 14 30.98 5.22 -19.51
N ASP A 15 32.26 5.36 -19.82
CA ASP A 15 33.25 4.30 -19.79
C ASP A 15 33.99 4.36 -18.44
N PRO A 16 33.75 3.39 -17.54
CA PRO A 16 34.35 3.36 -16.22
C PRO A 16 35.84 2.96 -16.23
N LEU A 17 36.46 2.77 -17.40
CA LEU A 17 37.89 2.51 -17.58
C LEU A 17 38.64 3.70 -18.23
N ALA A 18 37.93 4.78 -18.58
CA ALA A 18 38.53 5.96 -19.18
C ALA A 18 39.30 6.81 -18.14
N THR A 19 40.57 6.50 -17.93
CA THR A 19 41.46 7.17 -16.94
C THR A 19 42.01 8.53 -17.39
N SER A 20 41.82 8.93 -18.66
CA SER A 20 42.34 10.20 -19.18
C SER A 20 41.35 10.93 -20.09
N LYS A 21 41.41 12.26 -20.09
CA LYS A 21 40.62 13.12 -20.99
C LYS A 21 40.90 12.83 -22.48
N ALA A 22 42.14 12.43 -22.82
CA ALA A 22 42.50 12.03 -24.18
C ALA A 22 41.74 10.77 -24.62
N ARG A 23 41.68 9.76 -23.75
CA ARG A 23 40.93 8.52 -24.01
C ARG A 23 39.43 8.78 -24.20
N VAL A 24 38.85 9.67 -23.39
CA VAL A 24 37.45 10.09 -23.55
C VAL A 24 37.21 10.71 -24.93
N ARG A 25 38.14 11.55 -25.42
CA ARG A 25 38.04 12.13 -26.77
C ARG A 25 38.11 11.07 -27.87
N GLU A 26 38.99 10.09 -27.76
CA GLU A 26 39.07 8.98 -28.71
C GLU A 26 37.74 8.21 -28.79
N ILE A 27 37.16 7.85 -27.64
CA ILE A 27 35.88 7.15 -27.57
C ILE A 27 34.77 7.96 -28.26
N LEU A 28 34.70 9.27 -28.01
CA LEU A 28 33.68 10.13 -28.61
C LEU A 28 33.83 10.23 -30.14
N VAL A 29 35.05 10.18 -30.69
CA VAL A 29 35.29 10.22 -32.16
C VAL A 29 34.70 9.00 -32.89
N GLU A 30 34.47 7.89 -32.19
CA GLU A 30 33.84 6.69 -32.77
C GLU A 30 32.31 6.69 -32.64
N LEU A 31 31.74 7.56 -31.80
CA LEU A 31 30.31 7.59 -31.46
C LEU A 31 29.51 8.66 -32.24
N PRO A 32 28.22 8.48 -32.52
CA PRO A 32 27.42 9.44 -33.30
C PRO A 32 27.47 10.89 -32.79
N VAL A 33 27.26 11.87 -33.67
CA VAL A 33 27.14 13.28 -33.29
C VAL A 33 26.03 13.46 -32.24
N GLY A 34 26.35 14.19 -31.18
CA GLY A 34 25.53 14.37 -29.98
C GLY A 34 25.86 13.41 -28.84
N SER A 35 26.81 12.50 -29.01
CA SER A 35 27.32 11.65 -27.91
C SER A 35 28.12 12.48 -26.92
N ALA A 36 27.90 12.27 -25.63
CA ALA A 36 28.63 12.96 -24.57
C ALA A 36 29.18 12.00 -23.50
N HIS A 37 30.30 12.37 -22.87
CA HIS A 37 30.97 11.58 -21.84
C HIS A 37 31.54 12.47 -20.73
N PRO A 38 31.35 12.12 -19.44
CA PRO A 38 31.83 12.93 -18.32
C PRO A 38 33.36 12.86 -18.15
N TRP A 39 33.94 13.92 -17.61
CA TRP A 39 35.31 14.01 -17.13
C TRP A 39 35.30 14.79 -15.81
N ASN A 40 35.09 14.05 -14.71
CA ASN A 40 34.81 14.62 -13.39
C ASN A 40 35.98 15.34 -12.69
N PRO A 41 37.29 15.06 -12.95
CA PRO A 41 38.40 15.78 -12.33
C PRO A 41 38.32 17.30 -12.54
N GLU A 42 37.74 17.73 -13.66
CA GLU A 42 37.47 19.13 -14.00
C GLU A 42 35.96 19.45 -14.00
N ARG A 43 35.12 18.51 -13.57
CA ARG A 43 33.65 18.54 -13.68
C ARG A 43 33.15 18.92 -15.07
N LEU A 44 33.72 18.31 -16.11
CA LEU A 44 33.34 18.58 -17.50
C LEU A 44 32.49 17.47 -18.09
N LEU A 45 31.67 17.81 -19.08
CA LEU A 45 31.03 16.88 -19.99
C LEU A 45 31.54 17.16 -21.40
N LEU A 46 32.25 16.20 -22.00
CA LEU A 46 32.75 16.32 -23.37
C LEU A 46 31.65 15.85 -24.32
N CYS A 47 31.29 16.64 -25.32
CA CYS A 47 30.22 16.31 -26.28
C CYS A 47 30.71 16.40 -27.71
N ARG A 48 30.48 15.37 -28.53
CA ARG A 48 30.73 15.39 -29.96
C ARG A 48 29.65 16.20 -30.68
N THR A 49 30.07 17.22 -31.41
CA THR A 49 29.23 18.03 -32.31
C THR A 49 29.67 17.86 -33.76
N GLU A 50 28.95 18.49 -34.69
CA GLU A 50 29.32 18.50 -36.12
C GLU A 50 30.68 19.21 -36.34
N ASP A 51 31.01 20.19 -35.48
CA ASP A 51 32.23 21.01 -35.56
C ASP A 51 33.41 20.47 -34.73
N GLY A 52 33.25 19.32 -34.07
CA GLY A 52 34.25 18.72 -33.19
C GLY A 52 33.76 18.45 -31.76
N ILE A 53 34.67 18.21 -30.82
CA ILE A 53 34.31 17.91 -29.42
C ILE A 53 34.35 19.21 -28.61
N ILE A 54 33.21 19.56 -28.00
CA ILE A 54 33.07 20.71 -27.09
C ILE A 54 33.12 20.24 -25.62
N GLU A 55 33.51 21.15 -24.73
CA GLU A 55 33.55 20.90 -23.28
C GLU A 55 32.46 21.73 -22.57
N ILE A 56 31.67 21.07 -21.73
CA ILE A 56 30.56 21.68 -21.01
C ILE A 56 30.88 21.62 -19.51
N ASP A 57 30.93 22.77 -18.84
CA ASP A 57 31.18 22.84 -17.39
C ASP A 57 29.94 22.43 -16.59
N LEU A 58 30.10 21.39 -15.76
CA LEU A 58 29.07 20.86 -14.86
C LEU A 58 29.20 21.37 -13.42
N SER A 59 30.26 22.13 -13.09
CA SER A 59 30.49 22.68 -11.75
C SER A 59 29.31 23.43 -11.12
N PRO A 60 28.45 24.15 -11.88
CA PRO A 60 27.29 24.85 -11.33
C PRO A 60 26.13 23.95 -10.88
N PHE A 61 26.13 22.66 -11.22
CA PHE A 61 25.01 21.74 -10.99
C PHE A 61 25.31 20.75 -9.85
N SER A 62 24.34 20.52 -8.96
CA SER A 62 24.45 19.51 -7.88
C SER A 62 24.18 18.09 -8.39
N GLU A 63 24.59 17.05 -7.66
CA GLU A 63 24.24 15.66 -8.03
C GLU A 63 22.72 15.43 -8.07
N GLU A 64 21.97 16.05 -7.14
CA GLU A 64 20.50 16.03 -7.10
C GLU A 64 19.84 16.60 -8.37
N PHE A 65 20.55 17.46 -9.11
CA PHE A 65 20.05 18.01 -10.37
C PHE A 65 19.85 16.93 -11.45
N PHE A 66 20.64 15.86 -11.38
CA PHE A 66 20.62 14.73 -12.31
C PHE A 66 19.84 13.53 -11.79
N ASP A 67 19.33 13.59 -10.55
CA ASP A 67 18.61 12.49 -9.90
C ASP A 67 17.10 12.61 -10.14
N ASP A 68 16.49 11.52 -10.61
CA ASP A 68 15.04 11.40 -10.76
C ASP A 68 14.58 10.25 -9.86
N PRO A 69 14.18 10.53 -8.61
CA PRO A 69 13.95 9.53 -7.57
C PRO A 69 12.63 8.75 -7.75
N VAL A 70 12.02 8.77 -8.95
CA VAL A 70 10.75 8.06 -9.19
C VAL A 70 10.97 6.55 -9.10
N ASP A 71 10.60 5.98 -7.94
CA ASP A 71 10.48 4.54 -7.70
C ASP A 71 9.29 3.99 -8.51
N LEU A 72 9.58 3.13 -9.48
CA LEU A 72 8.54 2.55 -10.36
C LEU A 72 7.57 1.67 -9.58
N GLY A 73 8.00 1.08 -8.45
CA GLY A 73 7.15 0.32 -7.54
C GLY A 73 6.14 1.21 -6.82
N GLU A 74 6.59 2.33 -6.25
CA GLU A 74 5.72 3.33 -5.61
C GLU A 74 4.76 3.97 -6.63
N MET A 75 5.27 4.27 -7.83
CA MET A 75 4.44 4.79 -8.92
C MET A 75 3.35 3.81 -9.34
N GLY A 76 3.66 2.51 -9.43
CA GLY A 76 2.66 1.46 -9.71
C GLY A 76 1.51 1.46 -8.70
N GLU A 77 1.82 1.58 -7.41
CA GLU A 77 0.80 1.68 -6.34
C GLU A 77 -0.06 2.94 -6.45
N ILE A 78 0.59 4.09 -6.67
CA ILE A 78 -0.10 5.38 -6.81
C ILE A 78 -1.02 5.37 -8.02
N LEU A 79 -0.55 4.85 -9.16
CA LEU A 79 -1.34 4.73 -10.38
C LEU A 79 -2.53 3.79 -10.18
N TRP A 80 -2.33 2.65 -9.53
CA TRP A 80 -3.43 1.72 -9.26
C TRP A 80 -4.52 2.38 -8.39
N ARG A 81 -4.13 3.12 -7.34
CA ARG A 81 -5.06 3.88 -6.49
C ARG A 81 -5.81 4.95 -7.27
N ARG A 82 -5.11 5.72 -8.11
CA ARG A 82 -5.72 6.80 -8.91
C ARG A 82 -6.67 6.26 -9.97
N MET A 83 -6.23 5.23 -10.72
CA MET A 83 -7.02 4.59 -11.77
C MET A 83 -8.29 3.92 -11.22
N ALA A 84 -8.28 3.43 -9.97
CA ALA A 84 -9.47 2.93 -9.29
C ALA A 84 -10.57 4.00 -9.12
N GLY A 85 -10.21 5.29 -9.10
CA GLY A 85 -11.17 6.40 -9.09
C GLY A 85 -11.96 6.57 -10.40
N PHE A 86 -11.44 6.04 -11.51
CA PHE A 86 -11.95 6.20 -12.89
C PHE A 86 -12.50 4.90 -13.49
N GLN A 87 -13.00 3.98 -12.65
CA GLN A 87 -13.55 2.69 -13.09
C GLN A 87 -14.60 2.75 -14.22
N PRO A 88 -15.48 3.77 -14.34
CA PRO A 88 -16.41 3.84 -15.46
C PRO A 88 -15.72 3.95 -16.83
N GLN A 89 -14.54 4.57 -16.88
CA GLN A 89 -13.75 4.76 -18.11
C GLN A 89 -12.69 3.68 -18.27
N LEU A 90 -12.06 3.28 -17.17
CA LEU A 90 -10.95 2.33 -17.14
C LEU A 90 -11.39 0.90 -16.82
N GLY A 91 -12.68 0.60 -16.76
CA GLY A 91 -13.21 -0.74 -16.49
C GLY A 91 -12.84 -1.77 -17.55
N VAL A 92 -12.41 -1.33 -18.73
CA VAL A 92 -11.78 -2.19 -19.76
C VAL A 92 -10.47 -2.77 -19.23
N PHE A 93 -9.76 -2.04 -18.37
CA PHE A 93 -8.52 -2.44 -17.71
C PHE A 93 -8.79 -3.04 -16.32
N ASN A 94 -9.70 -4.00 -16.17
CA ASN A 94 -9.91 -4.63 -14.85
C ASN A 94 -8.82 -5.68 -14.52
N ASP A 95 -8.20 -6.27 -15.53
CA ASP A 95 -7.09 -7.24 -15.42
C ASP A 95 -5.86 -6.74 -16.20
N PHE A 96 -5.15 -5.76 -15.63
CA PHE A 96 -3.97 -5.15 -16.26
C PHE A 96 -2.70 -5.27 -15.42
N GLN A 97 -1.57 -5.31 -16.11
CA GLN A 97 -0.24 -5.20 -15.51
C GLN A 97 0.41 -3.89 -15.96
N ILE A 98 0.92 -3.12 -15.01
CA ILE A 98 1.75 -1.94 -15.30
C ILE A 98 3.19 -2.44 -15.42
N LEU A 99 3.80 -2.29 -16.59
CA LEU A 99 5.18 -2.68 -16.87
C LEU A 99 5.94 -1.52 -17.50
N GLN A 100 7.25 -1.46 -17.31
CA GLN A 100 8.09 -0.54 -18.06
C GLN A 100 8.13 -0.97 -19.54
N ALA A 101 8.14 -0.01 -20.46
CA ALA A 101 8.26 -0.29 -21.89
C ALA A 101 9.40 -1.29 -22.19
N PRO A 102 9.17 -2.29 -23.06
CA PRO A 102 10.06 -3.44 -23.20
C PRO A 102 11.36 -3.09 -23.93
N ALA A 103 11.35 -2.01 -24.72
CA ALA A 103 12.48 -1.49 -25.46
C ALA A 103 12.21 0.01 -25.76
N PRO A 104 13.24 0.80 -26.16
CA PRO A 104 13.06 2.18 -26.61
C PRO A 104 12.06 2.31 -27.77
N THR A 105 12.05 1.33 -28.68
CA THR A 105 11.07 1.22 -29.77
C THR A 105 10.33 -0.11 -29.65
N PHE A 106 9.00 -0.05 -29.60
CA PHE A 106 8.16 -1.24 -29.44
C PHE A 106 6.84 -1.10 -30.20
N LYS A 107 6.15 -2.22 -30.42
CA LYS A 107 4.93 -2.29 -31.24
C LYS A 107 3.74 -2.73 -30.39
N VAL A 108 2.59 -2.06 -30.54
CA VAL A 108 1.32 -2.41 -29.88
C VAL A 108 0.18 -2.53 -30.89
N PRO A 109 -0.77 -3.47 -30.73
CA PRO A 109 -1.91 -3.61 -31.63
C PRO A 109 -2.90 -2.45 -31.44
N ILE A 110 -3.47 -1.94 -32.55
CA ILE A 110 -4.55 -0.95 -32.52
C ILE A 110 -5.87 -1.71 -32.41
N LYS A 111 -6.71 -1.36 -31.43
CA LYS A 111 -8.09 -1.84 -31.33
C LYS A 111 -9.06 -0.67 -31.34
N THR A 112 -9.94 -0.64 -32.32
CA THR A 112 -10.95 0.41 -32.50
C THR A 112 -11.79 0.57 -31.23
N ASP A 113 -12.10 1.82 -30.90
CA ASP A 113 -12.83 2.24 -29.69
C ASP A 113 -12.20 1.92 -28.33
N GLN A 114 -11.00 1.33 -28.31
CA GLN A 114 -10.26 1.09 -27.06
C GLN A 114 -9.24 2.18 -26.79
N ILE A 115 -8.97 2.40 -25.50
CA ILE A 115 -7.95 3.35 -25.05
C ILE A 115 -6.57 2.79 -25.39
N THR A 116 -5.76 3.56 -26.11
CA THR A 116 -4.40 3.17 -26.52
C THR A 116 -3.33 3.95 -25.77
N ILE A 117 -3.54 5.24 -25.53
CA ILE A 117 -2.61 6.08 -24.76
C ILE A 117 -3.41 6.76 -23.65
N LEU A 118 -2.88 6.80 -22.43
CA LEU A 118 -3.52 7.55 -21.35
C LEU A 118 -2.49 8.22 -20.44
N ALA A 119 -2.92 9.30 -19.78
CA ALA A 119 -2.17 9.99 -18.75
C ALA A 119 -2.99 10.08 -17.47
N VAL A 120 -2.35 9.81 -16.33
CA VAL A 120 -2.97 9.92 -14.99
C VAL A 120 -2.06 10.73 -14.08
N TYR A 121 -2.60 11.80 -13.51
CA TYR A 121 -1.82 12.75 -12.70
C TYR A 121 -2.69 13.45 -11.66
N ARG A 122 -2.04 14.15 -10.72
CA ARG A 122 -2.70 15.03 -9.75
C ARG A 122 -2.67 16.47 -10.26
N LYS A 123 -3.75 17.22 -10.04
CA LYS A 123 -3.92 18.62 -10.43
C LYS A 123 -2.94 19.61 -9.78
N SER A 124 -2.32 19.25 -8.65
CA SER A 124 -1.37 20.12 -7.96
C SER A 124 0.05 19.77 -8.41
N PRO A 125 0.90 20.75 -8.81
CA PRO A 125 0.72 22.20 -8.66
C PRO A 125 -0.02 22.93 -9.81
N SER A 126 -0.21 22.30 -10.97
CA SER A 126 -1.04 22.79 -12.09
C SER A 126 -1.51 21.60 -12.96
N TYR A 127 -2.07 21.84 -14.15
CA TYR A 127 -2.42 20.76 -15.10
C TYR A 127 -1.20 20.22 -15.86
N PHE A 128 -1.18 18.91 -16.05
CA PHE A 128 -0.19 18.12 -16.79
C PHE A 128 -0.89 17.49 -18.00
N ASP A 129 -1.08 18.25 -19.07
CA ASP A 129 -1.99 17.88 -20.14
C ASP A 129 -1.32 17.02 -21.21
N LEU A 130 -1.90 15.84 -21.43
CA LEU A 130 -1.65 14.98 -22.58
C LEU A 130 -2.12 15.68 -23.86
N CYS A 131 -1.20 15.86 -24.80
CA CYS A 131 -1.48 16.45 -26.09
C CYS A 131 -0.78 15.66 -27.21
N LEU A 132 -1.25 15.83 -28.43
CA LEU A 132 -0.68 15.24 -29.65
C LEU A 132 -0.30 16.35 -30.62
N ALA A 133 0.78 16.19 -31.38
CA ALA A 133 1.19 17.15 -32.39
C ALA A 133 1.83 16.49 -33.63
N ASP A 134 1.70 17.12 -34.80
CA ASP A 134 2.44 16.75 -36.02
C ASP A 134 3.59 17.73 -36.33
N ALA A 135 4.36 17.42 -37.37
CA ALA A 135 5.44 18.29 -37.85
C ALA A 135 4.93 19.62 -38.43
N GLU A 136 3.65 19.70 -38.81
CA GLU A 136 3.00 20.89 -39.37
C GLU A 136 2.34 21.80 -38.30
N TYR A 137 2.63 21.53 -37.02
CA TYR A 137 2.19 22.27 -35.85
C TYR A 137 0.69 22.17 -35.56
N ASN A 138 -0.01 21.17 -36.12
CA ASN A 138 -1.36 20.85 -35.70
C ASN A 138 -1.30 20.13 -34.36
N THR A 139 -2.25 20.43 -33.47
CA THR A 139 -2.26 19.91 -32.11
C THR A 139 -3.63 19.44 -31.69
N SER A 140 -3.70 18.29 -31.02
CA SER A 140 -4.90 17.83 -30.32
C SER A 140 -4.66 17.86 -28.81
N CYS A 141 -5.60 18.42 -28.07
CA CYS A 141 -5.50 18.63 -26.63
C CYS A 141 -6.89 18.54 -25.97
N TRP A 142 -7.02 18.98 -24.72
CA TRP A 142 -8.28 18.90 -24.00
C TRP A 142 -9.43 19.69 -24.65
N SER A 143 -9.12 20.82 -25.29
CA SER A 143 -10.08 21.69 -25.97
C SER A 143 -10.37 21.26 -27.41
N GLU A 144 -9.40 20.65 -28.09
CA GLU A 144 -9.49 20.29 -29.51
C GLU A 144 -9.22 18.78 -29.68
N LYS A 145 -10.31 18.00 -29.68
CA LYS A 145 -10.26 16.56 -29.43
C LYS A 145 -10.09 15.68 -30.66
N GLU A 146 -10.36 16.22 -31.85
CA GLU A 146 -10.51 15.45 -33.11
C GLU A 146 -9.79 16.15 -34.28
N ILE A 147 -8.54 16.57 -34.07
CA ILE A 147 -7.74 17.24 -35.11
C ILE A 147 -7.11 16.26 -36.11
N PHE A 148 -6.72 15.09 -35.64
CA PHE A 148 -6.11 14.05 -36.48
C PHE A 148 -7.14 12.99 -36.85
N ALA A 149 -7.19 12.64 -38.15
CA ALA A 149 -8.10 11.60 -38.64
C ALA A 149 -7.84 10.27 -37.91
N GLY A 150 -8.93 9.66 -37.43
CA GLY A 150 -8.92 8.41 -36.66
C GLY A 150 -8.24 8.47 -35.30
N ILE A 151 -8.05 9.67 -34.72
CA ILE A 151 -7.53 9.85 -33.36
C ILE A 151 -8.51 10.73 -32.57
N THR A 152 -8.97 10.24 -31.43
CA THR A 152 -9.89 10.97 -30.55
C THR A 152 -9.30 11.12 -29.15
N HIS A 153 -9.20 12.37 -28.68
CA HIS A 153 -8.74 12.71 -27.33
C HIS A 153 -9.94 12.87 -26.36
N SER A 154 -9.85 12.35 -25.13
CA SER A 154 -10.96 12.41 -24.16
C SER A 154 -11.23 13.81 -23.62
N GLY A 155 -10.18 14.64 -23.52
CA GLY A 155 -10.13 15.80 -22.64
C GLY A 155 -10.06 15.41 -21.16
N ASP A 156 -10.25 16.39 -20.29
CA ASP A 156 -10.01 16.24 -18.85
C ASP A 156 -11.16 15.52 -18.14
N ILE A 157 -10.84 14.39 -17.49
CA ILE A 157 -11.79 13.64 -16.67
C ILE A 157 -11.34 13.74 -15.21
N PHE A 158 -12.19 14.29 -14.34
CA PHE A 158 -11.85 14.61 -12.96
C PHE A 158 -12.40 13.60 -11.94
N LYS A 159 -11.58 13.23 -10.96
CA LYS A 159 -12.01 12.53 -9.74
C LYS A 159 -11.29 13.08 -8.51
N GLY A 160 -11.89 14.08 -7.87
CA GLY A 160 -11.23 14.78 -6.77
C GLY A 160 -10.05 15.62 -7.28
N GLU A 161 -8.85 15.35 -6.76
CA GLU A 161 -7.61 16.02 -7.18
C GLU A 161 -6.87 15.28 -8.30
N ASP A 162 -7.33 14.09 -8.69
CA ASP A 162 -6.72 13.30 -9.76
C ASP A 162 -7.45 13.53 -11.09
N ILE A 163 -6.70 13.50 -12.19
CA ILE A 163 -7.14 13.74 -13.56
C ILE A 163 -6.72 12.57 -14.45
N LEU A 164 -7.62 12.16 -15.34
CA LEU A 164 -7.41 11.18 -16.40
C LEU A 164 -7.62 11.86 -17.77
N GLN A 165 -6.68 11.65 -18.68
CA GLN A 165 -6.82 11.95 -20.11
C GLN A 165 -6.43 10.70 -20.91
N TYR A 166 -7.06 10.46 -22.05
CA TYR A 166 -6.73 9.33 -22.91
C TYR A 166 -6.99 9.60 -24.39
N VAL A 167 -6.39 8.78 -25.23
CA VAL A 167 -6.49 8.79 -26.68
C VAL A 167 -6.95 7.42 -27.18
N LYS A 168 -7.88 7.44 -28.13
CA LYS A 168 -8.35 6.28 -28.88
C LYS A 168 -7.95 6.40 -30.34
N PHE A 169 -7.70 5.25 -30.97
CA PHE A 169 -7.34 5.15 -32.38
C PHE A 169 -8.37 4.28 -33.11
N ASP A 170 -8.74 4.71 -34.31
CA ASP A 170 -9.62 3.95 -35.21
C ASP A 170 -8.78 3.32 -36.32
N THR A 171 -8.83 1.99 -36.43
CA THR A 171 -8.09 1.24 -37.45
C THR A 171 -8.43 1.68 -38.88
N ASP A 172 -9.63 2.14 -39.14
CA ASP A 172 -10.09 2.36 -40.52
C ASP A 172 -9.76 3.76 -41.02
N THR A 173 -9.61 4.72 -40.10
CA THR A 173 -9.46 6.15 -40.43
C THR A 173 -8.15 6.77 -39.93
N HIS A 174 -7.33 6.03 -39.17
CA HIS A 174 -6.10 6.55 -38.61
C HIS A 174 -5.03 6.91 -39.65
N THR A 175 -4.51 8.13 -39.54
CA THR A 175 -3.41 8.68 -40.36
C THR A 175 -2.13 7.86 -40.29
N GLU A 176 -1.41 7.74 -41.41
CA GLU A 176 -0.04 7.17 -41.46
C GLU A 176 1.05 8.17 -41.03
N LYS A 177 0.66 9.43 -40.75
CA LYS A 177 1.60 10.46 -40.30
C LYS A 177 2.23 10.09 -38.95
N GLU A 178 3.48 10.50 -38.79
CA GLU A 178 4.20 10.42 -37.52
C GLU A 178 3.66 11.49 -36.56
N ILE A 179 3.19 11.07 -35.39
CA ILE A 179 2.58 11.94 -34.39
C ILE A 179 3.43 11.95 -33.13
N CYS A 180 3.75 13.14 -32.64
CA CYS A 180 4.39 13.35 -31.37
C CYS A 180 3.36 13.32 -30.24
N VAL A 181 3.62 12.53 -29.20
CA VAL A 181 2.86 12.52 -27.95
C VAL A 181 3.61 13.39 -26.95
N LEU A 182 2.96 14.44 -26.45
CA LEU A 182 3.60 15.44 -25.59
C LEU A 182 2.79 15.70 -24.33
N ILE A 183 3.49 16.20 -23.32
CA ILE A 183 2.92 16.79 -22.13
C ILE A 183 3.07 18.30 -22.23
N SER A 184 1.97 19.02 -22.05
CA SER A 184 1.94 20.46 -21.90
C SER A 184 1.51 20.81 -20.48
N SER A 185 2.20 21.75 -19.84
CA SER A 185 1.70 22.34 -18.62
C SER A 185 0.70 23.47 -18.90
N PHE A 186 -0.13 23.79 -17.91
CA PHE A 186 -1.02 24.94 -17.95
C PHE A 186 -0.45 26.14 -17.19
N ASN A 187 -0.74 27.34 -17.71
CA ASN A 187 -0.34 28.64 -17.16
C ASN A 187 1.19 28.77 -17.02
N TYR A 188 1.92 28.24 -18.01
CA TYR A 188 3.38 28.30 -18.10
C TYR A 188 4.11 27.68 -16.89
N THR A 189 3.47 26.74 -16.20
CA THR A 189 4.05 26.08 -15.03
C THR A 189 5.19 25.16 -15.47
N PRO A 190 6.43 25.26 -14.96
CA PRO A 190 7.48 24.34 -15.34
C PRO A 190 7.11 22.88 -15.01
N ILE A 191 7.33 21.96 -15.95
CA ILE A 191 6.99 20.53 -15.80
C ILE A 191 7.75 19.89 -14.62
N THR A 192 8.93 20.40 -14.29
CA THR A 192 9.72 19.98 -13.11
C THR A 192 8.98 20.15 -11.77
N LYS A 193 7.96 21.02 -11.69
CA LYS A 193 7.15 21.17 -10.47
C LYS A 193 6.25 19.96 -10.18
N PHE A 194 6.06 19.07 -11.16
CA PHE A 194 5.33 17.80 -10.96
C PHE A 194 6.21 16.71 -10.33
N LEU A 195 7.48 16.97 -10.04
CA LEU A 195 8.35 16.07 -9.30
C LEU A 195 7.71 15.72 -7.93
N GLY A 196 7.66 14.43 -7.59
CA GLY A 196 7.00 13.94 -6.38
C GLY A 196 5.46 13.86 -6.45
N THR A 197 4.84 14.22 -7.59
CA THR A 197 3.40 14.02 -7.82
C THR A 197 3.09 12.74 -8.58
N HIS A 198 4.12 12.04 -9.06
CA HIS A 198 4.06 10.78 -9.81
C HIS A 198 3.06 10.81 -10.99
N PRO A 199 3.18 11.76 -11.94
CA PRO A 199 2.40 11.71 -13.17
C PRO A 199 2.89 10.54 -14.04
N ALA A 200 1.99 9.85 -14.75
CA ALA A 200 2.39 8.79 -15.66
C ALA A 200 1.72 8.93 -17.03
N LEU A 201 2.52 8.69 -18.06
CA LEU A 201 2.10 8.49 -19.44
C LEU A 201 2.18 6.99 -19.72
N LEU A 202 1.08 6.40 -20.19
CA LEU A 202 0.93 4.96 -20.38
C LEU A 202 0.49 4.66 -21.82
N VAL A 203 1.01 3.56 -22.38
CA VAL A 203 0.55 2.97 -23.65
C VAL A 203 -0.05 1.60 -23.36
N ALA A 204 -1.28 1.36 -23.80
CA ALA A 204 -1.99 0.11 -23.60
C ALA A 204 -1.72 -0.89 -24.73
N ASP A 205 -1.44 -2.12 -24.32
CA ASP A 205 -1.27 -3.29 -25.17
C ASP A 205 -2.37 -4.31 -24.86
N HIS A 206 -3.13 -4.67 -25.90
CA HIS A 206 -4.40 -5.39 -25.80
C HIS A 206 -4.31 -6.89 -26.16
N VAL A 207 -3.16 -7.53 -26.00
CA VAL A 207 -2.96 -8.96 -26.32
C VAL A 207 -3.81 -9.91 -25.43
N GLU A 208 -4.32 -10.99 -26.04
CA GLU A 208 -5.58 -11.73 -25.71
C GLU A 208 -5.82 -12.32 -24.30
N LYS A 209 -4.96 -12.15 -23.29
CA LYS A 209 -5.24 -12.71 -21.93
C LYS A 209 -4.83 -11.86 -20.73
N VAL A 210 -3.94 -10.88 -20.87
CA VAL A 210 -3.55 -9.95 -19.80
C VAL A 210 -3.22 -8.63 -20.49
N MET A 211 -3.97 -7.56 -20.17
CA MET A 211 -3.71 -6.25 -20.77
C MET A 211 -2.46 -5.64 -20.12
N ILE A 212 -1.52 -5.15 -20.92
CA ILE A 212 -0.28 -4.56 -20.41
C ILE A 212 -0.35 -3.05 -20.60
N LEU A 213 -0.07 -2.28 -19.55
CA LEU A 213 0.13 -0.84 -19.62
C LEU A 213 1.63 -0.55 -19.54
N TRP A 214 2.20 -0.15 -20.67
CA TRP A 214 3.59 0.27 -20.77
C TRP A 214 3.76 1.68 -20.24
N VAL A 215 4.55 1.84 -19.19
CA VAL A 215 4.93 3.15 -18.66
C VAL A 215 5.96 3.79 -19.58
N ILE A 216 5.64 4.98 -20.08
CA ILE A 216 6.55 5.83 -20.82
C ILE A 216 7.26 6.78 -19.83
N PRO A 217 8.60 6.74 -19.73
CA PRO A 217 9.32 7.60 -18.83
C PRO A 217 9.22 9.05 -19.31
N VAL A 218 8.56 9.90 -18.52
CA VAL A 218 8.56 11.35 -18.73
C VAL A 218 9.62 11.94 -17.81
N PRO A 219 10.69 12.57 -18.34
CA PRO A 219 11.70 13.20 -17.49
C PRO A 219 11.08 14.38 -16.73
N LEU A 220 11.20 14.35 -15.40
CA LEU A 220 10.75 15.43 -14.51
C LEU A 220 11.93 16.17 -13.85
N ASP A 221 13.17 15.73 -14.12
CA ASP A 221 14.39 16.32 -13.60
C ASP A 221 14.79 17.59 -14.36
N ALA A 222 15.34 18.57 -13.63
CA ALA A 222 15.74 19.84 -14.21
C ALA A 222 16.94 19.71 -15.17
N ALA A 223 17.75 18.65 -15.08
CA ALA A 223 18.84 18.40 -16.02
C ALA A 223 18.36 18.10 -17.43
N THR A 224 17.32 17.28 -17.56
CA THR A 224 16.81 16.83 -18.85
C THR A 224 15.87 17.84 -19.48
N ILE A 225 14.99 18.47 -18.69
CA ILE A 225 13.93 19.35 -19.23
C ILE A 225 14.04 20.83 -18.80
N GLY A 226 14.91 21.18 -17.84
CA GLY A 226 15.06 22.57 -17.38
C GLY A 226 13.75 23.19 -16.86
N ASP A 227 13.44 24.40 -17.34
CA ASP A 227 12.18 25.12 -17.09
C ASP A 227 11.15 24.90 -18.22
N ALA A 228 11.21 23.76 -18.92
CA ALA A 228 10.28 23.43 -19.99
C ALA A 228 8.82 23.42 -19.52
N THR A 229 7.96 23.93 -20.39
CA THR A 229 6.49 23.88 -20.26
C THR A 229 5.87 22.90 -21.24
N ILE A 230 6.64 22.45 -22.24
CA ILE A 230 6.29 21.36 -23.17
C ILE A 230 7.40 20.31 -23.15
N CYS A 231 7.02 19.04 -23.07
CA CYS A 231 7.93 17.89 -23.12
C CYS A 231 7.35 16.80 -24.03
N CYS A 232 8.14 16.36 -25.00
CA CYS A 232 7.76 15.37 -26.00
C CYS A 232 8.60 14.10 -25.79
N PRO A 233 8.15 13.13 -25.00
CA PRO A 233 8.90 11.91 -24.70
C PRO A 233 8.72 10.78 -25.74
N LEU A 234 7.64 10.82 -26.54
CA LEU A 234 7.22 9.68 -27.37
C LEU A 234 6.77 10.16 -28.75
N VAL A 235 7.15 9.42 -29.79
CA VAL A 235 6.61 9.55 -31.15
C VAL A 235 5.99 8.24 -31.57
N ILE A 236 4.83 8.30 -32.21
CA ILE A 236 4.07 7.15 -32.67
C ILE A 236 3.90 7.17 -34.19
N LYS A 237 3.87 5.98 -34.77
CA LYS A 237 3.62 5.79 -36.21
C LYS A 237 2.77 4.55 -36.43
N ARG A 238 1.80 4.65 -37.34
CA ARG A 238 1.00 3.50 -37.77
C ARG A 238 1.83 2.53 -38.62
N ASP A 239 1.70 1.25 -38.34
CA ASP A 239 2.24 0.13 -39.11
C ASP A 239 1.18 -0.98 -39.24
N GLY A 240 0.37 -0.92 -40.31
CA GLY A 240 -0.76 -1.83 -40.52
C GLY A 240 -1.86 -1.68 -39.47
N GLU A 241 -2.16 -2.78 -38.76
CA GLU A 241 -3.10 -2.85 -37.63
C GLU A 241 -2.43 -2.57 -36.28
N SER A 242 -1.25 -1.97 -36.28
CA SER A 242 -0.45 -1.75 -35.08
C SER A 242 0.15 -0.36 -35.06
N LEU A 243 0.57 0.07 -33.87
CA LEU A 243 1.24 1.32 -33.61
C LEU A 243 2.69 1.01 -33.19
N ILE A 244 3.65 1.61 -33.88
CA ILE A 244 5.05 1.63 -33.45
C ILE A 244 5.23 2.84 -32.54
N CYS A 245 5.68 2.60 -31.32
CA CYS A 245 5.96 3.58 -30.29
C CYS A 245 7.48 3.75 -30.17
N SER A 246 8.00 4.96 -30.40
CA SER A 246 9.41 5.32 -30.29
C SER A 246 9.62 6.30 -29.12
N ILE A 247 10.15 5.79 -28.01
CA ILE A 247 10.52 6.60 -26.85
C ILE A 247 11.85 7.30 -27.14
N LEU A 248 11.85 8.62 -27.04
CA LEU A 248 13.05 9.41 -27.32
C LEU A 248 14.09 9.23 -26.19
N PRO A 249 15.36 8.93 -26.49
CA PRO A 249 16.43 8.87 -25.48
C PRO A 249 16.57 10.16 -24.67
N VAL A 250 16.32 11.30 -25.32
CA VAL A 250 16.19 12.62 -24.70
C VAL A 250 14.94 13.29 -25.28
N ALA A 251 13.93 13.49 -24.44
CA ALA A 251 12.69 14.16 -24.80
C ALA A 251 12.97 15.56 -25.38
N THR A 252 12.25 15.96 -26.43
CA THR A 252 12.35 17.33 -26.93
C THR A 252 11.47 18.24 -26.07
N THR A 253 11.91 19.48 -25.87
CA THR A 253 11.25 20.41 -24.95
C THR A 253 11.13 21.80 -25.51
N ASP A 254 10.13 22.55 -25.02
CA ASP A 254 9.94 23.96 -25.33
C ASP A 254 9.55 24.73 -24.05
N ARG A 255 9.77 26.05 -24.06
CA ARG A 255 9.60 26.92 -22.88
C ARG A 255 8.63 28.05 -23.19
N GLY A 256 7.88 28.46 -22.17
CA GLY A 256 6.97 29.61 -22.30
C GLY A 256 5.85 29.36 -23.31
N LYS A 257 5.51 28.09 -23.56
CA LYS A 257 4.42 27.67 -24.45
C LYS A 257 3.51 26.70 -23.72
N GLU A 258 2.23 26.81 -23.97
CA GLU A 258 1.22 25.85 -23.53
C GLU A 258 0.39 25.42 -24.75
N CYS A 259 0.05 24.14 -24.82
CA CYS A 259 -0.79 23.60 -25.87
C CYS A 259 -2.25 23.94 -25.58
N TYR A 260 -2.72 25.00 -26.24
CA TYR A 260 -4.10 25.44 -26.18
C TYR A 260 -4.63 25.64 -27.60
N GLY A 261 -5.49 24.74 -28.06
CA GLY A 261 -6.14 24.81 -29.37
C GLY A 261 -5.55 23.88 -30.43
N ALA A 262 -6.00 24.08 -31.67
CA ALA A 262 -5.79 23.16 -32.79
C ALA A 262 -4.41 23.30 -33.44
N ARG A 263 -3.67 24.37 -33.12
CA ARG A 263 -2.33 24.61 -33.64
C ARG A 263 -1.44 25.27 -32.59
N LEU A 264 -0.21 24.77 -32.46
CA LEU A 264 0.82 25.40 -31.65
C LEU A 264 2.18 25.30 -32.36
N LYS A 265 2.79 26.44 -32.66
CA LYS A 265 4.13 26.46 -33.26
C LYS A 265 5.21 26.18 -32.19
N SER A 266 5.64 24.93 -32.10
CA SER A 266 6.76 24.49 -31.25
C SER A 266 7.83 23.79 -32.08
N ASP A 267 9.10 24.21 -31.92
CA ASP A 267 10.23 23.58 -32.60
C ASP A 267 10.49 22.17 -32.04
N ALA A 268 9.93 21.84 -30.87
CA ALA A 268 10.04 20.52 -30.26
C ALA A 268 9.34 19.42 -31.09
N PHE A 269 8.27 19.74 -31.83
CA PHE A 269 7.47 18.75 -32.56
C PHE A 269 8.20 18.16 -33.79
N PRO A 270 8.63 18.96 -34.78
CA PRO A 270 9.38 18.43 -35.92
C PRO A 270 10.71 17.81 -35.48
N GLU A 271 11.33 18.33 -34.41
CA GLU A 271 12.55 17.77 -33.85
C GLU A 271 12.33 16.42 -33.16
N ALA A 272 11.20 16.22 -32.46
CA ALA A 272 10.84 14.93 -31.88
C ALA A 272 10.69 13.87 -32.97
N ILE A 273 9.92 14.18 -34.01
CA ILE A 273 9.65 13.29 -35.14
C ILE A 273 10.95 12.92 -35.85
N ARG A 274 11.85 13.90 -36.09
CA ARG A 274 13.17 13.66 -36.69
C ARG A 274 14.06 12.74 -35.85
N ARG A 275 13.91 12.75 -34.52
CA ARG A 275 14.70 11.93 -33.58
C ARG A 275 14.15 10.53 -33.36
N ALA A 276 12.92 10.25 -33.76
CA ALA A 276 12.28 8.97 -33.54
C ALA A 276 12.97 7.88 -34.36
N ASP A 277 13.25 6.74 -33.71
CA ASP A 277 13.69 5.52 -34.37
C ASP A 277 12.52 4.53 -34.43
N PHE A 278 12.10 4.16 -35.64
CA PHE A 278 11.02 3.21 -35.88
C PHE A 278 11.53 1.79 -36.18
N THR A 279 12.84 1.55 -36.04
CA THR A 279 13.44 0.23 -36.23
C THR A 279 13.11 -0.64 -35.02
N VAL A 280 12.20 -1.60 -35.19
CA VAL A 280 11.92 -2.61 -34.16
C VAL A 280 13.03 -3.64 -34.22
N SER A 281 14.03 -3.55 -33.32
CA SER A 281 15.09 -4.55 -33.21
C SER A 281 14.47 -5.91 -32.90
N ALA A 282 14.42 -6.79 -33.89
CA ALA A 282 14.28 -8.22 -33.65
C ALA A 282 15.51 -8.66 -32.85
N THR A 283 15.28 -9.44 -31.80
CA THR A 283 16.33 -10.16 -31.07
C THR A 283 17.30 -10.76 -32.08
N LEU A 284 18.58 -10.35 -32.03
CA LEU A 284 19.63 -10.91 -32.87
C LEU A 284 19.78 -12.39 -32.52
N VAL A 285 19.10 -13.24 -33.28
CA VAL A 285 19.54 -14.60 -33.53
C VAL A 285 20.57 -14.45 -34.66
N ASP A 286 21.85 -14.44 -34.31
CA ASP A 286 22.91 -14.63 -35.29
C ASP A 286 22.76 -16.03 -35.88
N ASN A 287 22.03 -16.11 -37.00
CA ASN A 287 22.11 -17.23 -37.91
C ASN A 287 23.47 -17.15 -38.61
N GLU A 288 24.46 -17.83 -38.04
CA GLU A 288 25.61 -18.31 -38.80
C GLU A 288 25.12 -19.10 -40.00
N ASN A 289 25.31 -18.56 -41.20
CA ASN A 289 25.49 -19.37 -42.39
C ASN A 289 26.40 -18.64 -43.39
N GLY A 290 27.68 -18.97 -43.28
CA GLY A 290 28.60 -19.16 -44.42
C GLY A 290 28.93 -17.94 -45.26
N THR A 291 30.02 -17.24 -44.92
CA THR A 291 30.99 -16.88 -45.95
C THR A 291 32.41 -16.89 -45.39
N THR A 292 33.28 -17.58 -46.12
CA THR A 292 34.68 -17.95 -45.90
C THR A 292 35.57 -16.81 -45.39
N PRO A 293 36.52 -17.07 -44.47
CA PRO A 293 37.49 -16.08 -44.02
C PRO A 293 38.60 -15.87 -45.05
N ALA A 294 38.93 -14.62 -45.35
CA ALA A 294 40.10 -14.21 -46.14
C ALA A 294 40.73 -12.97 -45.47
N PRO A 295 42.04 -12.72 -45.65
CA PRO A 295 43.05 -12.93 -44.62
C PRO A 295 43.42 -11.65 -43.88
N GLY A 296 44.03 -11.85 -42.71
CA GLY A 296 44.37 -10.81 -41.74
C GLY A 296 45.26 -9.68 -42.25
N PHE A 297 45.01 -8.51 -41.67
CA PHE A 297 46.01 -7.46 -41.53
C PHE A 297 46.48 -7.45 -40.08
N GLU A 298 47.67 -7.98 -39.86
CA GLU A 298 48.45 -7.78 -38.65
C GLU A 298 48.67 -6.28 -38.43
N GLN A 299 48.13 -5.71 -37.35
CA GLN A 299 48.65 -4.47 -36.79
C GLN A 299 49.61 -4.83 -35.66
N LYS A 300 50.90 -4.64 -35.94
CA LYS A 300 52.02 -4.79 -35.01
C LYS A 300 51.75 -4.03 -33.71
N VAL A 301 51.49 -4.78 -32.64
CA VAL A 301 51.59 -4.25 -31.27
C VAL A 301 53.08 -4.12 -30.97
N GLY A 302 53.56 -2.88 -30.96
CA GLY A 302 54.87 -2.53 -30.43
C GLY A 302 54.93 -2.90 -28.95
N SER A 303 55.79 -3.87 -28.64
CA SER A 303 56.19 -4.22 -27.30
C SER A 303 56.96 -3.07 -26.66
N SER A 304 56.29 -2.28 -25.82
CA SER A 304 56.93 -1.57 -24.73
C SER A 304 56.02 -1.66 -23.51
N SER A 305 56.23 -2.71 -22.73
CA SER A 305 55.70 -2.85 -21.37
C SER A 305 56.14 -1.63 -20.56
N PRO A 306 55.21 -0.91 -19.90
CA PRO A 306 55.53 -0.26 -18.65
C PRO A 306 55.61 -1.37 -17.60
N GLU A 307 56.76 -1.51 -16.97
CA GLU A 307 56.94 -2.27 -15.74
C GLU A 307 56.02 -1.67 -14.66
N VAL A 308 54.88 -2.31 -14.39
CA VAL A 308 54.10 -2.06 -13.17
C VAL A 308 53.91 -3.40 -12.47
N GLN A 309 54.77 -3.59 -11.47
CA GLN A 309 54.64 -4.43 -10.28
C GLN A 309 53.64 -5.60 -10.38
N ARG A 310 54.18 -6.82 -10.55
CA ARG A 310 53.54 -8.08 -10.13
C ARG A 310 53.47 -8.12 -8.60
N THR A 311 52.59 -7.34 -8.02
CA THR A 311 52.17 -7.51 -6.62
C THR A 311 51.16 -8.66 -6.58
N MET A 312 51.28 -9.55 -5.60
CA MET A 312 50.38 -10.69 -5.42
C MET A 312 48.92 -10.25 -5.58
N ILE A 313 48.27 -10.71 -6.65
CA ILE A 313 46.87 -10.42 -6.91
C ILE A 313 46.05 -11.13 -5.82
N PRO A 314 45.27 -10.42 -5.00
CA PRO A 314 44.49 -11.02 -3.92
C PRO A 314 43.51 -12.07 -4.46
N ASP A 315 43.42 -13.21 -3.78
CA ASP A 315 42.50 -14.31 -4.12
C ASP A 315 41.01 -13.91 -3.93
N ASN A 316 40.75 -12.86 -3.16
CA ASN A 316 39.42 -12.43 -2.76
C ASN A 316 39.19 -10.94 -3.06
N ALA A 317 37.94 -10.57 -3.35
CA ALA A 317 37.55 -9.18 -3.56
C ALA A 317 36.31 -8.77 -2.76
N VAL A 318 36.31 -7.53 -2.27
CA VAL A 318 35.13 -6.88 -1.64
C VAL A 318 34.78 -5.64 -2.46
N PHE A 319 33.57 -5.63 -3.01
CA PHE A 319 32.99 -4.51 -3.73
C PHE A 319 32.14 -3.68 -2.76
N THR A 320 32.33 -2.36 -2.67
CA THR A 320 31.62 -1.51 -1.71
C THR A 320 31.21 -0.14 -2.27
N THR A 321 30.08 0.42 -1.80
CA THR A 321 29.54 1.73 -2.23
C THR A 321 29.86 2.91 -1.29
N ASP A 322 30.71 2.73 -0.29
CA ASP A 322 31.20 3.78 0.64
C ASP A 322 30.14 4.54 1.45
N THR A 323 29.52 3.86 2.42
CA THR A 323 28.66 4.54 3.41
C THR A 323 28.78 4.05 4.86
N THR A 324 29.43 2.91 5.15
CA THR A 324 29.64 2.42 6.53
C THR A 324 30.92 1.60 6.67
N THR A 325 31.36 1.37 7.91
CA THR A 325 32.42 0.40 8.25
C THR A 325 32.09 -0.97 7.68
N LEU A 326 32.99 -1.54 6.88
CA LEU A 326 32.89 -2.92 6.41
C LEU A 326 32.69 -3.87 7.62
N PRO A 327 31.81 -4.88 7.51
CA PRO A 327 31.65 -5.89 8.53
C PRO A 327 33.00 -6.46 9.03
N PRO A 328 33.20 -6.64 10.35
CA PRO A 328 34.49 -7.02 10.92
C PRO A 328 35.07 -8.32 10.33
N PHE A 329 34.21 -9.28 9.95
CA PHE A 329 34.61 -10.56 9.36
C PHE A 329 35.16 -10.44 7.93
N LEU A 330 34.98 -9.30 7.24
CA LEU A 330 35.46 -9.06 5.88
C LEU A 330 36.89 -8.47 5.83
N ASN A 331 37.52 -8.21 6.97
CA ASN A 331 38.85 -7.62 7.00
C ASN A 331 39.93 -8.71 7.05
N SER A 332 40.50 -9.03 5.88
CA SER A 332 41.67 -9.91 5.76
C SER A 332 42.74 -9.24 4.90
N LYS A 333 44.00 -9.32 5.34
CA LYS A 333 45.19 -8.74 4.69
C LYS A 333 45.47 -9.24 3.25
N HIS A 334 44.58 -10.06 2.69
CA HIS A 334 44.66 -10.72 1.39
C HIS A 334 43.39 -10.53 0.55
N THR A 335 42.63 -9.45 0.79
CA THR A 335 41.41 -9.10 0.04
C THR A 335 41.58 -7.77 -0.68
N GLN A 336 41.29 -7.73 -1.98
CA GLN A 336 41.24 -6.49 -2.75
C GLN A 336 39.93 -5.77 -2.46
N ILE A 337 39.98 -4.53 -1.98
CA ILE A 337 38.78 -3.69 -1.84
C ILE A 337 38.61 -2.87 -3.12
N ILE A 338 37.43 -2.95 -3.72
CA ILE A 338 37.04 -2.25 -4.94
C ILE A 338 35.84 -1.37 -4.58
N ARG A 339 36.00 -0.04 -4.66
CA ARG A 339 34.89 0.88 -4.42
C ARG A 339 34.20 1.18 -5.73
N PHE A 340 32.87 1.20 -5.70
CA PHE A 340 32.07 1.58 -6.84
C PHE A 340 30.87 2.43 -6.41
N LYS A 341 30.73 3.59 -7.06
CA LYS A 341 29.60 4.51 -6.85
C LYS A 341 29.19 5.07 -8.20
N THR A 342 29.71 6.22 -8.58
CA THR A 342 29.61 6.78 -9.93
C THR A 342 30.82 6.44 -10.81
N GLY A 343 31.81 5.73 -10.27
CA GLY A 343 33.01 5.24 -10.95
C GLY A 343 33.66 4.11 -10.14
N ILE A 344 34.80 3.58 -10.59
CA ILE A 344 35.50 2.46 -9.96
C ILE A 344 36.84 2.90 -9.35
N GLU A 345 37.14 2.45 -8.14
CA GLU A 345 38.43 2.63 -7.48
C GLU A 345 38.96 1.30 -6.92
N PHE A 346 40.24 1.01 -7.15
CA PHE A 346 40.95 -0.10 -6.49
C PHE A 346 41.77 0.46 -5.31
N ILE A 347 41.44 0.05 -4.08
CA ILE A 347 42.16 0.51 -2.89
C ILE A 347 43.51 -0.21 -2.80
N LEU A 348 44.58 0.56 -2.62
CA LEU A 348 45.92 0.00 -2.39
C LEU A 348 46.09 -0.46 -0.93
N PRO A 349 46.83 -1.55 -0.65
CA PRO A 349 46.96 -2.13 0.70
C PRO A 349 47.48 -1.19 1.80
N ASP A 350 48.25 -0.16 1.43
CA ASP A 350 48.88 0.80 2.34
C ASP A 350 48.27 2.22 2.29
N GLY A 351 47.13 2.39 1.60
CA GLY A 351 46.48 3.69 1.46
C GLY A 351 45.70 4.10 2.71
N GLU A 352 45.92 5.33 3.20
CA GLU A 352 45.09 5.91 4.26
C GLU A 352 43.61 5.92 3.84
N HIS A 353 42.76 5.31 4.66
CA HIS A 353 41.31 5.34 4.49
C HIS A 353 40.77 6.73 4.83
N ALA A 354 40.85 7.67 3.89
CA ALA A 354 40.07 8.91 4.00
C ALA A 354 38.58 8.53 3.93
N LEU A 355 37.93 8.50 5.09
CA LEU A 355 36.47 8.48 5.21
C LEU A 355 35.97 9.81 4.64
N ASP A 356 35.56 9.81 3.37
CA ASP A 356 34.91 10.98 2.82
C ASP A 356 33.58 11.14 3.54
N SER A 357 33.52 12.13 4.42
CA SER A 357 32.33 12.51 5.18
C SER A 357 31.36 13.26 4.28
N GLN A 358 30.87 12.61 3.23
CA GLN A 358 29.83 13.18 2.39
C GLN A 358 28.70 12.20 2.19
N THR A 359 27.51 12.79 2.16
CA THR A 359 26.19 12.18 2.06
C THR A 359 26.12 11.00 1.09
N PRO A 360 25.31 9.96 1.40
CA PRO A 360 25.16 8.80 0.53
C PRO A 360 24.59 9.23 -0.83
N GLY A 361 25.42 9.18 -1.88
CA GLY A 361 25.05 9.58 -3.24
C GLY A 361 24.66 8.40 -4.13
N LEU A 362 24.27 8.73 -5.37
CA LEU A 362 23.84 7.81 -6.43
C LEU A 362 24.81 6.64 -6.70
N VAL A 363 24.29 5.44 -6.99
CA VAL A 363 25.09 4.25 -7.35
C VAL A 363 24.81 3.80 -8.80
N LEU A 364 25.87 3.63 -9.60
CA LEU A 364 25.85 3.12 -10.98
C LEU A 364 26.42 1.69 -11.04
N PRO A 365 25.93 0.82 -11.95
CA PRO A 365 26.38 -0.57 -12.07
C PRO A 365 27.67 -0.70 -12.88
N CYS A 366 28.73 0.00 -12.48
CA CYS A 366 29.97 0.13 -13.26
C CYS A 366 31.00 -0.99 -13.05
N ILE A 367 30.80 -1.90 -12.08
CA ILE A 367 31.84 -2.84 -11.61
C ILE A 367 32.51 -3.69 -12.71
N PHE A 368 31.84 -3.97 -13.82
CA PHE A 368 32.37 -4.84 -14.88
C PHE A 368 33.31 -4.14 -15.86
N GLY A 369 33.50 -2.82 -15.75
CA GLY A 369 34.29 -2.07 -16.73
C GLY A 369 33.54 -1.81 -18.05
N SER A 370 32.30 -2.28 -18.18
CA SER A 370 31.47 -2.11 -19.37
C SER A 370 31.09 -0.65 -19.59
N ARG A 371 31.10 -0.20 -20.85
CA ARG A 371 30.61 1.14 -21.21
C ARG A 371 29.10 1.22 -20.99
N LEU A 372 28.67 2.11 -20.10
CA LEU A 372 27.27 2.41 -19.83
C LEU A 372 26.76 3.46 -20.81
N GLU A 373 25.50 3.34 -21.20
CA GLU A 373 24.86 4.25 -22.15
C GLU A 373 23.40 4.47 -21.73
N GLY A 374 22.94 5.71 -21.72
CA GLY A 374 21.56 6.01 -21.33
C GLY A 374 21.33 7.45 -20.84
N PRO A 375 20.54 7.64 -19.77
CA PRO A 375 20.05 8.96 -19.35
C PRO A 375 21.19 9.89 -18.90
N PHE A 376 20.88 11.19 -18.79
CA PHE A 376 21.82 12.22 -18.30
C PHE A 376 22.40 11.95 -16.92
N LEU A 377 21.80 11.04 -16.15
CA LEU A 377 22.35 10.50 -14.92
C LEU A 377 23.82 10.06 -15.07
N LEU A 378 24.20 9.51 -16.23
CA LEU A 378 25.58 9.09 -16.54
C LEU A 378 26.58 10.27 -16.57
N ALA A 379 26.13 11.51 -16.69
CA ALA A 379 27.00 12.69 -16.61
C ALA A 379 27.61 12.89 -15.21
N THR A 380 27.07 12.22 -14.19
CA THR A 380 27.64 12.20 -12.83
C THR A 380 28.83 11.24 -12.68
N GLY A 381 29.17 10.47 -13.73
CA GLY A 381 30.23 9.49 -13.72
C GLY A 381 31.57 10.08 -13.26
N THR A 382 32.28 9.37 -12.39
CA THR A 382 33.60 9.78 -11.87
C THR A 382 34.73 9.06 -12.59
N THR A 383 35.87 9.74 -12.74
CA THR A 383 37.04 9.13 -13.38
C THR A 383 37.56 7.98 -12.51
N PRO A 384 37.86 6.82 -13.11
CA PRO A 384 38.40 5.68 -12.37
C PRO A 384 39.75 5.96 -11.73
N THR A 385 39.98 5.40 -10.55
CA THR A 385 41.20 5.60 -9.75
C THR A 385 41.88 4.26 -9.47
N ASN A 386 43.20 4.19 -9.66
CA ASN A 386 44.03 3.00 -9.41
C ASN A 386 43.60 1.72 -10.15
N VAL A 387 42.81 1.81 -11.22
CA VAL A 387 42.37 0.64 -11.99
C VAL A 387 43.56 0.08 -12.79
N PRO A 388 44.00 -1.17 -12.53
CA PRO A 388 45.20 -1.74 -13.17
C PRO A 388 44.93 -2.34 -14.56
N PHE A 389 43.69 -2.24 -15.06
CA PHE A 389 43.24 -2.92 -16.27
C PHE A 389 42.96 -1.92 -17.40
N ALA A 390 43.31 -2.30 -18.64
CA ALA A 390 43.16 -1.44 -19.80
C ALA A 390 41.83 -1.63 -20.56
N ASN A 391 41.10 -2.72 -20.32
CA ASN A 391 39.85 -3.04 -21.01
C ASN A 391 38.94 -3.96 -20.17
N GLU A 392 37.67 -4.03 -20.59
CA GLU A 392 36.61 -4.86 -19.99
C GLU A 392 36.98 -6.35 -19.92
N ALA A 393 37.58 -6.91 -20.97
CA ALA A 393 37.98 -8.32 -20.97
C ALA A 393 38.98 -8.66 -19.85
N SER A 394 39.94 -7.76 -19.59
CA SER A 394 40.99 -7.97 -18.58
C SER A 394 40.44 -7.96 -17.16
N ILE A 395 39.48 -7.07 -16.86
CA ILE A 395 38.85 -7.01 -15.53
C ILE A 395 37.92 -8.21 -15.31
N LEU A 396 37.20 -8.66 -16.35
CA LEU A 396 36.38 -9.87 -16.29
C LEU A 396 37.24 -11.13 -16.06
N ASP A 397 38.41 -11.23 -16.72
CA ASP A 397 39.33 -12.35 -16.52
C ASP A 397 39.95 -12.36 -15.13
N TYR A 398 40.21 -11.19 -14.55
CA TYR A 398 40.58 -11.08 -13.14
C TYR A 398 39.45 -11.59 -12.23
N TYR A 399 38.21 -11.13 -12.43
CA TYR A 399 37.09 -11.56 -11.60
C TYR A 399 36.79 -13.06 -11.70
N LYS A 400 36.99 -13.69 -12.87
CA LYS A 400 36.87 -15.14 -13.03
C LYS A 400 37.85 -15.94 -12.16
N GLN A 401 39.01 -15.37 -11.82
CA GLN A 401 40.06 -16.03 -11.03
C GLN A 401 39.85 -15.91 -9.51
N LEU A 402 38.90 -15.08 -9.06
CA LEU A 402 38.63 -14.87 -7.63
C LEU A 402 38.06 -16.11 -6.95
N LYS A 403 38.66 -16.52 -5.84
CA LYS A 403 38.15 -17.57 -4.95
C LYS A 403 36.88 -17.13 -4.24
N SER A 404 36.80 -15.88 -3.79
CA SER A 404 35.60 -15.30 -3.18
C SER A 404 35.36 -13.84 -3.60
N ALA A 405 34.09 -13.47 -3.63
CA ALA A 405 33.64 -12.11 -3.87
C ALA A 405 32.48 -11.76 -2.92
N VAL A 406 32.55 -10.58 -2.32
CA VAL A 406 31.48 -10.01 -1.49
C VAL A 406 31.12 -8.64 -2.02
N VAL A 407 29.83 -8.36 -2.17
CA VAL A 407 29.31 -7.09 -2.67
C VAL A 407 28.49 -6.44 -1.56
N VAL A 408 28.98 -5.33 -1.02
CA VAL A 408 28.34 -4.54 0.04
C VAL A 408 27.72 -3.30 -0.60
N VAL A 409 26.41 -3.18 -0.54
CA VAL A 409 25.65 -2.13 -1.22
C VAL A 409 24.64 -1.51 -0.28
N ASN A 410 24.37 -0.21 -0.45
CA ASN A 410 23.23 0.44 0.19
C ASN A 410 21.94 0.26 -0.64
N ASP A 411 20.83 0.73 -0.08
CA ASP A 411 19.49 0.67 -0.67
C ASP A 411 19.17 1.84 -1.64
N ARG A 412 20.18 2.58 -2.10
CA ARG A 412 20.00 3.83 -2.88
C ARG A 412 20.24 3.72 -4.39
N MET A 413 20.43 2.51 -4.93
CA MET A 413 20.45 2.34 -6.39
C MET A 413 19.05 2.57 -6.97
N THR A 414 18.91 3.55 -7.87
CA THR A 414 17.63 3.90 -8.52
C THR A 414 17.26 2.89 -9.62
N ASP A 415 15.98 2.83 -10.00
CA ASP A 415 15.52 1.95 -11.09
C ASP A 415 16.17 2.31 -12.44
N LYS A 416 16.42 3.60 -12.68
CA LYS A 416 17.16 4.07 -13.88
C LYS A 416 18.60 3.52 -13.86
N SER A 417 19.30 3.62 -12.73
CA SER A 417 20.63 3.01 -12.59
C SER A 417 20.61 1.51 -12.80
N ARG A 418 19.60 0.80 -12.27
CA ARG A 418 19.44 -0.65 -12.47
C ARG A 418 19.32 -1.02 -13.95
N SER A 419 18.58 -0.23 -14.73
CA SER A 419 18.36 -0.48 -16.16
C SER A 419 19.62 -0.33 -17.03
N LEU A 420 20.66 0.34 -16.50
CA LEU A 420 21.94 0.53 -17.19
C LEU A 420 22.87 -0.68 -17.08
N ALA A 421 22.54 -1.68 -16.26
CA ALA A 421 23.43 -2.81 -16.01
C ALA A 421 23.72 -3.62 -17.28
N ALA A 422 25.00 -3.88 -17.54
CA ALA A 422 25.45 -4.76 -18.62
C ALA A 422 24.89 -6.18 -18.48
N ALA A 423 25.04 -7.05 -19.49
CA ALA A 423 24.54 -8.44 -19.41
C ALA A 423 25.30 -9.32 -18.40
N TYR A 424 26.51 -8.91 -17.99
CA TYR A 424 27.33 -9.64 -17.03
C TYR A 424 26.74 -9.56 -15.61
N ARG A 425 26.87 -10.67 -14.88
CA ARG A 425 26.53 -10.77 -13.46
C ARG A 425 27.65 -11.46 -12.70
N ILE A 426 27.77 -11.14 -11.41
CA ILE A 426 28.74 -11.75 -10.50
C ILE A 426 28.01 -12.61 -9.46
N ASN A 427 28.40 -13.88 -9.35
CA ASN A 427 27.96 -14.74 -8.27
C ASN A 427 28.76 -14.40 -7.01
N ALA A 428 28.12 -13.83 -5.99
CA ALA A 428 28.80 -13.33 -4.79
C ALA A 428 27.90 -13.37 -3.55
N LEU A 429 28.48 -13.13 -2.38
CA LEU A 429 27.69 -12.77 -1.20
C LEU A 429 27.30 -11.29 -1.30
N PHE A 430 26.02 -10.99 -1.42
CA PHE A 430 25.47 -9.64 -1.42
C PHE A 430 25.00 -9.26 -0.02
N ILE A 431 25.54 -8.17 0.51
CA ILE A 431 25.15 -7.57 1.78
C ILE A 431 24.49 -6.23 1.50
N VAL A 432 23.17 -6.16 1.68
CA VAL A 432 22.40 -4.92 1.52
C VAL A 432 22.32 -4.22 2.86
N GLN A 433 22.91 -3.04 2.97
CA GLN A 433 22.94 -2.25 4.21
C GLN A 433 21.74 -1.29 4.28
N LEU A 434 20.86 -1.52 5.24
CA LEU A 434 19.70 -0.65 5.49
C LEU A 434 20.08 0.53 6.38
N THR A 435 19.69 1.74 5.97
CA THR A 435 19.86 2.95 6.78
C THR A 435 18.58 3.27 7.56
N LEU A 436 18.39 2.62 8.71
CA LEU A 436 17.25 2.88 9.60
C LEU A 436 17.56 3.97 10.64
N ARG A 437 16.57 4.81 10.98
CA ARG A 437 16.72 5.84 12.02
C ARG A 437 16.81 5.26 13.43
N ASN A 438 16.16 4.12 13.68
CA ASN A 438 16.08 3.43 14.97
C ASN A 438 16.27 1.92 14.77
N GLU A 439 16.83 1.26 15.78
CA GLU A 439 16.93 -0.20 15.81
C GLU A 439 15.54 -0.84 16.00
N PRO A 440 15.16 -1.83 15.17
CA PRO A 440 13.86 -2.49 15.29
C PRO A 440 13.79 -3.31 16.58
N LYS A 441 12.64 -3.25 17.27
CA LYS A 441 12.45 -3.82 18.61
C LYS A 441 11.91 -5.24 18.61
N ASN A 442 11.28 -5.68 17.52
CA ASN A 442 10.62 -6.97 17.40
C ASN A 442 10.76 -7.53 15.97
N ASN A 443 10.41 -8.81 15.80
CA ASN A 443 10.49 -9.50 14.50
C ASN A 443 9.57 -8.89 13.43
N ASP A 444 8.43 -8.32 13.81
CA ASP A 444 7.50 -7.72 12.85
C ASP A 444 8.07 -6.43 12.23
N GLU A 445 8.75 -5.61 13.03
CA GLU A 445 9.48 -4.43 12.57
C GLU A 445 10.65 -4.83 11.66
N ILE A 446 11.37 -5.92 11.98
CA ILE A 446 12.43 -6.48 11.13
C ILE A 446 11.84 -6.92 9.79
N LEU A 447 10.78 -7.72 9.80
CA LEU A 447 10.12 -8.20 8.57
C LEU A 447 9.57 -7.04 7.74
N SER A 448 8.99 -6.02 8.37
CA SER A 448 8.53 -4.81 7.69
C SER A 448 9.69 -4.05 7.04
N ALA A 449 10.82 -3.92 7.72
CA ALA A 449 12.02 -3.31 7.17
C ALA A 449 12.56 -4.12 5.99
N LEU A 450 12.71 -5.44 6.15
CA LEU A 450 13.17 -6.34 5.08
C LEU A 450 12.26 -6.31 3.85
N ASN A 451 10.94 -6.21 4.04
CA ASN A 451 10.02 -6.13 2.91
C ASN A 451 10.12 -4.81 2.14
N SER A 452 10.46 -3.71 2.83
CA SER A 452 10.59 -2.37 2.24
C SER A 452 11.99 -2.06 1.69
N THR A 453 12.96 -2.97 1.87
CA THR A 453 14.32 -2.84 1.35
C THR A 453 14.35 -2.75 -0.18
N ASN A 454 15.03 -1.73 -0.69
CA ASN A 454 15.36 -1.62 -2.11
C ASN A 454 16.55 -2.53 -2.45
N ILE A 455 16.32 -3.53 -3.31
CA ILE A 455 17.33 -4.51 -3.75
C ILE A 455 17.82 -4.28 -5.18
N ASN A 456 17.67 -3.08 -5.73
CA ASN A 456 18.02 -2.77 -7.12
C ASN A 456 19.47 -3.12 -7.48
N ALA A 457 20.41 -2.87 -6.58
CA ALA A 457 21.81 -3.26 -6.76
C ALA A 457 21.99 -4.78 -6.88
N VAL A 458 21.23 -5.55 -6.11
CA VAL A 458 21.23 -7.02 -6.21
C VAL A 458 20.67 -7.44 -7.55
N THR A 459 19.54 -6.88 -8.00
CA THR A 459 18.95 -7.24 -9.29
C THR A 459 19.81 -6.82 -10.49
N ALA A 460 20.61 -5.76 -10.36
CA ALA A 460 21.51 -5.29 -11.40
C ALA A 460 22.78 -6.14 -11.52
N LEU A 461 23.34 -6.59 -10.39
CA LEU A 461 24.71 -7.12 -10.33
C LEU A 461 24.78 -8.62 -10.00
N ALA A 462 23.82 -9.16 -9.26
CA ALA A 462 23.89 -10.52 -8.74
C ALA A 462 23.62 -11.57 -9.80
N GLY A 463 24.48 -12.58 -9.85
CA GLY A 463 24.25 -13.79 -10.65
C GLY A 463 23.26 -14.74 -9.97
N PRO A 464 22.74 -15.74 -10.70
CA PRO A 464 21.72 -16.68 -10.23
C PRO A 464 22.17 -17.46 -8.99
N GLN A 465 23.47 -17.72 -8.84
CA GLN A 465 24.04 -18.47 -7.73
C GLN A 465 24.58 -17.59 -6.59
N SER A 466 24.04 -16.38 -6.44
CA SER A 466 24.43 -15.46 -5.36
C SER A 466 23.64 -15.72 -4.07
N LEU A 467 24.25 -15.39 -2.93
CA LEU A 467 23.57 -15.33 -1.63
C LEU A 467 23.27 -13.88 -1.28
N VAL A 468 22.06 -13.56 -0.84
CA VAL A 468 21.64 -12.20 -0.48
C VAL A 468 21.23 -12.16 0.99
N VAL A 469 21.91 -11.31 1.74
CA VAL A 469 21.61 -11.00 3.14
C VAL A 469 21.41 -9.49 3.31
N VAL A 470 20.57 -9.13 4.26
CA VAL A 470 20.33 -7.72 4.60
C VAL A 470 20.93 -7.45 5.97
N GLN A 471 21.80 -6.45 6.04
CA GLN A 471 22.41 -5.97 7.26
C GLN A 471 21.53 -4.88 7.88
N ILE A 472 21.07 -5.12 9.11
CA ILE A 472 20.38 -4.14 9.95
C ILE A 472 21.25 -3.95 11.20
N PHE A 473 21.86 -2.78 11.34
CA PHE A 473 22.87 -2.50 12.36
C PHE A 473 24.00 -3.55 12.34
N GLN A 474 24.14 -4.36 13.39
CA GLN A 474 25.20 -5.37 13.54
C GLN A 474 24.77 -6.78 13.12
N LYS A 475 23.52 -6.97 12.67
CA LYS A 475 22.96 -8.29 12.37
C LYS A 475 22.69 -8.50 10.90
N PHE A 476 22.84 -9.75 10.44
CA PHE A 476 22.61 -10.19 9.07
C PHE A 476 21.39 -11.11 9.02
N TYR A 477 20.42 -10.73 8.20
CA TYR A 477 19.17 -11.48 8.01
C TYR A 477 19.13 -12.08 6.61
N PHE A 478 18.75 -13.35 6.52
CA PHE A 478 18.61 -14.06 5.24
C PHE A 478 17.48 -13.46 4.39
N TYR A 479 17.78 -13.13 3.14
CA TYR A 479 16.81 -12.55 2.21
C TYR A 479 16.43 -13.54 1.09
N ARG A 480 17.41 -14.00 0.31
CA ARG A 480 17.24 -15.01 -0.75
C ARG A 480 18.59 -15.56 -1.25
N GLY A 481 18.56 -16.59 -2.09
CA GLY A 481 19.72 -17.06 -2.85
C GLY A 481 20.17 -18.46 -2.44
N ILE A 482 21.34 -18.87 -2.94
CA ILE A 482 21.95 -20.17 -2.63
C ILE A 482 23.28 -19.98 -1.92
N ALA A 483 23.59 -20.90 -1.01
CA ALA A 483 24.84 -20.94 -0.25
C ALA A 483 25.43 -22.35 -0.28
N ASN A 484 26.63 -22.50 0.28
CA ASN A 484 27.19 -23.80 0.54
C ASN A 484 26.36 -24.52 1.62
N SER A 485 25.67 -25.60 1.21
CA SER A 485 24.73 -26.34 2.05
C SER A 485 25.34 -26.95 3.31
N LYS A 486 26.68 -27.06 3.38
CA LYS A 486 27.40 -27.47 4.60
C LYS A 486 27.28 -26.47 5.74
N PHE A 487 27.09 -25.19 5.43
CA PHE A 487 27.05 -24.11 6.41
C PHE A 487 25.67 -23.46 6.48
N ILE A 488 25.03 -23.19 5.34
CA ILE A 488 23.70 -22.59 5.26
C ILE A 488 22.84 -23.42 4.30
N ASN A 489 21.86 -24.14 4.83
CA ASN A 489 20.84 -24.80 3.99
C ASN A 489 19.76 -23.79 3.61
N THR A 490 19.94 -23.10 2.48
CA THR A 490 19.03 -22.05 2.01
C THR A 490 17.64 -22.57 1.64
N ALA A 491 17.49 -23.87 1.36
CA ALA A 491 16.17 -24.47 1.11
C ALA A 491 15.32 -24.55 2.39
N GLN A 492 15.95 -24.65 3.56
CA GLN A 492 15.27 -24.72 4.86
C GLN A 492 15.31 -23.41 5.65
N THR A 493 16.08 -22.42 5.19
CA THR A 493 16.24 -21.14 5.88
C THR A 493 15.10 -20.20 5.51
N ALA A 494 14.28 -19.83 6.49
CA ALA A 494 13.17 -18.91 6.27
C ALA A 494 13.65 -17.48 6.06
N PHE A 495 12.92 -16.71 5.25
CA PHE A 495 13.13 -15.27 5.08
C PHE A 495 13.15 -14.53 6.43
N GLY A 496 14.12 -13.63 6.60
CA GLY A 496 14.29 -12.85 7.82
C GLY A 496 14.92 -13.60 8.99
N THR A 497 15.43 -14.83 8.75
CA THR A 497 16.21 -15.57 9.76
C THR A 497 17.56 -14.89 10.01
N ASP A 498 17.94 -14.70 11.27
CA ASP A 498 19.26 -14.18 11.68
C ASP A 498 20.36 -15.23 11.38
N VAL A 499 21.28 -14.88 10.49
CA VAL A 499 22.41 -15.74 10.06
C VAL A 499 23.77 -15.20 10.50
N THR A 500 23.77 -14.22 11.41
CA THR A 500 24.98 -13.49 11.84
C THR A 500 26.08 -14.44 12.34
N SER A 501 25.74 -15.34 13.27
CA SER A 501 26.71 -16.27 13.87
C SER A 501 27.34 -17.24 12.86
N ILE A 502 26.60 -17.60 11.80
CA ILE A 502 27.10 -18.47 10.73
C ILE A 502 28.06 -17.69 9.84
N LEU A 503 27.71 -16.46 9.43
CA LEU A 503 28.58 -15.63 8.60
C LEU A 503 29.88 -15.21 9.32
N GLU A 504 29.82 -14.98 10.62
CA GLU A 504 31.00 -14.62 11.42
C GLU A 504 31.94 -15.81 11.68
N SER A 505 31.44 -17.05 11.61
CA SER A 505 32.23 -18.26 11.87
C SER A 505 32.80 -18.93 10.62
N VAL A 506 32.31 -18.57 9.43
CA VAL A 506 32.69 -19.19 8.14
C VAL A 506 33.64 -18.27 7.36
N SER A 507 34.68 -18.84 6.74
CA SER A 507 35.58 -18.06 5.88
C SER A 507 34.88 -17.61 4.59
N MET A 508 35.24 -16.44 4.06
CA MET A 508 34.64 -15.86 2.84
C MET A 508 34.60 -16.85 1.66
N ASP A 509 35.62 -17.69 1.52
CA ASP A 509 35.78 -18.65 0.42
C ASP A 509 34.84 -19.85 0.54
N SER A 510 34.25 -20.07 1.72
CA SER A 510 33.43 -21.23 2.04
C SER A 510 31.93 -20.95 2.03
N ILE A 511 31.52 -19.67 1.99
CA ILE A 511 30.11 -19.24 2.08
C ILE A 511 29.31 -19.69 0.87
N LEU A 512 29.86 -19.52 -0.34
CA LEU A 512 29.27 -20.01 -1.58
C LEU A 512 29.87 -21.37 -1.95
N ASP A 513 29.15 -22.14 -2.77
CA ASP A 513 29.66 -23.41 -3.28
C ASP A 513 30.86 -23.14 -4.22
N PRO A 514 32.03 -23.78 -3.99
CA PRO A 514 33.23 -23.53 -4.78
C PRO A 514 33.12 -23.95 -6.25
N ARG A 515 32.09 -24.71 -6.63
CA ARG A 515 31.83 -25.12 -8.02
C ARG A 515 31.19 -24.00 -8.85
N ILE A 516 30.66 -22.96 -8.22
CA ILE A 516 29.94 -21.87 -8.88
C ILE A 516 30.92 -20.98 -9.66
N PRO A 517 30.69 -20.73 -10.97
CA PRO A 517 31.50 -19.78 -11.73
C PRO A 517 31.29 -18.36 -11.20
N ARG A 518 32.36 -17.56 -11.13
CA ARG A 518 32.28 -16.22 -10.53
C ARG A 518 31.52 -15.22 -11.40
N ILE A 519 31.75 -15.24 -12.71
CA ILE A 519 31.13 -14.36 -13.69
C ILE A 519 30.25 -15.18 -14.62
N ILE A 520 29.05 -14.68 -14.90
CA ILE A 520 28.10 -15.25 -15.85
C ILE A 520 27.58 -14.16 -16.79
N SER A 521 27.33 -14.52 -18.04
CA SER A 521 26.69 -13.67 -19.05
C SER A 521 25.25 -14.12 -19.22
N LEU A 522 24.29 -13.21 -19.06
CA LEU A 522 22.88 -13.51 -19.33
C LEU A 522 22.71 -13.73 -20.85
N GLY A 523 22.30 -14.94 -21.24
CA GLY A 523 22.10 -15.34 -22.65
C GLY A 523 23.04 -16.46 -23.14
N ASP A 524 24.28 -16.56 -22.61
CA ASP A 524 25.30 -17.50 -23.14
C ASP A 524 25.41 -18.83 -22.36
N SER A 525 24.97 -18.87 -21.10
CA SER A 525 24.98 -20.10 -20.29
C SER A 525 23.99 -20.06 -19.14
N GLU A 526 22.77 -20.51 -19.40
CA GLU A 526 21.65 -20.53 -18.46
C GLU A 526 21.70 -21.72 -17.48
N ARG A 527 22.87 -22.26 -17.13
CA ARG A 527 22.91 -23.46 -16.28
C ARG A 527 22.60 -23.12 -14.83
N ILE A 528 21.83 -23.99 -14.17
CA ILE A 528 21.56 -23.93 -12.73
C ILE A 528 22.29 -25.06 -12.01
N LEU A 529 22.70 -24.80 -10.78
CA LEU A 529 23.31 -25.77 -9.88
C LEU A 529 22.24 -26.35 -8.96
N LEU A 530 22.14 -27.67 -8.91
CA LEU A 530 21.35 -28.39 -7.92
C LEU A 530 22.25 -28.71 -6.72
N PRO A 531 22.13 -28.05 -5.56
CA PRO A 531 23.16 -28.10 -4.51
C PRO A 531 23.35 -29.49 -3.88
N LYS A 532 22.27 -30.28 -3.75
CA LYS A 532 22.28 -31.59 -3.10
C LYS A 532 22.81 -32.68 -4.03
N SER A 533 22.32 -32.72 -5.26
CA SER A 533 22.82 -33.65 -6.29
C SER A 533 24.16 -33.22 -6.87
N GLY A 534 24.51 -31.94 -6.78
CA GLY A 534 25.74 -31.37 -7.32
C GLY A 534 25.77 -31.27 -8.84
N GLN A 535 24.63 -31.43 -9.50
CA GLN A 535 24.50 -31.46 -10.95
C GLN A 535 24.27 -30.07 -11.53
N TRP A 536 24.86 -29.82 -12.70
CA TRP A 536 24.58 -28.66 -13.53
C TRP A 536 23.55 -29.04 -14.59
N ILE A 537 22.42 -28.34 -14.63
CA ILE A 537 21.32 -28.62 -15.56
C ILE A 537 20.91 -27.34 -16.29
N GLN A 538 20.49 -27.46 -17.55
CA GLN A 538 19.85 -26.37 -18.27
C GLN A 538 18.35 -26.30 -17.91
N PRO A 539 17.73 -25.12 -17.85
CA PRO A 539 16.33 -24.95 -17.49
C PRO A 539 15.38 -25.82 -18.33
N GLN A 540 15.66 -25.97 -19.62
CA GLN A 540 14.90 -26.80 -20.55
C GLN A 540 14.98 -28.30 -20.24
N ASP A 541 16.12 -28.78 -19.71
CA ASP A 541 16.34 -30.19 -19.39
C ASP A 541 15.70 -30.60 -18.06
N LEU A 542 15.29 -29.64 -17.21
CA LEU A 542 14.55 -29.92 -15.97
C LEU A 542 13.28 -30.73 -16.23
N LYS A 543 12.60 -30.48 -17.35
CA LYS A 543 11.41 -31.26 -17.75
C LYS A 543 11.73 -32.73 -17.89
N LYS A 544 12.79 -33.05 -18.62
CA LYS A 544 13.23 -34.43 -18.86
C LYS A 544 13.66 -35.10 -17.55
N MET A 545 14.39 -34.37 -16.70
CA MET A 545 14.75 -34.86 -15.37
C MET A 545 13.50 -35.25 -14.58
N PHE A 546 12.46 -34.41 -14.57
CA PHE A 546 11.20 -34.67 -13.87
C PHE A 546 10.39 -35.82 -14.49
N GLU A 547 10.49 -36.02 -15.80
CA GLU A 547 9.91 -37.17 -16.52
C GLU A 547 10.62 -38.48 -16.15
N ASP A 548 11.94 -38.48 -15.97
CA ASP A 548 12.76 -39.67 -15.70
C ASP A 548 12.81 -40.07 -14.20
N ILE A 549 12.30 -39.22 -13.30
CA ILE A 549 12.32 -39.45 -11.84
C ILE A 549 11.30 -40.52 -11.41
N MET A 550 11.75 -41.50 -10.62
CA MET A 550 10.87 -42.45 -9.95
C MET A 550 10.13 -41.78 -8.77
N ALA A 551 8.83 -42.09 -8.59
CA ALA A 551 7.97 -41.48 -7.56
C ALA A 551 8.55 -41.51 -6.13
N GLN A 552 9.29 -42.57 -5.79
CA GLN A 552 9.93 -42.76 -4.48
C GLN A 552 11.12 -41.82 -4.23
N GLN A 553 11.65 -41.17 -5.27
CA GLN A 553 12.80 -40.26 -5.21
C GLN A 553 12.40 -38.77 -5.20
N ILE A 554 11.11 -38.45 -5.34
CA ILE A 554 10.61 -37.07 -5.40
C ILE A 554 10.93 -36.29 -4.11
N HIS A 555 10.85 -36.95 -2.94
CA HIS A 555 11.24 -36.35 -1.66
C HIS A 555 12.72 -35.96 -1.58
N CYS A 556 13.60 -36.62 -2.33
CA CYS A 556 15.02 -36.29 -2.35
C CYS A 556 15.32 -34.99 -3.11
N LEU A 557 14.38 -34.49 -3.92
CA LEU A 557 14.57 -33.37 -4.84
C LEU A 557 14.01 -32.05 -4.32
N GLU A 558 13.29 -32.04 -3.20
CA GLU A 558 12.66 -30.83 -2.65
C GLU A 558 13.64 -29.66 -2.50
N GLU A 559 14.83 -29.92 -1.94
CA GLU A 559 15.88 -28.91 -1.74
C GLU A 559 16.50 -28.42 -3.06
N ASP A 560 16.65 -29.33 -4.03
CA ASP A 560 17.18 -29.03 -5.37
C ASP A 560 16.17 -28.19 -6.18
N ILE A 561 14.87 -28.44 -6.03
CA ILE A 561 13.78 -27.67 -6.67
C ILE A 561 13.69 -26.26 -6.09
N LEU A 562 13.71 -26.13 -4.76
CA LEU A 562 13.71 -24.82 -4.08
C LEU A 562 14.92 -23.97 -4.50
N SER A 563 16.09 -24.60 -4.59
CA SER A 563 17.32 -23.94 -5.03
C SER A 563 17.29 -23.58 -6.52
N ALA A 564 16.69 -24.42 -7.36
CA ALA A 564 16.51 -24.16 -8.78
C ALA A 564 15.65 -22.92 -9.03
N ILE A 565 14.56 -22.74 -8.28
CA ILE A 565 13.63 -21.61 -8.45
C ILE A 565 14.32 -20.26 -8.27
N THR A 566 15.13 -20.10 -7.22
CA THR A 566 15.82 -18.83 -6.98
C THR A 566 16.80 -18.47 -8.11
N GLN A 567 17.40 -19.48 -8.74
CA GLN A 567 18.29 -19.30 -9.91
C GLN A 567 17.49 -19.01 -11.19
N LEU A 568 16.39 -19.73 -11.43
CA LEU A 568 15.52 -19.55 -12.60
C LEU A 568 14.88 -18.16 -12.63
N GLN A 569 14.56 -17.59 -11.47
CA GLN A 569 14.03 -16.22 -11.34
C GLN A 569 15.02 -15.14 -11.80
N VAL A 570 16.32 -15.42 -11.77
CA VAL A 570 17.36 -14.51 -12.27
C VAL A 570 17.61 -14.71 -13.76
N LEU A 571 17.49 -15.96 -14.25
CA LEU A 571 17.82 -16.33 -15.63
C LEU A 571 16.68 -16.12 -16.64
N LEU A 572 15.46 -16.55 -16.31
CA LEU A 572 14.35 -16.64 -17.28
C LEU A 572 13.39 -15.48 -17.13
N ASN A 573 12.87 -14.93 -18.23
CA ASN A 573 11.78 -13.94 -18.17
C ASN A 573 10.45 -14.56 -17.68
N GLN A 574 9.47 -13.73 -17.34
CA GLN A 574 8.21 -14.18 -16.72
C GLN A 574 7.40 -15.14 -17.60
N LYS A 575 7.46 -14.97 -18.93
CA LYS A 575 6.76 -15.84 -19.88
C LYS A 575 7.41 -17.23 -19.88
N ASP A 576 8.72 -17.29 -20.04
CA ASP A 576 9.47 -18.55 -20.08
C ASP A 576 9.40 -19.29 -18.75
N LEU A 577 9.43 -18.55 -17.64
CA LEU A 577 9.24 -19.08 -16.30
C LEU A 577 7.84 -19.70 -16.12
N ARG A 578 6.79 -19.05 -16.66
CA ARG A 578 5.42 -19.57 -16.63
C ARG A 578 5.29 -20.85 -17.47
N ASP A 579 5.87 -20.86 -18.66
CA ASP A 579 5.78 -22.01 -19.57
C ASP A 579 6.60 -23.20 -19.05
N LEU A 580 7.76 -22.94 -18.45
CA LEU A 580 8.56 -23.97 -17.75
C LEU A 580 7.81 -24.52 -16.53
N SER A 581 7.23 -23.66 -15.67
CA SER A 581 6.42 -24.09 -14.52
C SER A 581 5.30 -25.04 -14.95
N ARG A 582 4.53 -24.64 -15.97
CA ARG A 582 3.44 -25.47 -16.50
C ARG A 582 3.95 -26.81 -17.02
N SER A 583 5.08 -26.81 -17.71
CA SER A 583 5.69 -28.02 -18.26
C SER A 583 6.18 -28.98 -17.17
N LEU A 584 6.78 -28.47 -16.08
CA LEU A 584 7.23 -29.27 -14.93
C LEU A 584 6.06 -29.86 -14.16
N VAL A 585 4.99 -29.09 -13.93
CA VAL A 585 3.77 -29.58 -13.29
C VAL A 585 3.10 -30.67 -14.14
N ALA A 586 3.04 -30.49 -15.46
CA ALA A 586 2.50 -31.49 -16.38
C ALA A 586 3.32 -32.79 -16.37
N ALA A 587 4.66 -32.71 -16.34
CA ALA A 587 5.55 -33.86 -16.24
C ALA A 587 5.31 -34.66 -14.95
N LEU A 588 5.25 -33.99 -13.80
CA LEU A 588 4.94 -34.65 -12.51
C LEU A 588 3.56 -35.30 -12.53
N THR A 589 2.55 -34.61 -13.07
CA THR A 589 1.17 -35.12 -13.17
C THR A 589 1.07 -36.34 -14.09
N THR A 590 1.87 -36.39 -15.15
CA THR A 590 1.95 -37.54 -16.06
C THR A 590 2.58 -38.74 -15.37
N ASN A 591 3.66 -38.53 -14.61
CA ASN A 591 4.28 -39.61 -13.81
C ASN A 591 3.35 -40.17 -12.73
N VAL A 592 2.54 -39.33 -12.08
CA VAL A 592 1.46 -39.78 -11.19
C VAL A 592 0.45 -40.65 -11.94
N SER A 593 -0.01 -40.16 -13.09
CA SER A 593 -1.05 -40.83 -13.87
C SER A 593 -0.59 -42.20 -14.36
N ASN A 594 0.68 -42.35 -14.74
CA ASN A 594 1.27 -43.62 -15.16
C ASN A 594 1.28 -44.69 -14.06
N LEU A 595 1.41 -44.31 -12.79
CA LEU A 595 1.39 -45.22 -11.64
C LEU A 595 -0.03 -45.58 -11.18
N VAL A 596 -0.94 -44.61 -11.17
CA VAL A 596 -2.31 -44.79 -10.63
C VAL A 596 -3.25 -45.42 -11.67
N THR A 597 -3.06 -45.15 -12.97
CA THR A 597 -3.94 -45.64 -14.04
C THR A 597 -4.03 -47.17 -14.12
N PRO A 598 -2.93 -47.94 -14.02
CA PRO A 598 -3.00 -49.41 -14.01
C PRO A 598 -3.80 -49.97 -12.84
N LEU A 599 -3.63 -49.41 -11.63
CA LEU A 599 -4.35 -49.82 -10.42
C LEU A 599 -5.84 -49.45 -10.50
N ARG A 600 -6.14 -48.25 -11.00
CA ARG A 600 -7.52 -47.79 -11.25
C ARG A 600 -8.21 -48.65 -12.32
N ASN A 601 -7.50 -49.03 -13.38
CA ASN A 601 -8.01 -49.91 -14.42
C ASN A 601 -8.25 -51.34 -13.90
N ALA A 602 -7.34 -51.86 -13.06
CA ALA A 602 -7.50 -53.16 -12.42
C ALA A 602 -8.71 -53.18 -11.47
N TYR A 603 -8.87 -52.15 -10.63
CA TYR A 603 -10.01 -51.98 -9.75
C TYR A 603 -11.33 -51.83 -10.53
N GLY A 604 -11.34 -50.96 -11.55
CA GLY A 604 -12.52 -50.72 -12.40
C GLY A 604 -12.89 -51.90 -13.30
N LYS A 605 -11.93 -52.78 -13.64
CA LYS A 605 -12.20 -54.05 -14.31
C LYS A 605 -12.82 -55.06 -13.34
N PHE A 606 -12.23 -55.22 -12.16
CA PHE A 606 -12.75 -56.07 -11.11
C PHE A 606 -14.20 -55.73 -10.73
N LEU A 607 -14.51 -54.43 -10.57
CA LEU A 607 -15.88 -53.98 -10.27
C LEU A 607 -16.89 -54.24 -11.39
N ARG A 608 -16.47 -54.19 -12.66
CA ARG A 608 -17.37 -54.38 -13.81
C ARG A 608 -17.60 -55.84 -14.17
N GLU A 609 -16.57 -56.68 -14.00
CA GLU A 609 -16.55 -58.03 -14.57
C GLU A 609 -16.57 -59.13 -13.51
N GLU A 610 -16.12 -58.85 -12.28
CA GLU A 610 -15.83 -59.88 -11.26
C GLU A 610 -16.51 -59.64 -9.89
N TYR A 611 -17.09 -58.46 -9.64
CA TYR A 611 -17.62 -58.11 -8.33
C TYR A 611 -19.06 -58.60 -8.13
N ASP A 612 -19.25 -59.41 -7.08
CA ASP A 612 -20.53 -59.93 -6.63
C ASP A 612 -20.80 -59.46 -5.20
N ILE A 613 -21.94 -58.80 -5.00
CA ILE A 613 -22.37 -58.20 -3.73
C ILE A 613 -22.67 -59.26 -2.67
N GLU A 614 -23.10 -60.46 -3.06
CA GLU A 614 -23.46 -61.52 -2.12
C GLU A 614 -22.26 -62.39 -1.70
N SER A 615 -21.08 -62.20 -2.30
CA SER A 615 -19.88 -62.97 -2.01
C SER A 615 -18.94 -62.26 -1.00
N PRO A 616 -18.70 -62.85 0.19
CA PRO A 616 -17.76 -62.31 1.18
C PRO A 616 -16.32 -62.23 0.67
N GLU A 617 -15.93 -63.09 -0.27
CA GLU A 617 -14.58 -63.10 -0.86
C GLU A 617 -14.39 -61.98 -1.88
N SER A 618 -15.43 -61.67 -2.67
CA SER A 618 -15.44 -60.50 -3.56
C SER A 618 -15.39 -59.19 -2.78
N GLY A 619 -16.03 -59.13 -1.60
CA GLY A 619 -15.91 -58.01 -0.65
C GLY A 619 -14.48 -57.82 -0.12
N LYS A 620 -13.78 -58.90 0.24
CA LYS A 620 -12.37 -58.83 0.67
C LYS A 620 -11.43 -58.41 -0.45
N LYS A 621 -11.61 -58.97 -1.66
CA LYS A 621 -10.79 -58.62 -2.84
C LYS A 621 -11.02 -57.16 -3.26
N LYS A 622 -12.25 -56.64 -3.15
CA LYS A 622 -12.57 -55.21 -3.30
C LYS A 622 -11.81 -54.36 -2.29
N ALA A 623 -11.81 -54.75 -1.01
CA ALA A 623 -11.13 -54.00 0.04
C ALA A 623 -9.62 -53.95 -0.16
N VAL A 624 -8.99 -55.06 -0.60
CA VAL A 624 -7.54 -55.11 -0.89
C VAL A 624 -7.17 -54.22 -2.08
N LEU A 625 -7.89 -54.33 -3.20
CA LEU A 625 -7.61 -53.50 -4.39
C LEU A 625 -7.87 -52.01 -4.12
N LEU A 626 -8.85 -51.71 -3.27
CA LEU A 626 -9.12 -50.34 -2.82
C LEU A 626 -8.02 -49.82 -1.88
N ASP A 627 -7.54 -50.64 -0.95
CA ASP A 627 -6.45 -50.28 -0.03
C ASP A 627 -5.14 -50.02 -0.81
N GLU A 628 -4.82 -50.87 -1.79
CA GLU A 628 -3.66 -50.68 -2.66
C GLU A 628 -3.76 -49.39 -3.50
N LEU A 629 -4.93 -49.10 -4.07
CA LEU A 629 -5.18 -47.86 -4.82
C LEU A 629 -5.10 -46.63 -3.91
N THR A 630 -5.67 -46.71 -2.70
CA THR A 630 -5.70 -45.61 -1.73
C THR A 630 -4.31 -45.33 -1.20
N LYS A 631 -3.54 -46.36 -0.85
CA LYS A 631 -2.16 -46.25 -0.37
C LYS A 631 -1.23 -45.68 -1.43
N ALA A 632 -1.31 -46.17 -2.67
CA ALA A 632 -0.52 -45.62 -3.79
C ALA A 632 -0.86 -44.15 -4.08
N THR A 633 -2.14 -43.76 -3.95
CA THR A 633 -2.59 -42.38 -4.13
C THR A 633 -2.11 -41.47 -2.99
N GLN A 634 -2.19 -41.93 -1.74
CA GLN A 634 -1.73 -41.19 -0.55
C GLN A 634 -0.21 -41.01 -0.51
N GLU A 635 0.57 -42.07 -0.77
CA GLU A 635 2.04 -41.98 -0.84
C GLU A 635 2.48 -40.96 -1.90
N MET A 636 1.79 -40.90 -3.04
CA MET A 636 2.10 -39.96 -4.11
C MET A 636 1.62 -38.52 -3.81
N GLN A 637 0.48 -38.34 -3.15
CA GLN A 637 0.04 -37.03 -2.67
C GLN A 637 1.00 -36.45 -1.63
N ILE A 638 1.52 -37.29 -0.72
CA ILE A 638 2.53 -36.90 0.27
C ILE A 638 3.82 -36.47 -0.43
N ALA A 639 4.24 -37.19 -1.48
CA ALA A 639 5.43 -36.85 -2.28
C ALA A 639 5.32 -35.53 -3.04
N LEU A 640 4.14 -35.18 -3.55
CA LEU A 640 3.92 -33.97 -4.37
C LEU A 640 3.47 -32.72 -3.60
N LYS A 641 2.96 -32.89 -2.38
CA LYS A 641 2.46 -31.81 -1.53
C LYS A 641 3.47 -30.66 -1.32
N PRO A 642 4.79 -30.89 -1.14
CA PRO A 642 5.75 -29.79 -0.98
C PRO A 642 6.17 -29.13 -2.31
N VAL A 643 6.15 -29.85 -3.43
CA VAL A 643 6.73 -29.38 -4.71
C VAL A 643 5.79 -28.49 -5.52
N ILE A 644 4.49 -28.80 -5.53
CA ILE A 644 3.50 -28.08 -6.36
C ILE A 644 3.31 -26.61 -5.93
N PRO A 645 3.16 -26.28 -4.63
CA PRO A 645 3.04 -24.89 -4.20
C PRO A 645 4.29 -24.08 -4.60
N VAL A 646 5.46 -24.65 -4.38
CA VAL A 646 6.77 -24.04 -4.66
C VAL A 646 6.95 -23.71 -6.16
N LEU A 647 6.54 -24.61 -7.07
CA LEU A 647 6.55 -24.34 -8.52
C LEU A 647 5.52 -23.29 -8.96
N ALA A 648 4.42 -23.16 -8.21
CA ALA A 648 3.39 -22.12 -8.45
C ALA A 648 3.82 -20.74 -7.91
N GLU A 649 4.65 -20.71 -6.86
CA GLU A 649 5.23 -19.49 -6.27
C GLU A 649 6.39 -18.90 -7.10
N MET A 650 6.92 -19.65 -8.07
CA MET A 650 8.04 -19.27 -8.93
C MET A 650 7.85 -17.91 -9.64
N LEU A 651 6.61 -17.51 -9.92
CA LEU A 651 6.27 -16.29 -10.67
C LEU A 651 6.42 -14.96 -9.90
N SER A 652 6.68 -14.99 -8.59
CA SER A 652 6.41 -13.83 -7.72
C SER A 652 7.56 -12.85 -7.44
N LEU A 653 8.79 -13.09 -7.91
CA LEU A 653 9.99 -12.35 -7.43
C LEU A 653 10.78 -11.59 -8.51
N GLN A 654 10.29 -11.51 -9.74
CA GLN A 654 11.18 -11.20 -10.86
C GLN A 654 11.43 -9.69 -11.13
N LYS A 655 10.60 -8.75 -10.66
CA LYS A 655 10.67 -7.35 -11.13
C LYS A 655 10.38 -6.23 -10.12
N THR A 656 10.03 -6.52 -8.87
CA THR A 656 9.69 -5.46 -7.91
C THR A 656 10.90 -5.08 -7.05
N SER A 657 11.19 -3.78 -6.96
CA SER A 657 12.25 -3.19 -6.12
C SER A 657 12.03 -3.42 -4.62
N LYS A 658 10.76 -3.63 -4.21
CA LYS A 658 10.28 -3.90 -2.84
C LYS A 658 9.32 -5.10 -2.80
N ARG A 659 9.23 -5.78 -1.65
CA ARG A 659 8.51 -7.05 -1.44
C ARG A 659 7.06 -6.87 -0.98
N THR A 660 6.67 -5.69 -0.49
CA THR A 660 5.66 -5.60 0.59
C THR A 660 4.18 -5.77 0.25
N HIS A 661 3.70 -5.65 -1.00
CA HIS A 661 2.24 -5.80 -1.24
C HIS A 661 1.82 -6.55 -2.51
N ASP A 662 2.68 -6.67 -3.53
CA ASP A 662 2.38 -7.47 -4.71
C ASP A 662 2.46 -8.98 -4.45
N LEU A 663 3.29 -9.44 -3.51
CA LEU A 663 3.44 -10.88 -3.23
C LEU A 663 2.19 -11.51 -2.63
N GLN A 664 1.52 -10.92 -1.65
CA GLN A 664 0.29 -11.50 -1.11
C GLN A 664 -0.84 -11.54 -2.16
N ARG A 665 -0.86 -10.56 -3.07
CA ARG A 665 -1.79 -10.51 -4.19
C ARG A 665 -1.43 -11.53 -5.28
N LEU A 666 -0.15 -11.66 -5.63
CA LEU A 666 0.37 -12.62 -6.61
C LEU A 666 0.29 -14.05 -6.07
N PHE A 667 0.58 -14.31 -4.80
CA PHE A 667 0.35 -15.59 -4.13
C PHE A 667 -1.12 -15.97 -4.18
N ARG A 668 -2.02 -15.03 -3.85
CA ARG A 668 -3.47 -15.27 -3.98
C ARG A 668 -3.87 -15.49 -5.43
N GLN A 669 -3.33 -14.75 -6.39
CA GLN A 669 -3.63 -14.91 -7.82
C GLN A 669 -3.11 -16.25 -8.36
N CYS A 670 -1.89 -16.64 -8.01
CA CYS A 670 -1.28 -17.93 -8.37
C CYS A 670 -2.02 -19.10 -7.71
N GLN A 671 -2.39 -18.98 -6.43
CA GLN A 671 -3.17 -19.99 -5.72
C GLN A 671 -4.57 -20.13 -6.31
N ILE A 672 -5.25 -19.02 -6.63
CA ILE A 672 -6.54 -19.03 -7.33
C ILE A 672 -6.40 -19.69 -8.70
N GLN A 673 -5.39 -19.32 -9.49
CA GLN A 673 -5.17 -19.87 -10.83
C GLN A 673 -4.84 -21.36 -10.78
N SER A 674 -3.97 -21.78 -9.84
CA SER A 674 -3.63 -23.18 -9.60
C SER A 674 -4.85 -24.00 -9.18
N ASN A 675 -5.68 -23.47 -8.28
CA ASN A 675 -6.93 -24.13 -7.87
C ASN A 675 -7.92 -24.25 -9.05
N VAL A 676 -8.00 -23.25 -9.93
CA VAL A 676 -8.82 -23.29 -11.14
C VAL A 676 -8.33 -24.33 -12.13
N GLU A 677 -7.02 -24.44 -12.35
CA GLU A 677 -6.44 -25.45 -13.23
C GLU A 677 -6.62 -26.87 -12.67
N ALA A 678 -6.42 -27.05 -11.36
CA ALA A 678 -6.65 -28.32 -10.68
C ALA A 678 -8.14 -28.75 -10.73
N ALA A 679 -9.07 -27.81 -10.53
CA ALA A 679 -10.50 -28.09 -10.62
C ALA A 679 -10.93 -28.46 -12.06
N LYS A 680 -10.36 -27.83 -13.09
CA LYS A 680 -10.62 -28.17 -14.49
C LYS A 680 -10.13 -29.57 -14.88
N ALA A 681 -9.05 -30.04 -14.25
CA ALA A 681 -8.48 -31.36 -14.47
C ALA A 681 -9.11 -32.47 -13.59
N MET A 682 -10.09 -32.11 -12.75
CA MET A 682 -10.67 -33.03 -11.77
C MET A 682 -11.49 -34.15 -12.43
N THR A 683 -11.49 -35.33 -11.82
CA THR A 683 -12.31 -36.49 -12.22
C THR A 683 -13.36 -36.81 -11.15
N PHE A 684 -14.41 -37.58 -11.49
CA PHE A 684 -15.39 -38.05 -10.48
C PHE A 684 -14.74 -38.83 -9.33
N GLY A 685 -13.68 -39.60 -9.58
CA GLY A 685 -12.93 -40.28 -8.53
C GLY A 685 -12.28 -39.31 -7.54
N THR A 686 -11.70 -38.22 -8.02
CA THR A 686 -11.12 -37.16 -7.16
C THR A 686 -12.21 -36.39 -6.41
N LEU A 687 -13.38 -36.18 -7.03
CA LEU A 687 -14.54 -35.58 -6.38
C LEU A 687 -15.05 -36.44 -5.22
N ALA A 688 -15.20 -37.76 -5.43
CA ALA A 688 -15.62 -38.71 -4.40
C ALA A 688 -14.60 -38.80 -3.25
N GLU A 689 -13.30 -38.74 -3.55
CA GLU A 689 -12.24 -38.68 -2.54
C GLU A 689 -12.36 -37.41 -1.68
N TYR A 690 -12.59 -36.25 -2.28
CA TYR A 690 -12.76 -34.99 -1.54
C TYR A 690 -14.00 -35.03 -0.66
N LEU A 691 -15.13 -35.54 -1.16
CA LEU A 691 -16.35 -35.66 -0.37
C LEU A 691 -16.19 -36.68 0.77
N GLY A 692 -15.58 -37.84 0.50
CA GLY A 692 -15.32 -38.86 1.53
C GLY A 692 -14.32 -38.42 2.60
N THR A 693 -13.36 -37.56 2.27
CA THR A 693 -12.31 -37.13 3.22
C THR A 693 -12.72 -35.91 4.06
N TYR A 694 -13.40 -34.95 3.46
CA TYR A 694 -13.63 -33.63 4.08
C TYR A 694 -15.12 -33.35 4.39
N ALA A 695 -16.03 -34.16 3.86
CA ALA A 695 -17.47 -34.08 4.10
C ALA A 695 -18.04 -35.49 4.41
N GLU A 696 -17.34 -36.27 5.24
CA GLU A 696 -17.72 -37.66 5.53
C GLU A 696 -19.12 -37.73 6.13
N ASN A 697 -19.39 -36.91 7.16
CA ASN A 697 -20.55 -37.07 8.02
C ASN A 697 -21.85 -36.53 7.42
N MET A 698 -21.86 -35.26 6.97
CA MET A 698 -23.06 -34.64 6.38
C MET A 698 -23.07 -34.71 4.85
N GLY A 699 -21.92 -34.95 4.21
CA GLY A 699 -21.76 -35.08 2.77
C GLY A 699 -22.31 -33.91 1.97
N VAL A 700 -23.43 -34.12 1.29
CA VAL A 700 -24.08 -33.12 0.45
C VAL A 700 -25.55 -32.95 0.81
N MET A 701 -26.01 -31.71 0.91
CA MET A 701 -27.43 -31.37 0.98
C MET A 701 -28.01 -31.27 -0.42
N LEU A 702 -29.21 -31.81 -0.64
CA LEU A 702 -29.87 -31.81 -1.93
C LEU A 702 -30.94 -30.72 -2.02
N LEU A 703 -30.90 -29.93 -3.10
CA LEU A 703 -31.87 -28.89 -3.40
C LEU A 703 -32.54 -29.16 -4.75
N ASN A 704 -33.86 -29.35 -4.77
CA ASN A 704 -34.62 -29.54 -6.01
C ASN A 704 -34.70 -28.24 -6.80
N ILE A 705 -34.42 -28.29 -8.10
CA ILE A 705 -34.52 -27.15 -9.01
C ILE A 705 -35.69 -27.35 -9.97
N ASN A 706 -36.67 -26.44 -9.92
CA ASN A 706 -37.77 -26.39 -10.87
C ASN A 706 -37.30 -25.79 -12.21
N THR A 707 -37.41 -26.56 -13.29
CA THR A 707 -36.93 -26.21 -14.63
C THR A 707 -37.47 -24.88 -15.16
N GLU A 708 -38.78 -24.64 -15.07
CA GLU A 708 -39.41 -23.43 -15.64
C GLU A 708 -39.11 -22.16 -14.84
N ALA A 709 -39.12 -22.27 -13.51
CA ALA A 709 -38.78 -21.17 -12.63
C ALA A 709 -37.29 -20.83 -12.72
N TYR A 710 -36.43 -21.84 -12.90
CA TYR A 710 -34.99 -21.64 -13.12
C TYR A 710 -34.70 -20.94 -14.45
N HIS A 711 -35.40 -21.30 -15.53
CA HIS A 711 -35.30 -20.58 -16.81
C HIS A 711 -35.62 -19.09 -16.67
N ARG A 712 -36.72 -18.75 -16.00
CA ARG A 712 -37.11 -17.35 -15.75
C ARG A 712 -36.08 -16.61 -14.89
N LEU A 713 -35.55 -17.26 -13.86
CA LEU A 713 -34.50 -16.70 -13.00
C LEU A 713 -33.24 -16.34 -13.79
N LEU A 714 -32.87 -17.17 -14.78
CA LEU A 714 -31.71 -16.92 -15.63
C LEU A 714 -31.94 -15.72 -16.56
N ASP A 715 -33.14 -15.53 -17.10
CA ASP A 715 -33.46 -14.37 -17.95
C ASP A 715 -33.39 -13.04 -17.16
N ASP A 716 -33.67 -13.10 -15.86
CA ASP A 716 -33.63 -11.97 -14.93
C ASP A 716 -32.25 -11.72 -14.28
N LEU A 717 -31.20 -12.49 -14.62
CA LEU A 717 -29.86 -12.37 -14.00
C LEU A 717 -29.20 -10.99 -14.15
N LYS A 718 -29.61 -10.20 -15.16
CA LYS A 718 -29.11 -8.84 -15.40
C LYS A 718 -29.85 -7.77 -14.59
N ASN A 719 -30.96 -8.12 -13.93
CA ASN A 719 -31.75 -7.20 -13.12
C ASN A 719 -31.15 -7.04 -11.72
N SER A 720 -31.49 -5.93 -11.05
CA SER A 720 -30.87 -5.54 -9.76
C SER A 720 -31.23 -6.44 -8.55
N THR A 721 -32.13 -7.41 -8.70
CA THR A 721 -32.62 -8.29 -7.63
C THR A 721 -32.87 -9.70 -8.17
N ILE A 722 -32.12 -10.68 -7.65
CA ILE A 722 -32.25 -12.11 -8.00
C ILE A 722 -33.05 -12.78 -6.87
N ASP A 723 -34.26 -13.27 -7.16
CA ASP A 723 -35.07 -14.03 -6.19
C ASP A 723 -35.25 -15.51 -6.61
N PRO A 724 -34.43 -16.42 -6.05
CA PRO A 724 -34.54 -17.87 -6.31
C PRO A 724 -35.62 -18.58 -5.50
N SER A 725 -36.46 -17.89 -4.71
CA SER A 725 -37.37 -18.57 -3.77
C SER A 725 -38.37 -19.55 -4.43
N PHE A 726 -38.72 -19.29 -5.69
CA PHE A 726 -39.62 -20.11 -6.51
C PHE A 726 -38.92 -21.17 -7.36
N CYS A 727 -37.58 -21.12 -7.50
CA CYS A 727 -36.84 -22.15 -8.25
C CYS A 727 -36.59 -23.41 -7.45
N CYS A 728 -36.70 -23.32 -6.14
CA CYS A 728 -35.87 -24.12 -5.27
C CYS A 728 -36.69 -24.69 -4.11
N ASP A 729 -36.64 -26.01 -3.92
CA ASP A 729 -37.38 -26.73 -2.87
C ASP A 729 -36.55 -27.85 -2.23
N LEU A 730 -36.88 -28.24 -1.00
CA LEU A 730 -36.19 -29.32 -0.28
C LEU A 730 -37.01 -30.60 -0.34
N ASP A 731 -36.39 -31.70 -0.77
CA ASP A 731 -37.01 -33.02 -0.75
C ASP A 731 -37.19 -33.49 0.71
N SER A 732 -38.42 -33.85 1.09
CA SER A 732 -38.72 -34.34 2.43
C SER A 732 -38.24 -35.76 2.71
N ARG A 733 -37.88 -36.53 1.67
CA ARG A 733 -37.43 -37.94 1.78
C ARG A 733 -35.92 -38.10 1.77
N VAL A 734 -35.22 -37.28 0.98
CA VAL A 734 -33.76 -37.34 0.84
C VAL A 734 -33.18 -35.93 0.99
N LEU A 735 -32.93 -35.54 2.24
CA LEU A 735 -32.45 -34.20 2.58
C LEU A 735 -30.93 -34.04 2.34
N HIS A 736 -30.16 -35.09 2.63
CA HIS A 736 -28.71 -35.13 2.44
C HIS A 736 -28.24 -36.55 2.11
N LEU A 737 -27.02 -36.67 1.58
CA LEU A 737 -26.29 -37.91 1.33
C LEU A 737 -24.92 -37.81 1.98
N GLU A 738 -24.42 -38.89 2.57
CA GLU A 738 -23.06 -38.96 3.13
C GLU A 738 -21.99 -38.77 2.03
N GLY A 739 -20.80 -38.28 2.39
CA GLY A 739 -19.85 -37.74 1.41
C GLY A 739 -19.42 -38.73 0.34
N PHE A 740 -19.05 -39.95 0.76
CA PHE A 740 -18.59 -40.98 -0.18
C PHE A 740 -19.73 -41.49 -1.09
N ASP A 741 -20.91 -41.74 -0.51
CA ASP A 741 -22.10 -42.17 -1.24
C ASP A 741 -22.57 -41.11 -2.24
N ALA A 742 -22.50 -39.83 -1.86
CA ALA A 742 -22.80 -38.72 -2.73
C ALA A 742 -21.88 -38.70 -3.97
N GLY A 743 -20.58 -38.92 -3.79
CA GLY A 743 -19.62 -38.97 -4.89
C GLY A 743 -19.97 -40.05 -5.92
N ILE A 744 -20.33 -41.25 -5.45
CA ILE A 744 -20.70 -42.38 -6.31
C ILE A 744 -22.05 -42.15 -6.99
N ILE A 745 -23.07 -41.70 -6.24
CA ILE A 745 -24.42 -41.46 -6.77
C ILE A 745 -24.40 -40.35 -7.82
N ILE A 746 -23.62 -39.29 -7.59
CA ILE A 746 -23.46 -38.20 -8.55
C ILE A 746 -22.84 -38.73 -9.84
N GLU A 747 -21.76 -39.52 -9.78
CA GLU A 747 -21.12 -40.09 -10.98
C GLU A 747 -22.06 -41.00 -11.77
N GLN A 748 -22.69 -41.97 -11.09
CA GLN A 748 -23.52 -42.99 -11.76
C GLN A 748 -24.80 -42.41 -12.37
N SER A 749 -25.34 -41.35 -11.79
CA SER A 749 -26.60 -40.75 -12.23
C SER A 749 -26.45 -39.83 -13.47
N GLN A 750 -25.23 -39.44 -13.86
CA GLN A 750 -25.01 -38.54 -15.00
C GLN A 750 -25.44 -39.12 -16.34
N ALA A 751 -25.32 -40.43 -16.53
CA ALA A 751 -25.67 -41.09 -17.78
C ALA A 751 -27.16 -40.97 -18.12
N HIS A 752 -28.01 -40.75 -17.11
CA HIS A 752 -29.47 -40.68 -17.24
C HIS A 752 -30.02 -39.33 -16.76
N HIS A 753 -29.15 -38.33 -16.57
CA HIS A 753 -29.58 -37.00 -16.15
C HIS A 753 -30.31 -36.29 -17.28
N ASP A 754 -31.62 -36.10 -17.13
CA ASP A 754 -32.46 -35.31 -18.01
C ASP A 754 -33.12 -34.17 -17.24
N GLY A 755 -32.41 -33.05 -17.11
CA GLY A 755 -32.90 -31.90 -16.35
C GLY A 755 -32.09 -30.63 -16.59
N PRO A 756 -32.53 -29.50 -16.01
CA PRO A 756 -32.01 -28.18 -16.34
C PRO A 756 -30.51 -28.02 -16.08
N LEU A 757 -29.95 -28.76 -15.12
CA LEU A 757 -28.53 -28.68 -14.71
C LEU A 757 -27.62 -29.71 -15.38
N LYS A 758 -28.13 -30.47 -16.36
CA LYS A 758 -27.32 -31.43 -17.12
C LYS A 758 -26.10 -30.74 -17.75
N SER A 759 -24.92 -31.34 -17.63
CA SER A 759 -23.69 -30.82 -18.22
C SER A 759 -23.72 -30.84 -19.76
N GLN A 760 -23.32 -29.72 -20.39
CA GLN A 760 -23.09 -29.66 -21.84
C GLN A 760 -21.77 -30.30 -22.27
N LEU A 761 -20.82 -30.50 -21.34
CA LEU A 761 -19.51 -31.10 -21.62
C LEU A 761 -19.54 -32.64 -21.63
N GLY A 762 -20.72 -33.23 -21.40
CA GLY A 762 -20.93 -34.67 -21.42
C GLY A 762 -20.92 -35.32 -20.02
N PRO A 763 -21.30 -36.60 -19.94
CA PRO A 763 -21.55 -37.30 -18.68
C PRO A 763 -20.28 -37.65 -17.89
N ALA A 764 -19.10 -37.55 -18.52
CA ALA A 764 -17.81 -37.80 -17.88
C ALA A 764 -17.22 -36.57 -17.16
N HIS A 765 -17.85 -35.40 -17.30
CA HIS A 765 -17.39 -34.17 -16.66
C HIS A 765 -17.97 -34.04 -15.25
N PRO A 766 -17.14 -33.85 -14.19
CA PRO A 766 -17.63 -33.73 -12.83
C PRO A 766 -18.52 -32.50 -12.65
N ILE A 767 -19.73 -32.73 -12.15
CA ILE A 767 -20.69 -31.68 -11.78
C ILE A 767 -21.29 -31.95 -10.41
N LEU A 768 -21.83 -30.91 -9.77
CA LEU A 768 -22.51 -30.98 -8.47
C LEU A 768 -24.03 -30.93 -8.63
N ALA A 769 -24.54 -31.71 -9.58
CA ALA A 769 -25.96 -31.88 -9.84
C ALA A 769 -26.27 -33.33 -10.21
N LEU A 770 -27.49 -33.76 -9.91
CA LEU A 770 -28.00 -35.10 -10.20
C LEU A 770 -29.48 -35.03 -10.60
N PRO A 771 -30.05 -36.05 -11.27
CA PRO A 771 -31.49 -36.14 -11.49
C PRO A 771 -32.27 -36.26 -10.16
N TYR A 772 -33.59 -36.09 -10.21
CA TYR A 772 -34.43 -36.31 -9.03
C TYR A 772 -34.32 -37.75 -8.55
N LEU A 773 -33.87 -37.93 -7.30
CA LEU A 773 -33.82 -39.24 -6.65
C LEU A 773 -35.21 -39.74 -6.25
N SER A 774 -36.16 -38.82 -6.06
CA SER A 774 -37.45 -39.13 -5.49
C SER A 774 -38.55 -38.25 -6.08
N GLN A 775 -39.08 -38.61 -7.25
CA GLN A 775 -40.37 -38.12 -7.78
C GLN A 775 -40.83 -38.95 -8.99
N SER A 776 -42.13 -39.03 -9.24
CA SER A 776 -42.78 -39.74 -10.38
C SER A 776 -42.59 -39.03 -11.73
N SER A 777 -41.63 -38.11 -11.82
CA SER A 777 -41.25 -37.38 -13.02
C SER A 777 -39.80 -37.72 -13.32
N ASP A 778 -39.57 -38.36 -14.46
CA ASP A 778 -38.22 -38.76 -14.93
C ASP A 778 -37.35 -37.55 -15.36
N ILE A 779 -37.90 -36.33 -15.32
CA ILE A 779 -37.27 -35.10 -15.81
C ILE A 779 -37.11 -34.10 -14.66
N GLY A 780 -35.87 -33.70 -14.37
CA GLY A 780 -35.56 -32.75 -13.30
C GLY A 780 -34.10 -32.72 -12.84
N SER A 781 -33.74 -31.78 -11.96
CA SER A 781 -32.39 -31.69 -11.39
C SER A 781 -32.42 -31.33 -9.91
N MET A 782 -31.56 -31.98 -9.13
CA MET A 782 -31.17 -31.59 -7.78
C MET A 782 -29.76 -31.03 -7.82
N LEU A 783 -29.53 -29.97 -7.06
CA LEU A 783 -28.22 -29.38 -6.85
C LEU A 783 -27.64 -29.86 -5.52
N ALA A 784 -26.38 -30.27 -5.52
CA ALA A 784 -25.71 -30.87 -4.37
C ALA A 784 -24.79 -29.85 -3.67
N TRP A 785 -25.20 -29.35 -2.51
CA TRP A 785 -24.40 -28.45 -1.68
C TRP A 785 -23.55 -29.24 -0.70
N VAL A 786 -22.23 -29.19 -0.87
CA VAL A 786 -21.30 -29.90 0.03
C VAL A 786 -21.34 -29.30 1.43
N CYS A 787 -21.56 -30.12 2.45
CA CYS A 787 -21.55 -29.73 3.85
C CYS A 787 -20.24 -30.19 4.50
N TRP A 788 -19.22 -29.33 4.44
CA TRP A 788 -17.90 -29.63 4.98
C TRP A 788 -17.91 -29.88 6.49
N ASP A 789 -17.30 -30.99 6.92
CA ASP A 789 -17.30 -31.40 8.32
C ASP A 789 -16.61 -30.35 9.21
N GLU A 790 -15.58 -29.69 8.69
CA GLU A 790 -14.90 -28.59 9.37
C GLU A 790 -15.78 -27.36 9.60
N PHE A 791 -16.82 -27.14 8.78
CA PHE A 791 -17.79 -26.06 8.99
C PHE A 791 -18.95 -26.52 9.87
N VAL A 792 -19.40 -27.76 9.70
CA VAL A 792 -20.43 -28.40 10.53
C VAL A 792 -19.99 -28.43 12.00
N ASN A 793 -18.74 -28.83 12.24
CA ASN A 793 -18.14 -28.99 13.56
C ASN A 793 -17.47 -27.70 14.06
N LEU A 794 -17.59 -26.59 13.34
CA LEU A 794 -17.00 -25.32 13.75
C LEU A 794 -17.72 -24.79 14.99
N GLU A 795 -16.98 -24.62 16.08
CA GLU A 795 -17.53 -24.08 17.33
C GLU A 795 -17.78 -22.56 17.23
N ASN A 796 -16.85 -21.85 16.57
CA ASN A 796 -16.84 -20.41 16.53
C ASN A 796 -16.41 -19.88 15.13
N PRO A 797 -17.28 -19.14 14.42
CA PRO A 797 -16.97 -18.61 13.09
C PRO A 797 -16.01 -17.41 13.09
N TYR A 798 -15.80 -16.75 14.24
CA TYR A 798 -14.99 -15.53 14.36
C TYR A 798 -13.47 -15.79 14.41
N ALA A 799 -13.06 -17.02 14.74
CA ALA A 799 -11.66 -17.43 14.74
C ALA A 799 -11.15 -17.79 13.33
N VAL A 800 -12.06 -17.95 12.37
CA VAL A 800 -11.71 -18.38 11.01
C VAL A 800 -11.33 -17.18 10.15
N LYS A 801 -10.16 -17.29 9.51
CA LYS A 801 -9.73 -16.32 8.49
C LYS A 801 -10.39 -16.65 7.15
N TRP A 802 -11.63 -16.20 6.95
CA TRP A 802 -12.45 -16.53 5.77
C TRP A 802 -11.81 -16.21 4.41
N LEU A 803 -11.00 -15.15 4.33
CA LEU A 803 -10.24 -14.80 3.12
C LEU A 803 -9.16 -15.81 2.75
N GLU A 804 -8.55 -16.46 3.74
CA GLU A 804 -7.56 -17.53 3.53
C GLU A 804 -8.30 -18.86 3.29
N LYS A 805 -9.31 -19.14 4.12
CA LYS A 805 -10.12 -20.36 4.09
C LYS A 805 -10.74 -20.65 2.72
N CYS A 806 -11.18 -19.61 2.01
CA CYS A 806 -11.79 -19.74 0.68
C CYS A 806 -10.82 -20.24 -0.41
N ASN A 807 -9.52 -20.26 -0.15
CA ASN A 807 -8.48 -20.70 -1.09
C ASN A 807 -7.88 -22.08 -0.74
N GLU A 808 -8.38 -22.72 0.32
CA GLU A 808 -8.06 -24.13 0.59
C GLU A 808 -8.53 -25.02 -0.56
N LYS A 809 -7.73 -26.02 -0.90
CA LYS A 809 -7.82 -26.75 -2.19
C LYS A 809 -9.20 -27.38 -2.40
N HIS A 810 -9.72 -28.10 -1.42
CA HIS A 810 -11.00 -28.81 -1.49
C HIS A 810 -12.19 -27.84 -1.54
N ILE A 811 -12.20 -26.80 -0.70
CA ILE A 811 -13.22 -25.73 -0.70
C ILE A 811 -13.24 -24.99 -2.03
N ALA A 812 -12.07 -24.57 -2.52
CA ALA A 812 -11.95 -23.81 -3.76
C ALA A 812 -12.38 -24.66 -4.97
N ALA A 813 -11.94 -25.92 -5.03
CA ALA A 813 -12.25 -26.82 -6.14
C ALA A 813 -13.77 -27.03 -6.29
N LEU A 814 -14.47 -27.34 -5.21
CA LEU A 814 -15.92 -27.59 -5.27
C LEU A 814 -16.74 -26.34 -5.53
N ARG A 815 -16.29 -25.17 -5.04
CA ARG A 815 -16.88 -23.89 -5.44
C ARG A 815 -16.73 -23.65 -6.95
N ILE A 816 -15.56 -23.94 -7.51
CA ILE A 816 -15.28 -23.78 -8.95
C ILE A 816 -16.13 -24.76 -9.77
N ILE A 817 -16.25 -26.02 -9.34
CA ILE A 817 -17.11 -27.02 -9.98
C ILE A 817 -18.59 -26.62 -9.89
N MET A 818 -19.04 -26.06 -8.76
CA MET A 818 -20.42 -25.56 -8.63
C MET A 818 -20.70 -24.42 -9.61
N ARG A 819 -19.76 -23.47 -9.75
CA ARG A 819 -19.87 -22.40 -10.76
C ARG A 819 -19.86 -22.95 -12.18
N SER A 820 -19.06 -23.99 -12.44
CA SER A 820 -19.08 -24.73 -13.71
C SER A 820 -20.42 -25.41 -13.95
N THR A 821 -20.99 -26.06 -12.93
CA THR A 821 -22.28 -26.76 -12.96
C THR A 821 -23.41 -25.79 -13.33
N LEU A 822 -23.41 -24.59 -12.76
CA LEU A 822 -24.41 -23.56 -13.07
C LEU A 822 -24.21 -22.94 -14.47
N SER A 823 -22.96 -22.64 -14.85
CA SER A 823 -22.66 -21.96 -16.12
C SER A 823 -22.73 -22.87 -17.36
N GLN A 824 -22.38 -24.15 -17.21
CA GLN A 824 -22.28 -25.12 -18.31
C GLN A 824 -23.48 -26.07 -18.37
N SER A 825 -24.61 -25.66 -17.79
CA SER A 825 -25.84 -26.44 -17.87
C SER A 825 -26.51 -26.31 -19.24
N VAL A 826 -27.29 -27.32 -19.65
CA VAL A 826 -28.10 -27.29 -20.88
C VAL A 826 -28.95 -26.01 -20.96
N THR A 827 -29.49 -25.58 -19.82
CA THR A 827 -30.35 -24.40 -19.69
C THR A 827 -29.59 -23.08 -19.88
N THR A 828 -28.38 -22.96 -19.32
CA THR A 828 -27.57 -21.73 -19.34
C THR A 828 -26.74 -21.55 -20.61
N GLY A 829 -26.43 -22.60 -21.37
CA GLY A 829 -25.63 -22.42 -22.60
C GLY A 829 -26.32 -21.62 -23.72
N LYS A 830 -27.63 -21.34 -23.60
CA LYS A 830 -28.31 -20.34 -24.45
C LYS A 830 -27.83 -18.90 -24.19
N GLN A 831 -27.40 -18.60 -22.96
CA GLN A 831 -26.99 -17.27 -22.52
C GLN A 831 -25.46 -17.06 -22.50
N ARG A 832 -24.66 -18.13 -22.72
CA ARG A 832 -23.17 -18.11 -22.76
C ARG A 832 -22.52 -17.41 -21.55
N LEU A 833 -22.96 -17.75 -20.34
CA LEU A 833 -22.39 -17.20 -19.11
C LEU A 833 -21.06 -17.91 -18.75
N ASP A 834 -20.01 -17.13 -18.48
CA ASP A 834 -18.71 -17.68 -18.10
C ASP A 834 -18.69 -18.09 -16.61
N PRO A 835 -18.07 -19.24 -16.23
CA PRO A 835 -17.98 -19.67 -14.83
C PRO A 835 -17.34 -18.63 -13.88
N SER A 836 -16.47 -17.74 -14.39
CA SER A 836 -15.78 -16.69 -13.63
C SER A 836 -16.58 -15.38 -13.50
N SER A 837 -17.70 -15.25 -14.22
CA SER A 837 -18.56 -14.06 -14.22
C SER A 837 -19.15 -13.74 -12.83
N LEU A 838 -19.35 -12.46 -12.52
CA LEU A 838 -19.92 -12.05 -11.23
C LEU A 838 -21.36 -12.53 -11.07
N GLU A 839 -22.10 -12.57 -12.17
CA GLU A 839 -23.48 -13.01 -12.32
C GLU A 839 -23.66 -14.45 -11.81
N ILE A 840 -22.78 -15.37 -12.23
CA ILE A 840 -22.80 -16.76 -11.75
C ILE A 840 -22.45 -16.84 -10.25
N GLY A 841 -21.56 -15.96 -9.77
CA GLY A 841 -21.26 -15.85 -8.34
C GLY A 841 -22.47 -15.42 -7.51
N TYR A 842 -23.19 -14.39 -7.97
CA TYR A 842 -24.41 -13.91 -7.33
C TYR A 842 -25.55 -14.93 -7.40
N LEU A 843 -25.71 -15.64 -8.54
CA LEU A 843 -26.66 -16.74 -8.66
C LEU A 843 -26.38 -17.85 -7.65
N MET A 844 -25.12 -18.29 -7.55
CA MET A 844 -24.70 -19.32 -6.60
C MET A 844 -24.99 -18.90 -5.15
N GLY A 845 -24.63 -17.67 -4.77
CA GLY A 845 -24.94 -17.14 -3.44
C GLY A 845 -26.43 -17.00 -3.16
N ALA A 846 -27.22 -16.58 -4.14
CA ALA A 846 -28.67 -16.49 -4.04
C ALA A 846 -29.30 -17.88 -3.83
N LEU A 847 -28.93 -18.88 -4.64
CA LEU A 847 -29.41 -20.26 -4.52
C LEU A 847 -29.05 -20.86 -3.16
N LEU A 848 -27.85 -20.58 -2.65
CA LEU A 848 -27.39 -21.03 -1.34
C LEU A 848 -28.24 -20.43 -0.20
N MET A 849 -28.46 -19.10 -0.23
CA MET A 849 -29.32 -18.42 0.75
C MET A 849 -30.80 -18.86 0.66
N ALA A 850 -31.26 -19.23 -0.54
CA ALA A 850 -32.59 -19.82 -0.75
C ALA A 850 -32.70 -21.18 -0.05
N ALA A 851 -31.71 -22.04 -0.25
CA ALA A 851 -31.63 -23.35 0.38
C ALA A 851 -31.63 -23.22 1.91
N MET A 852 -30.82 -22.30 2.44
CA MET A 852 -30.79 -21.97 3.86
C MET A 852 -32.16 -21.46 4.36
N SER A 853 -32.84 -20.60 3.60
CA SER A 853 -34.17 -20.10 3.98
C SER A 853 -35.22 -21.20 4.06
N LYS A 854 -35.20 -22.16 3.12
CA LYS A 854 -36.09 -23.34 3.14
C LYS A 854 -35.77 -24.27 4.30
N LEU A 855 -34.49 -24.43 4.62
CA LEU A 855 -34.02 -25.23 5.74
C LEU A 855 -34.43 -24.60 7.08
N ALA A 856 -34.30 -23.28 7.22
CA ALA A 856 -34.76 -22.53 8.40
C ALA A 856 -36.29 -22.64 8.59
N ALA A 857 -37.06 -22.59 7.50
CA ALA A 857 -38.51 -22.72 7.53
C ALA A 857 -39.03 -24.10 8.01
N ARG A 858 -38.17 -25.12 8.08
CA ARG A 858 -38.50 -26.43 8.68
C ARG A 858 -38.55 -26.37 10.21
N ARG A 859 -38.10 -25.27 10.84
CA ARG A 859 -38.16 -25.05 12.29
C ARG A 859 -39.15 -23.95 12.64
N THR A 860 -39.81 -24.13 13.78
CA THR A 860 -40.68 -23.12 14.38
C THR A 860 -39.92 -22.15 15.29
N THR A 861 -38.76 -22.55 15.82
CA THR A 861 -37.90 -21.76 16.71
C THR A 861 -36.41 -21.91 16.36
N ALA A 862 -35.61 -20.89 16.73
CA ALA A 862 -34.15 -20.93 16.55
C ALA A 862 -33.49 -21.91 17.55
N PRO A 863 -32.41 -22.59 17.16
CA PRO A 863 -31.65 -23.47 18.07
C PRO A 863 -31.02 -22.70 19.23
N VAL A 864 -30.81 -23.41 20.34
CA VAL A 864 -30.03 -22.90 21.47
C VAL A 864 -28.57 -22.74 21.06
N VAL A 865 -27.91 -21.68 21.52
CA VAL A 865 -26.49 -21.44 21.29
C VAL A 865 -25.67 -22.58 21.91
N SER A 866 -24.88 -23.26 21.10
CA SER A 866 -24.09 -24.43 21.50
C SER A 866 -22.78 -24.49 20.72
N ALA A 867 -21.70 -24.95 21.36
CA ALA A 867 -20.44 -25.21 20.67
C ALA A 867 -20.61 -26.32 19.61
N GLU A 868 -21.35 -27.38 19.95
CA GLU A 868 -21.62 -28.51 19.06
C GLU A 868 -23.03 -28.42 18.44
N ALA A 869 -23.14 -28.75 17.15
CA ALA A 869 -24.42 -28.80 16.45
C ALA A 869 -25.15 -30.11 16.76
N GLY A 870 -26.17 -30.05 17.62
CA GLY A 870 -26.88 -31.25 18.09
C GLY A 870 -27.86 -31.87 17.08
N ASP A 871 -28.45 -31.08 16.18
CA ASP A 871 -29.49 -31.53 15.24
C ASP A 871 -29.07 -31.36 13.77
N THR A 872 -29.63 -32.20 12.89
CA THR A 872 -29.30 -32.25 11.45
C THR A 872 -29.53 -30.91 10.74
N VAL A 873 -30.59 -30.17 11.10
CA VAL A 873 -30.88 -28.87 10.48
C VAL A 873 -29.82 -27.83 10.84
N THR A 874 -29.38 -27.80 12.10
CA THR A 874 -28.28 -26.94 12.56
C THR A 874 -26.94 -27.33 11.91
N LYS A 875 -26.65 -28.63 11.80
CA LYS A 875 -25.43 -29.15 11.13
C LYS A 875 -25.37 -28.71 9.67
N LEU A 876 -26.45 -28.93 8.92
CA LEU A 876 -26.57 -28.48 7.52
C LEU A 876 -26.47 -26.95 7.42
N MET A 877 -27.14 -26.21 8.31
CA MET A 877 -27.07 -24.74 8.33
C MET A 877 -25.63 -24.23 8.51
N ARG A 878 -24.84 -24.83 9.43
CA ARG A 878 -23.42 -24.49 9.62
C ARG A 878 -22.58 -24.80 8.38
N GLY A 879 -22.78 -25.98 7.77
CA GLY A 879 -22.10 -26.36 6.52
C GLY A 879 -22.39 -25.41 5.36
N LEU A 880 -23.66 -25.00 5.19
CA LEU A 880 -24.07 -24.02 4.16
C LEU A 880 -23.52 -22.62 4.46
N PHE A 881 -23.51 -22.19 5.73
CA PHE A 881 -22.92 -20.91 6.13
C PHE A 881 -21.43 -20.85 5.79
N GLY A 882 -20.66 -21.91 6.03
CA GLY A 882 -19.25 -21.96 5.65
C GLY A 882 -19.05 -21.83 4.13
N ASN A 883 -19.90 -22.45 3.31
CA ASN A 883 -19.88 -22.24 1.86
C ASN A 883 -20.28 -20.82 1.46
N LEU A 884 -21.23 -20.20 2.16
CA LEU A 884 -21.67 -18.83 1.88
C LEU A 884 -20.56 -17.84 2.18
N LEU A 885 -19.88 -17.98 3.31
CA LEU A 885 -18.79 -17.10 3.73
C LEU A 885 -17.55 -17.26 2.87
N THR A 886 -17.18 -18.49 2.51
CA THR A 886 -16.08 -18.73 1.57
C THR A 886 -16.42 -18.30 0.15
N THR A 887 -17.69 -18.33 -0.26
CA THR A 887 -18.16 -17.73 -1.52
C THR A 887 -18.09 -16.21 -1.48
N ALA A 888 -18.58 -15.58 -0.42
CA ALA A 888 -18.50 -14.13 -0.23
C ALA A 888 -17.04 -13.64 -0.26
N ALA A 889 -16.15 -14.37 0.40
CA ALA A 889 -14.72 -14.06 0.50
C ALA A 889 -13.90 -14.37 -0.77
N SER A 890 -14.46 -15.14 -1.72
CA SER A 890 -13.76 -15.61 -2.92
C SER A 890 -13.50 -14.52 -3.97
N GLY A 891 -12.50 -14.76 -4.82
CA GLY A 891 -12.09 -13.84 -5.89
C GLY A 891 -10.94 -12.91 -5.49
N LEU A 892 -10.38 -12.18 -6.46
CA LEU A 892 -9.36 -11.14 -6.22
C LEU A 892 -9.97 -9.95 -5.45
N ARG A 893 -11.20 -9.58 -5.80
CA ARG A 893 -12.10 -8.78 -4.98
C ARG A 893 -13.19 -9.71 -4.43
N SER A 894 -13.42 -9.66 -3.12
CA SER A 894 -14.47 -10.48 -2.48
C SER A 894 -15.83 -10.18 -3.12
N LEU A 895 -16.58 -11.22 -3.49
CA LEU A 895 -17.90 -11.11 -4.10
C LEU A 895 -18.88 -10.29 -3.25
N SER A 896 -18.83 -10.48 -1.93
CA SER A 896 -19.60 -9.72 -0.93
C SER A 896 -18.72 -9.47 0.28
N ARG A 897 -18.91 -8.34 0.95
CA ARG A 897 -18.16 -7.98 2.16
C ARG A 897 -18.79 -8.50 3.44
N VAL A 898 -19.90 -9.24 3.35
CA VAL A 898 -20.63 -9.74 4.51
C VAL A 898 -19.81 -10.67 5.41
N TRP A 899 -18.75 -11.28 4.89
CA TRP A 899 -17.79 -12.06 5.70
C TRP A 899 -17.14 -11.22 6.81
N GLN A 900 -17.09 -9.88 6.69
CA GLN A 900 -16.55 -8.98 7.72
C GLN A 900 -17.32 -9.07 9.03
N LEU A 901 -18.61 -9.44 9.01
CA LEU A 901 -19.40 -9.65 10.22
C LEU A 901 -18.89 -10.82 11.07
N PHE A 902 -18.08 -11.71 10.50
CA PHE A 902 -17.58 -12.93 11.13
C PHE A 902 -16.08 -12.84 11.44
N ALA A 903 -15.57 -11.64 11.69
CA ALA A 903 -14.18 -11.40 12.05
C ALA A 903 -14.08 -10.53 13.32
N LEU A 904 -12.98 -10.68 14.08
CA LEU A 904 -12.84 -10.06 15.41
C LEU A 904 -12.40 -8.57 15.34
N ASP A 905 -11.47 -8.22 14.45
CA ASP A 905 -10.84 -6.89 14.39
C ASP A 905 -10.77 -6.31 12.97
N VAL A 906 -11.92 -6.23 12.30
CA VAL A 906 -12.00 -5.70 10.93
C VAL A 906 -12.40 -4.23 10.92
N LYS A 907 -11.70 -3.44 10.10
CA LYS A 907 -12.19 -2.13 9.67
C LYS A 907 -13.36 -2.36 8.72
N TYR A 908 -14.57 -2.16 9.22
CA TYR A 908 -15.78 -2.34 8.42
C TYR A 908 -15.78 -1.40 7.22
N GLU A 909 -15.99 -1.95 6.03
CA GLU A 909 -16.27 -1.17 4.84
C GLU A 909 -17.73 -1.39 4.45
N LEU A 910 -18.45 -0.29 4.20
CA LEU A 910 -19.87 -0.37 3.91
C LEU A 910 -20.12 -0.94 2.50
N PRO A 911 -21.18 -1.75 2.32
CA PRO A 911 -21.65 -2.16 1.00
C PRO A 911 -22.03 -0.95 0.14
N THR A 912 -21.65 -0.99 -1.14
CA THR A 912 -21.93 0.10 -2.10
C THR A 912 -23.07 -0.22 -3.06
N THR A 913 -23.46 -1.49 -3.18
CA THR A 913 -24.50 -1.96 -4.11
C THR A 913 -25.71 -2.50 -3.36
N LYS A 914 -26.90 -2.39 -3.96
CA LYS A 914 -28.15 -2.94 -3.38
C LYS A 914 -28.09 -4.47 -3.25
N ILE A 915 -27.44 -5.16 -4.19
CA ILE A 915 -27.29 -6.62 -4.18
C ILE A 915 -26.49 -7.07 -2.96
N ASP A 916 -25.41 -6.36 -2.62
CA ASP A 916 -24.58 -6.71 -1.46
C ASP A 916 -25.38 -6.53 -0.15
N TRP A 917 -26.23 -5.52 -0.04
CA TRP A 917 -27.13 -5.35 1.12
C TRP A 917 -28.14 -6.50 1.31
N ILE A 918 -28.58 -7.16 0.23
CA ILE A 918 -29.45 -8.35 0.33
C ILE A 918 -28.74 -9.50 1.05
N TRP A 919 -27.41 -9.64 0.86
CA TRP A 919 -26.63 -10.66 1.58
C TRP A 919 -26.63 -10.40 3.08
N TYR A 920 -26.43 -9.14 3.49
CA TYR A 920 -26.52 -8.75 4.90
C TYR A 920 -27.90 -9.05 5.46
N GLU A 921 -28.97 -8.62 4.80
CA GLU A 921 -30.36 -8.87 5.22
C GLU A 921 -30.64 -10.38 5.43
N LYS A 922 -30.28 -11.21 4.46
CA LYS A 922 -30.52 -12.67 4.54
C LYS A 922 -29.66 -13.31 5.63
N ILE A 923 -28.39 -12.97 5.73
CA ILE A 923 -27.50 -13.52 6.76
C ILE A 923 -27.97 -13.18 8.17
N ILE A 924 -28.40 -11.94 8.41
CA ILE A 924 -28.92 -11.53 9.73
C ILE A 924 -30.12 -12.36 10.14
N ASN A 925 -31.02 -12.66 9.20
CA ASN A 925 -32.20 -13.47 9.46
C ASN A 925 -31.89 -14.97 9.62
N LEU A 926 -30.85 -15.47 8.93
CA LEU A 926 -30.49 -16.89 8.91
C LEU A 926 -29.48 -17.28 10.00
N TYR A 927 -28.65 -16.35 10.46
CA TYR A 927 -27.57 -16.61 11.42
C TYR A 927 -28.05 -17.27 12.73
N PRO A 928 -29.20 -16.90 13.32
CA PRO A 928 -29.71 -17.57 14.52
C PRO A 928 -29.89 -19.08 14.36
N PHE A 929 -30.14 -19.57 13.14
CA PHE A 929 -30.33 -21.00 12.86
C PHE A 929 -29.04 -21.82 12.85
N THR A 930 -27.87 -21.19 13.03
CA THR A 930 -26.56 -21.87 13.14
C THR A 930 -26.26 -22.37 14.55
N GLY A 931 -26.93 -21.83 15.57
CA GLY A 931 -26.60 -22.07 16.98
C GLY A 931 -25.24 -21.52 17.41
N TRP A 932 -24.60 -20.64 16.62
CA TRP A 932 -23.34 -19.98 16.98
C TRP A 932 -23.55 -18.78 17.93
N PRO A 933 -22.49 -18.27 18.58
CA PRO A 933 -22.59 -17.16 19.52
C PRO A 933 -23.21 -15.89 18.90
N LEU A 934 -24.30 -15.40 19.48
CA LEU A 934 -25.01 -14.20 19.01
C LEU A 934 -24.38 -12.88 19.51
N GLU A 935 -23.73 -12.90 20.67
CA GLU A 935 -23.20 -11.67 21.29
C GLU A 935 -22.15 -10.98 20.42
N GLN A 936 -21.16 -11.74 19.93
CA GLN A 936 -20.14 -11.20 19.01
C GLN A 936 -20.74 -10.73 17.69
N PHE A 937 -21.77 -11.43 17.18
CA PHE A 937 -22.49 -11.03 15.96
C PHE A 937 -23.16 -9.67 16.14
N HIS A 938 -23.86 -9.47 17.27
CA HIS A 938 -24.51 -8.22 17.59
C HIS A 938 -23.51 -7.08 17.76
N GLN A 939 -22.37 -7.32 18.42
CA GLN A 939 -21.30 -6.33 18.54
C GLN A 939 -20.73 -5.94 17.16
N ASN A 940 -20.56 -6.91 16.26
CA ASN A 940 -20.06 -6.66 14.91
C ASN A 940 -21.07 -5.87 14.05
N LEU A 941 -22.37 -6.17 14.21
CA LEU A 941 -23.45 -5.39 13.60
C LEU A 941 -23.52 -3.95 14.15
N GLU A 942 -23.38 -3.77 15.47
CA GLU A 942 -23.29 -2.45 16.12
C GLU A 942 -22.13 -1.64 15.54
N ARG A 943 -20.94 -2.23 15.42
CA ARG A 943 -19.75 -1.56 14.84
C ARG A 943 -19.92 -1.19 13.37
N LEU A 944 -20.59 -2.04 12.57
CA LEU A 944 -20.89 -1.74 11.18
C LEU A 944 -21.83 -0.52 11.05
N LEU A 945 -22.88 -0.48 11.86
CA LEU A 945 -23.81 0.65 11.92
C LEU A 945 -23.15 1.91 12.47
N ASP A 946 -22.29 1.79 13.48
CA ASP A 946 -21.51 2.90 14.02
C ASP A 946 -20.69 3.56 12.92
N ASN A 947 -20.01 2.75 12.09
CA ASN A 947 -19.25 3.24 10.95
C ASN A 947 -20.13 3.93 9.89
N ALA A 948 -21.32 3.38 9.57
CA ALA A 948 -22.27 4.01 8.65
C ALA A 948 -22.71 5.41 9.11
N ILE A 949 -23.07 5.52 10.40
CA ILE A 949 -23.49 6.76 11.02
C ILE A 949 -22.33 7.76 11.06
N MET A 950 -21.13 7.32 11.45
CA MET A 950 -19.95 8.18 11.52
C MET A 950 -19.54 8.71 10.14
N GLN A 951 -19.57 7.88 9.09
CA GLN A 951 -19.32 8.34 7.73
C GLN A 951 -20.33 9.39 7.27
N PHE A 952 -21.61 9.20 7.61
CA PHE A 952 -22.66 10.18 7.29
C PHE A 952 -22.40 11.54 7.97
N VAL A 953 -22.07 11.55 9.27
CA VAL A 953 -21.79 12.81 9.99
C VAL A 953 -20.55 13.48 9.43
N LEU A 954 -19.44 12.73 9.26
CA LEU A 954 -18.16 13.25 8.77
C LEU A 954 -18.26 13.82 7.34
N LYS A 955 -19.02 13.18 6.46
CA LYS A 955 -19.23 13.65 5.07
C LYS A 955 -19.90 15.02 4.99
N ASN A 956 -20.68 15.38 6.02
CA ASN A 956 -21.44 16.63 6.07
C ASN A 956 -20.74 17.74 6.88
N GLU A 957 -19.53 17.49 7.41
CA GLU A 957 -18.73 18.53 8.07
C GLU A 957 -18.04 19.45 7.06
N ASP A 958 -17.91 20.72 7.39
CA ASP A 958 -17.11 21.66 6.62
C ASP A 958 -15.63 21.51 7.00
N THR A 959 -14.91 20.70 6.21
CA THR A 959 -13.48 20.42 6.42
C THR A 959 -12.57 21.66 6.36
N ALA A 960 -13.00 22.76 5.72
CA ALA A 960 -12.23 24.00 5.65
C ALA A 960 -12.36 24.80 6.96
N ALA A 961 -13.58 24.94 7.48
CA ALA A 961 -13.84 25.56 8.78
C ALA A 961 -13.12 24.83 9.92
N LEU A 962 -13.17 23.49 9.93
CA LEU A 962 -12.53 22.65 10.95
C LEU A 962 -10.99 22.77 10.99
N LYS A 963 -10.33 22.91 9.84
CA LYS A 963 -8.87 23.10 9.79
C LYS A 963 -8.44 24.46 10.35
N SER A 964 -9.27 25.49 10.17
CA SER A 964 -9.06 26.82 10.79
C SER A 964 -9.19 26.72 12.32
N THR A 965 -10.27 26.15 12.84
CA THR A 965 -10.50 26.08 14.29
C THR A 965 -9.46 25.20 15.00
N ARG A 966 -9.04 24.09 14.38
CA ARG A 966 -8.04 23.19 14.97
C ARG A 966 -6.64 23.80 15.01
N SER A 967 -6.27 24.60 14.01
CA SER A 967 -5.03 25.39 14.04
C SER A 967 -5.05 26.41 15.17
N ASP A 968 -6.18 27.10 15.36
CA ASP A 968 -6.34 28.09 16.44
C ASP A 968 -6.30 27.43 17.83
N ASP A 969 -6.94 26.27 18.00
CA ASP A 969 -6.92 25.49 19.24
C ASP A 969 -5.53 24.91 19.54
N LEU A 970 -4.78 24.49 18.52
CA LEU A 970 -3.42 23.96 18.67
C LEU A 970 -2.44 25.09 19.02
N ILE A 971 -2.60 26.26 18.41
CA ILE A 971 -1.87 27.49 18.79
C ILE A 971 -2.19 27.88 20.23
N LYS A 972 -3.47 27.81 20.63
CA LYS A 972 -3.91 28.10 22.00
C LYS A 972 -3.36 27.08 23.01
N GLY A 973 -3.35 25.79 22.66
CA GLY A 973 -2.78 24.71 23.46
C GLY A 973 -1.26 24.80 23.62
N CYS A 974 -0.53 25.12 22.56
CA CYS A 974 0.90 25.39 22.60
C CYS A 974 1.23 26.61 23.48
N LYS A 975 0.42 27.67 23.40
CA LYS A 975 0.53 28.85 24.28
C LYS A 975 0.30 28.48 25.74
N LEU A 976 -0.73 27.68 26.05
CA LEU A 976 -1.05 27.22 27.41
C LEU A 976 0.08 26.37 28.00
N ARG A 977 0.61 25.42 27.21
CA ARG A 977 1.70 24.52 27.64
C ARG A 977 2.99 25.29 27.92
N ASN A 978 3.33 26.27 27.07
CA ASN A 978 4.48 27.15 27.30
C ASN A 978 4.30 28.01 28.56
N PHE A 979 3.06 28.34 28.91
CA PHE A 979 2.72 29.07 30.14
C PHE A 979 2.92 28.20 31.39
N GLN A 980 2.42 26.96 31.35
CA GLN A 980 2.59 25.96 32.43
C GLN A 980 4.08 25.68 32.69
N LEU A 981 4.88 25.51 31.63
CA LEU A 981 6.33 25.29 31.76
C LEU A 981 7.07 26.47 32.41
N LYS A 982 6.66 27.70 32.14
CA LYS A 982 7.22 28.89 32.81
C LYS A 982 6.83 28.95 34.28
N HIS A 983 5.61 28.57 34.61
CA HIS A 983 5.13 28.52 35.99
C HIS A 983 5.85 27.44 36.81
N TYR A 984 6.02 26.23 36.25
CA TYR A 984 6.82 25.18 36.89
C TYR A 984 8.27 25.61 37.08
N ARG A 985 8.86 26.34 36.13
CA ARG A 985 10.22 26.86 36.26
C ARG A 985 10.33 27.87 37.42
N MET A 986 9.33 28.73 37.62
CA MET A 986 9.28 29.66 38.74
C MET A 986 9.14 28.93 40.08
N ILE A 987 8.19 28.00 40.19
CA ILE A 987 7.99 27.20 41.41
C ILE A 987 9.24 26.37 41.75
N ILE A 988 9.85 25.70 40.76
CA ILE A 988 11.08 24.92 40.96
C ILE A 988 12.25 25.82 41.35
N THR A 989 12.31 27.06 40.84
CA THR A 989 13.36 28.02 41.23
C THR A 989 13.16 28.49 42.68
N VAL A 990 11.92 28.69 43.13
CA VAL A 990 11.60 29.06 44.51
C VAL A 990 11.85 27.87 45.45
N LEU A 991 11.32 26.68 45.13
CA LEU A 991 11.52 25.46 45.92
C LEU A 991 12.99 25.03 45.96
N GLY A 992 13.70 25.10 44.83
CA GLY A 992 15.13 24.79 44.75
C GLY A 992 15.99 25.71 45.63
N ARG A 993 15.55 26.94 45.89
CA ARG A 993 16.20 27.85 46.84
C ARG A 993 15.85 27.54 48.29
N ILE A 994 14.64 27.04 48.57
CA ILE A 994 14.22 26.59 49.91
C ILE A 994 14.98 25.32 50.32
N PHE A 995 15.21 24.39 49.40
CA PHE A 995 15.84 23.10 49.70
C PHE A 995 17.37 23.08 49.61
N ALA A 996 18.02 24.14 49.10
CA ALA A 996 19.47 24.17 48.88
C ALA A 996 20.33 24.43 50.14
N ASN A 997 19.73 24.69 51.31
CA ASN A 997 20.46 24.69 52.58
C ASN A 997 19.78 23.70 53.53
N THR A 998 20.45 22.56 53.74
CA THR A 998 19.99 21.48 54.62
C THR A 998 19.96 21.92 56.08
N ASP A 999 18.86 21.54 56.73
CA ASP A 999 18.43 21.81 58.10
C ASP A 999 18.03 23.25 58.40
N ILE A 1000 16.71 23.49 58.55
CA ILE A 1000 16.07 24.20 59.68
C ILE A 1000 14.58 24.47 59.40
N ASP A 1001 13.79 24.35 60.48
CA ASP A 1001 12.43 24.83 60.73
C ASP A 1001 12.00 26.08 59.93
N VAL A 1002 10.87 25.97 59.22
CA VAL A 1002 10.29 26.97 58.32
C VAL A 1002 10.07 28.32 59.03
N SER A 1003 9.83 28.34 60.34
CA SER A 1003 9.63 29.58 61.11
C SER A 1003 10.91 30.39 61.33
N ALA A 1004 12.08 29.74 61.33
CA ALA A 1004 13.37 30.41 61.51
C ALA A 1004 13.98 30.90 60.18
N ALA A 1005 13.61 30.29 59.05
CA ALA A 1005 14.09 30.64 57.71
C ALA A 1005 13.62 32.03 57.22
N ALA A 1006 12.41 32.44 57.61
CA ALA A 1006 11.87 33.76 57.26
C ALA A 1006 12.70 34.93 57.84
N ASN A 1007 13.41 34.71 58.96
CA ASN A 1007 14.05 35.78 59.72
C ASN A 1007 15.56 35.94 59.49
N ARG A 1008 16.24 35.09 58.69
CA ARG A 1008 17.72 35.13 58.56
C ARG A 1008 18.32 35.02 57.15
N GLY A 1009 17.51 35.01 56.09
CA GLY A 1009 18.01 35.07 54.71
C GLY A 1009 18.29 36.51 54.28
N GLN A 1010 19.56 36.89 54.07
CA GLN A 1010 19.92 38.22 53.57
C GLN A 1010 19.41 38.38 52.12
N ARG A 1011 18.27 39.04 51.96
CA ARG A 1011 17.63 39.31 50.68
C ARG A 1011 18.58 40.05 49.75
N ARG A 1012 18.75 39.53 48.52
CA ARG A 1012 19.61 40.16 47.49
C ARG A 1012 18.75 41.08 46.64
N TYR A 1013 19.07 42.36 46.67
CA TYR A 1013 18.38 43.42 45.92
C TYR A 1013 18.15 43.08 44.43
N SER A 1014 19.10 42.42 43.77
CA SER A 1014 18.99 42.04 42.35
C SER A 1014 17.94 40.96 42.09
N ASP A 1015 17.77 40.03 43.02
CA ASP A 1015 16.80 38.93 42.90
C ASP A 1015 15.38 39.43 43.17
N ASP A 1016 15.22 40.27 44.19
CA ASP A 1016 13.93 40.92 44.49
C ASP A 1016 13.48 41.85 43.36
N LEU A 1017 14.43 42.54 42.73
CA LEU A 1017 14.15 43.39 41.56
C LEU A 1017 13.66 42.57 40.36
N ALA A 1018 14.21 41.38 40.13
CA ALA A 1018 13.76 40.50 39.06
C ALA A 1018 12.37 39.91 39.36
N ALA A 1019 12.15 39.48 40.61
CA ALA A 1019 10.88 38.91 41.04
C ALA A 1019 9.73 39.92 41.01
N VAL A 1020 9.95 41.16 41.48
CA VAL A 1020 8.92 42.21 41.48
C VAL A 1020 8.56 42.65 40.05
N ARG A 1021 9.51 42.63 39.11
CA ARG A 1021 9.24 42.92 37.68
C ARG A 1021 8.36 41.84 37.05
N ILE A 1022 8.58 40.58 37.42
CA ILE A 1022 7.74 39.46 36.96
C ILE A 1022 6.35 39.57 37.60
N TYR A 1023 6.26 39.83 38.91
CA TYR A 1023 5.00 40.07 39.61
C TYR A 1023 4.22 41.21 38.94
N HIS A 1024 4.81 42.40 38.78
CA HIS A 1024 4.15 43.56 38.13
C HIS A 1024 3.70 43.26 36.69
N SER A 1025 4.52 42.53 35.93
CA SER A 1025 4.17 42.19 34.54
C SER A 1025 3.11 41.11 34.43
N HIS A 1026 2.65 40.47 35.51
CA HIS A 1026 1.76 39.31 35.41
C HIS A 1026 0.59 39.27 36.42
N SER A 1027 0.62 40.06 37.49
CA SER A 1027 -0.44 40.14 38.51
C SER A 1027 -1.57 41.11 38.16
N ALA A 1028 -1.35 42.03 37.20
CA ALA A 1028 -2.28 43.12 36.88
C ALA A 1028 -2.78 43.88 38.14
N CYS A 1029 -1.92 43.99 39.17
CA CYS A 1029 -2.27 44.48 40.50
C CYS A 1029 -2.72 45.96 40.57
N TYR A 1030 -2.52 46.72 39.48
CA TYR A 1030 -2.98 48.09 39.32
C TYR A 1030 -4.15 48.26 38.34
N SER A 1031 -4.62 47.18 37.69
CA SER A 1031 -5.70 47.24 36.69
C SER A 1031 -6.96 47.89 37.22
N GLU A 1032 -7.36 47.55 38.45
CA GLU A 1032 -8.54 48.10 39.10
C GLU A 1032 -8.37 49.60 39.42
N LEU A 1033 -7.23 50.01 40.00
CA LEU A 1033 -6.94 51.41 40.31
C LEU A 1033 -6.84 52.25 39.03
N LYS A 1034 -6.15 51.77 38.00
CA LYS A 1034 -6.07 52.44 36.68
C LYS A 1034 -7.44 52.54 36.01
N GLY A 1035 -8.27 51.49 36.14
CA GLY A 1035 -9.65 51.49 35.69
C GLY A 1035 -10.51 52.53 36.42
N LYS A 1036 -10.32 52.70 37.74
CA LYS A 1036 -10.98 53.75 38.53
C LYS A 1036 -10.51 55.15 38.12
N VAL A 1037 -9.21 55.36 37.88
CA VAL A 1037 -8.66 56.62 37.35
C VAL A 1037 -9.27 56.94 35.98
N ALA A 1038 -9.32 55.97 35.06
CA ALA A 1038 -9.94 56.13 33.75
C ALA A 1038 -11.43 56.53 33.86
N LYS A 1039 -12.19 55.88 34.76
CA LYS A 1039 -13.59 56.24 35.01
C LYS A 1039 -13.72 57.68 35.54
N ALA A 1040 -12.89 58.09 36.50
CA ALA A 1040 -12.88 59.44 37.03
C ALA A 1040 -12.51 60.50 35.97
N CYS A 1041 -11.53 60.20 35.11
CA CYS A 1041 -11.19 61.03 33.94
C CYS A 1041 -12.36 61.18 32.96
N LYS A 1042 -13.12 60.10 32.72
CA LYS A 1042 -14.29 60.12 31.82
C LYS A 1042 -15.47 60.92 32.40
N ALA A 1043 -15.63 60.88 33.71
CA ALA A 1043 -16.65 61.64 34.44
C ALA A 1043 -16.25 63.10 34.74
N ASN A 1044 -15.02 63.51 34.40
CA ASN A 1044 -14.42 64.81 34.72
C ASN A 1044 -14.32 65.10 36.24
N GLU A 1045 -14.21 64.06 37.08
CA GLU A 1045 -14.07 64.18 38.54
C GLU A 1045 -12.60 64.38 38.95
N TRP A 1046 -12.04 65.58 38.70
CA TRP A 1046 -10.59 65.82 38.78
C TRP A 1046 -9.97 65.62 40.17
N ALA A 1047 -10.64 66.03 41.24
CA ALA A 1047 -10.14 65.84 42.60
C ALA A 1047 -10.02 64.35 42.97
N LYS A 1048 -11.03 63.54 42.57
CA LYS A 1048 -11.05 62.09 42.78
C LYS A 1048 -10.03 61.37 41.92
N MET A 1049 -9.85 61.81 40.67
CA MET A 1049 -8.79 61.33 39.78
C MET A 1049 -7.41 61.56 40.41
N LYS A 1050 -7.14 62.75 40.97
CA LYS A 1050 -5.88 63.04 41.67
C LYS A 1050 -5.69 62.17 42.90
N GLY A 1051 -6.74 61.98 43.72
CA GLY A 1051 -6.73 61.08 44.87
C GLY A 1051 -6.36 59.64 44.48
N LEU A 1052 -6.98 59.09 43.43
CA LEU A 1052 -6.70 57.75 42.92
C LEU A 1052 -5.30 57.62 42.30
N CYS A 1053 -4.81 58.67 41.62
CA CYS A 1053 -3.43 58.70 41.13
C CYS A 1053 -2.43 58.65 42.29
N GLN A 1054 -2.70 59.38 43.39
CA GLN A 1054 -1.85 59.35 44.59
C GLN A 1054 -1.90 57.99 45.29
N GLU A 1055 -3.07 57.37 45.41
CA GLU A 1055 -3.24 56.01 45.95
C GLU A 1055 -2.43 54.98 45.14
N MET A 1056 -2.40 55.13 43.82
CA MET A 1056 -1.56 54.31 42.95
C MET A 1056 -0.06 54.53 43.18
N MET A 1057 0.39 55.78 43.42
CA MET A 1057 1.78 56.05 43.81
C MET A 1057 2.12 55.40 45.16
N ASN A 1058 1.19 55.42 46.12
CA ASN A 1058 1.37 54.83 47.43
C ASN A 1058 1.47 53.30 47.32
N LYS A 1059 0.58 52.64 46.57
CA LYS A 1059 0.63 51.19 46.33
C LYS A 1059 1.91 50.76 45.58
N HIS A 1060 2.45 51.61 44.70
CA HIS A 1060 3.75 51.39 44.07
C HIS A 1060 4.91 51.43 45.08
N ALA A 1061 4.89 52.40 46.00
CA ALA A 1061 5.89 52.48 47.06
C ALA A 1061 5.78 51.32 48.06
N GLU A 1062 4.56 50.89 48.41
CA GLU A 1062 4.28 49.74 49.26
C GLU A 1062 4.79 48.44 48.64
N THR A 1063 4.51 48.21 47.35
CA THR A 1063 5.04 47.05 46.62
C THR A 1063 6.57 47.07 46.62
N ALA A 1064 7.19 48.22 46.37
CA ALA A 1064 8.66 48.33 46.45
C ALA A 1064 9.21 48.01 47.86
N ALA A 1065 8.50 48.41 48.91
CA ALA A 1065 8.87 48.12 50.29
C ALA A 1065 8.76 46.62 50.62
N ILE A 1066 7.67 45.95 50.21
CA ILE A 1066 7.49 44.48 50.37
C ILE A 1066 8.66 43.71 49.73
N TRP A 1067 9.14 44.20 48.58
CA TRP A 1067 10.25 43.59 47.87
C TRP A 1067 11.64 44.14 48.26
N GLN A 1068 11.74 45.04 49.25
CA GLN A 1068 13.00 45.70 49.68
C GLN A 1068 13.80 46.33 48.51
N VAL A 1069 13.10 46.79 47.47
CA VAL A 1069 13.70 47.48 46.33
C VAL A 1069 13.36 48.97 46.36
N LYS A 1070 14.10 49.77 45.61
CA LYS A 1070 13.82 51.20 45.48
C LYS A 1070 12.61 51.39 44.56
N PRO A 1071 11.60 52.22 44.89
CA PRO A 1071 10.45 52.43 44.02
C PRO A 1071 10.82 52.85 42.59
N GLU A 1072 11.96 53.53 42.41
CA GLU A 1072 12.44 54.00 41.11
C GLU A 1072 13.02 52.89 40.22
N SER A 1073 13.36 51.72 40.79
CA SER A 1073 13.93 50.61 40.02
C SER A 1073 12.87 49.63 39.47
N ILE A 1074 11.62 49.75 39.93
CA ILE A 1074 10.48 48.99 39.41
C ILE A 1074 9.92 49.68 38.17
N ASP A 1075 9.99 48.99 37.03
CA ASP A 1075 9.47 49.49 35.75
C ASP A 1075 7.93 49.42 35.74
N PHE A 1076 7.29 50.53 36.10
CA PHE A 1076 5.83 50.68 36.11
C PHE A 1076 5.33 51.27 34.79
N GLN A 1077 4.48 50.51 34.07
CA GLN A 1077 3.96 50.93 32.77
C GLN A 1077 3.15 52.22 32.87
N ASN A 1078 3.51 53.21 32.05
CA ASN A 1078 2.87 54.54 31.97
C ASN A 1078 2.94 55.38 33.26
N MET A 1079 3.85 55.10 34.21
CA MET A 1079 4.00 55.91 35.44
C MET A 1079 4.13 57.42 35.20
N PRO A 1080 4.89 57.90 34.19
CA PRO A 1080 5.00 59.34 33.93
C PRO A 1080 3.66 59.98 33.56
N LEU A 1081 2.75 59.23 32.93
CA LEU A 1081 1.41 59.73 32.56
C LEU A 1081 0.58 60.06 33.81
N TYR A 1082 0.53 59.15 34.78
CA TYR A 1082 -0.24 59.34 36.00
C TYR A 1082 0.39 60.38 36.95
N LYS A 1083 1.72 60.50 37.00
CA LYS A 1083 2.39 61.60 37.70
C LYS A 1083 2.06 62.96 37.08
N ARG A 1084 2.00 63.04 35.74
CA ARG A 1084 1.60 64.27 35.04
C ARG A 1084 0.13 64.61 35.30
N LEU A 1085 -0.75 63.61 35.40
CA LEU A 1085 -2.16 63.82 35.73
C LEU A 1085 -2.36 64.31 37.16
N LEU A 1086 -1.61 63.75 38.11
CA LEU A 1086 -1.62 64.19 39.49
C LEU A 1086 -1.24 65.68 39.64
N ASN A 1087 -0.21 66.09 38.89
CA ASN A 1087 0.33 67.45 38.94
C ASN A 1087 -0.36 68.45 38.00
N ALA A 1088 -1.27 68.00 37.12
CA ALA A 1088 -1.94 68.85 36.15
C ALA A 1088 -3.01 69.73 36.83
N ASP A 1089 -3.07 71.00 36.44
CA ASP A 1089 -4.11 71.93 36.90
C ASP A 1089 -5.28 71.96 35.90
N PHE A 1090 -6.40 71.35 36.30
CA PHE A 1090 -7.61 71.27 35.47
C PHE A 1090 -8.57 72.44 35.70
N GLU A 1091 -8.29 73.31 36.68
CA GLU A 1091 -9.12 74.48 37.04
C GLU A 1091 -8.53 75.80 36.51
N THR A 1092 -7.41 75.73 35.77
CA THR A 1092 -6.82 76.89 35.11
C THR A 1092 -7.77 77.56 34.12
N SER A 1093 -7.73 78.90 34.07
CA SER A 1093 -8.46 79.73 33.11
C SER A 1093 -7.76 79.86 31.75
N ASP A 1094 -6.57 79.28 31.60
CA ASP A 1094 -5.85 79.23 30.32
C ASP A 1094 -6.36 78.06 29.46
N ASP A 1095 -7.06 78.40 28.37
CA ASP A 1095 -7.69 77.44 27.46
C ASP A 1095 -6.67 76.50 26.76
N ILE A 1096 -5.43 76.94 26.57
CA ILE A 1096 -4.36 76.12 25.96
C ILE A 1096 -3.92 75.04 26.96
N VAL A 1097 -3.68 75.44 28.22
CA VAL A 1097 -3.26 74.52 29.28
C VAL A 1097 -4.39 73.55 29.62
N LYS A 1098 -5.63 74.05 29.68
CA LYS A 1098 -6.84 73.22 29.89
C LYS A 1098 -7.04 72.21 28.77
N GLY A 1099 -6.85 72.62 27.51
CA GLY A 1099 -6.91 71.73 26.36
C GLY A 1099 -5.83 70.65 26.36
N ALA A 1100 -4.60 70.98 26.78
CA ALA A 1100 -3.51 70.03 26.92
C ALA A 1100 -3.79 69.00 28.05
N ASN A 1101 -4.32 69.45 29.18
CA ASN A 1101 -4.66 68.59 30.32
C ASN A 1101 -5.83 67.65 30.01
N LEU A 1102 -6.83 68.11 29.24
CA LEU A 1102 -7.91 67.25 28.73
C LEU A 1102 -7.42 66.19 27.73
N ARG A 1103 -6.38 66.48 26.94
CA ARG A 1103 -5.75 65.45 26.10
C ARG A 1103 -4.98 64.43 26.95
N LEU A 1104 -4.32 64.89 28.01
CA LEU A 1104 -3.61 64.04 28.96
C LEU A 1104 -4.55 63.04 29.65
N SER A 1105 -5.76 63.45 30.06
CA SER A 1105 -6.73 62.56 30.71
C SER A 1105 -7.26 61.46 29.78
N ARG A 1106 -7.35 61.72 28.48
CA ARG A 1106 -7.77 60.74 27.47
C ARG A 1106 -6.73 59.67 27.19
N GLN A 1107 -5.45 59.94 27.42
CA GLN A 1107 -4.39 58.96 27.20
C GLN A 1107 -4.48 57.77 28.16
N VAL A 1108 -5.12 57.94 29.33
CA VAL A 1108 -5.34 56.88 30.31
C VAL A 1108 -6.23 55.76 29.76
N PHE A 1109 -7.17 56.09 28.84
CA PHE A 1109 -8.09 55.10 28.29
C PHE A 1109 -7.40 54.03 27.43
N GLY A 1110 -6.21 54.35 26.91
CA GLY A 1110 -5.39 53.43 26.13
C GLY A 1110 -4.40 52.62 26.98
N ASP A 1111 -4.45 52.72 28.31
CA ASP A 1111 -3.54 51.95 29.17
C ASP A 1111 -3.91 50.46 29.10
N ALA A 1112 -3.02 49.68 28.48
CA ALA A 1112 -3.22 48.26 28.23
C ALA A 1112 -3.43 47.45 29.52
N GLU A 1113 -2.97 47.94 30.67
CA GLU A 1113 -3.13 47.26 31.95
C GLU A 1113 -4.58 47.28 32.47
N ILE A 1114 -5.41 48.25 32.04
CA ILE A 1114 -6.85 48.31 32.40
C ILE A 1114 -7.61 47.09 31.86
N HIS A 1115 -7.12 46.52 30.76
CA HIS A 1115 -7.75 45.38 30.07
C HIS A 1115 -7.04 44.06 30.35
N ARG A 1116 -6.07 44.06 31.27
CA ARG A 1116 -5.24 42.90 31.58
C ARG A 1116 -5.90 42.05 32.65
N VAL A 1117 -5.98 40.75 32.42
CA VAL A 1117 -6.47 39.77 33.39
C VAL A 1117 -5.28 39.23 34.20
N PRO A 1118 -5.33 39.23 35.55
CA PRO A 1118 -4.30 38.62 36.40
C PRO A 1118 -4.03 37.15 36.06
N TRP A 1119 -2.82 36.64 36.36
CA TRP A 1119 -2.55 35.19 36.36
C TRP A 1119 -3.50 34.44 37.31
N GLN A 1120 -3.99 33.27 36.89
CA GLN A 1120 -4.86 32.37 37.66
C GLN A 1120 -4.26 30.94 37.65
N VAL A 1121 -4.41 30.20 38.76
CA VAL A 1121 -3.89 28.82 38.92
C VAL A 1121 -5.03 27.85 39.25
N GLY A 1122 -5.17 26.77 38.47
CA GLY A 1122 -6.17 25.70 38.66
C GLY A 1122 -6.45 24.87 37.39
N GLU A 1123 -6.90 23.61 37.54
CA GLU A 1123 -7.16 22.71 36.40
C GLU A 1123 -8.60 22.79 35.84
N LYS A 1124 -8.67 23.36 34.62
CA LYS A 1124 -9.63 23.17 33.52
C LYS A 1124 -11.10 23.63 33.64
N PRO A 1125 -11.76 23.85 32.47
CA PRO A 1125 -12.83 24.83 32.33
C PRO A 1125 -14.17 24.16 32.00
N GLN A 1126 -15.10 24.15 32.95
CA GLN A 1126 -16.53 24.01 32.66
C GLN A 1126 -17.28 24.82 33.72
N ASN A 1127 -17.65 26.05 33.35
CA ASN A 1127 -18.58 26.95 34.03
C ASN A 1127 -18.46 27.10 35.56
N SER A 1128 -17.64 28.04 36.05
CA SER A 1128 -18.02 28.91 37.17
C SER A 1128 -16.97 30.00 37.44
N GLN A 1129 -17.45 31.12 37.96
CA GLN A 1129 -16.78 32.41 38.16
C GLN A 1129 -15.78 32.42 39.34
N ASN A 1130 -15.21 31.28 39.74
CA ASN A 1130 -14.40 31.14 40.96
C ASN A 1130 -12.97 30.66 40.64
N LEU A 1131 -12.17 31.49 39.99
CA LEU A 1131 -10.73 31.29 39.83
C LEU A 1131 -10.01 32.48 40.47
N GLU A 1132 -9.39 32.26 41.62
CA GLU A 1132 -8.79 33.33 42.43
C GLU A 1132 -7.47 33.87 41.80
N PRO A 1133 -7.25 35.19 41.81
CA PRO A 1133 -5.98 35.79 41.44
C PRO A 1133 -4.89 35.40 42.45
N LEU A 1134 -3.62 35.59 42.05
CA LEU A 1134 -2.47 35.40 42.94
C LEU A 1134 -2.65 36.25 44.21
N ASP A 1135 -2.84 35.61 45.37
CA ASP A 1135 -3.13 36.28 46.63
C ASP A 1135 -1.90 37.05 47.14
N ASP A 1136 -2.02 38.38 47.19
CA ASP A 1136 -0.98 39.28 47.70
C ASP A 1136 -0.63 38.95 49.16
N THR A 1137 -1.62 38.48 49.93
CA THR A 1137 -1.47 38.04 51.33
C THR A 1137 -0.63 36.75 51.44
N PHE A 1138 -0.76 35.85 50.46
CA PHE A 1138 0.07 34.64 50.37
C PHE A 1138 1.52 34.95 49.97
N ILE A 1139 1.74 35.90 49.06
CA ILE A 1139 3.09 36.38 48.72
C ILE A 1139 3.73 37.10 49.91
N GLU A 1140 2.98 37.94 50.62
CA GLU A 1140 3.46 38.61 51.82
C GLU A 1140 3.84 37.60 52.91
N TYR A 1141 3.02 36.57 53.15
CA TYR A 1141 3.34 35.47 54.04
C TYR A 1141 4.63 34.73 53.63
N LEU A 1142 4.78 34.40 52.34
CA LEU A 1142 5.97 33.72 51.82
C LEU A 1142 7.26 34.54 51.95
N LEU A 1143 7.17 35.86 51.82
CA LEU A 1143 8.32 36.77 51.82
C LEU A 1143 8.68 37.32 53.20
N THR A 1144 7.72 37.40 54.12
CA THR A 1144 7.89 38.03 55.45
C THR A 1144 7.63 37.08 56.61
N GLY A 1145 7.07 35.89 56.36
CA GLY A 1145 6.68 34.92 57.38
C GLY A 1145 5.46 35.32 58.22
N SER A 1146 4.82 36.47 57.93
CA SER A 1146 3.73 37.02 58.73
C SER A 1146 2.41 36.95 57.93
N GLY A 1147 1.53 36.00 58.25
CA GLY A 1147 0.25 35.82 57.56
C GLY A 1147 -0.80 35.18 58.48
N PRO A 1148 -2.09 35.40 58.24
CA PRO A 1148 -3.17 35.02 59.17
C PRO A 1148 -3.35 33.50 59.27
N GLU A 1149 -3.58 33.01 60.49
CA GLU A 1149 -3.87 31.60 60.79
C GLU A 1149 -5.23 31.16 60.19
N SER A 1150 -5.28 30.73 58.93
CA SER A 1150 -6.22 29.68 58.45
C SER A 1150 -6.18 29.53 56.92
N TYR A 1151 -5.59 28.44 56.45
CA TYR A 1151 -5.98 27.82 55.18
C TYR A 1151 -6.29 26.35 55.48
N SER A 1152 -7.56 26.03 55.73
CA SER A 1152 -8.04 24.66 55.89
C SER A 1152 -8.49 24.09 54.54
N VAL A 1153 -8.04 22.86 54.28
CA VAL A 1153 -8.41 22.03 53.13
C VAL A 1153 -9.91 21.70 53.18
N ILE A 1154 -10.66 21.92 52.09
CA ILE A 1154 -12.03 21.39 51.94
C ILE A 1154 -12.16 20.58 50.65
N ALA A 1155 -12.79 19.42 50.81
CA ALA A 1155 -13.12 18.42 49.80
C ALA A 1155 -14.64 18.39 49.48
N SER A 1156 -14.96 17.68 48.40
CA SER A 1156 -16.24 17.03 48.02
C SER A 1156 -17.42 17.87 47.52
N VAL A 1157 -17.96 17.49 46.34
CA VAL A 1157 -19.41 17.53 45.99
C VAL A 1157 -19.75 16.39 45.01
N ASP A 1158 -20.81 15.62 45.35
CA ASP A 1158 -21.47 14.55 44.57
C ASP A 1158 -22.29 15.07 43.36
N PRO A 1159 -22.64 14.25 42.35
CA PRO A 1159 -23.61 14.61 41.32
C PRO A 1159 -25.01 14.04 41.61
N GLU A 1160 -26.00 14.92 41.79
CA GLU A 1160 -27.42 14.54 41.75
C GLU A 1160 -27.96 14.42 40.31
N CYS A 1161 -28.74 13.36 40.13
CA CYS A 1161 -29.45 12.97 38.93
C CYS A 1161 -30.87 13.57 38.93
N GLY A 1162 -31.29 14.20 37.83
CA GLY A 1162 -32.67 14.66 37.62
C GLY A 1162 -33.23 14.15 36.30
N MET A 1163 -34.31 13.36 36.35
CA MET A 1163 -34.98 12.76 35.20
C MET A 1163 -35.89 13.74 34.42
N THR A 1164 -35.80 13.59 33.10
CA THR A 1164 -36.82 13.58 32.04
C THR A 1164 -38.28 13.93 32.39
N THR A 1165 -38.78 15.02 31.79
CA THR A 1165 -39.96 15.06 30.88
C THR A 1165 -40.24 16.51 30.47
N MET A 1166 -39.63 16.99 29.38
CA MET A 1166 -40.03 18.18 28.58
C MET A 1166 -38.99 18.39 27.46
N LEU A 1167 -39.02 17.59 26.39
CA LEU A 1167 -37.93 17.62 25.39
C LEU A 1167 -38.38 17.24 23.96
N GLU A 1168 -39.62 17.55 23.57
CA GLU A 1168 -40.05 17.28 22.17
C GLU A 1168 -39.86 18.48 21.24
N THR A 1169 -39.74 19.72 21.77
CA THR A 1169 -39.67 20.94 20.92
C THR A 1169 -38.26 21.55 20.82
N LYS A 1170 -37.29 21.16 21.65
CA LYS A 1170 -35.95 21.78 21.70
C LYS A 1170 -34.91 21.23 20.72
N CYS A 1171 -35.06 20.00 20.23
CA CYS A 1171 -34.01 19.34 19.45
C CYS A 1171 -33.73 20.03 18.10
N LYS A 1172 -34.74 20.65 17.47
CA LYS A 1172 -34.62 21.27 16.13
C LYS A 1172 -33.80 22.57 16.15
N ASP A 1173 -34.01 23.43 17.15
CA ASP A 1173 -33.30 24.71 17.27
C ASP A 1173 -31.84 24.54 17.70
N GLU A 1174 -31.51 23.42 18.34
CA GLU A 1174 -30.14 23.13 18.81
C GLU A 1174 -29.15 22.80 17.69
N PHE A 1175 -29.61 22.53 16.46
CA PHE A 1175 -28.72 22.36 15.30
C PHE A 1175 -28.16 23.71 14.78
N VAL A 1176 -28.82 24.83 15.07
CA VAL A 1176 -28.42 26.18 14.61
C VAL A 1176 -27.01 26.54 15.07
N GLN A 1177 -26.60 26.11 16.27
CA GLN A 1177 -25.26 26.38 16.81
C GLN A 1177 -24.12 25.71 16.01
N PHE A 1178 -24.43 24.78 15.11
CA PHE A 1178 -23.46 24.06 14.27
C PHE A 1178 -23.49 24.52 12.80
N GLU A 1179 -24.25 25.56 12.44
CA GLU A 1179 -24.35 26.09 11.07
C GLU A 1179 -23.01 26.51 10.47
N SER A 1180 -22.08 27.00 11.29
CA SER A 1180 -20.73 27.39 10.86
C SER A 1180 -19.78 26.21 10.65
N LEU A 1181 -20.17 24.99 11.03
CA LEU A 1181 -19.31 23.81 11.09
C LEU A 1181 -19.82 22.64 10.22
N MET A 1182 -21.05 22.73 9.72
CA MET A 1182 -21.73 21.71 8.93
C MET A 1182 -22.24 22.32 7.62
N ARG A 1183 -22.50 21.48 6.61
CA ARG A 1183 -23.10 21.96 5.36
C ARG A 1183 -24.52 22.51 5.60
N PRO A 1184 -24.92 23.63 4.97
CA PRO A 1184 -26.26 24.20 5.12
C PRO A 1184 -27.39 23.22 4.78
N SER A 1185 -27.20 22.39 3.76
CA SER A 1185 -28.17 21.35 3.36
C SER A 1185 -28.38 20.29 4.44
N PHE A 1186 -27.35 20.01 5.23
CA PHE A 1186 -27.42 19.04 6.33
C PHE A 1186 -28.23 19.61 7.51
N ILE A 1187 -27.95 20.84 7.92
CA ILE A 1187 -28.71 21.52 9.00
C ILE A 1187 -30.19 21.64 8.63
N ALA A 1188 -30.49 22.08 7.41
CA ALA A 1188 -31.86 22.18 6.92
C ALA A 1188 -32.60 20.83 6.87
N THR A 1189 -31.87 19.72 6.71
CA THR A 1189 -32.45 18.36 6.76
C THR A 1189 -32.69 17.92 8.21
N MET A 1190 -31.72 18.16 9.11
CA MET A 1190 -31.84 17.81 10.54
C MET A 1190 -32.91 18.63 11.29
N GLN A 1191 -33.27 19.82 10.80
CA GLN A 1191 -34.32 20.67 11.38
C GLN A 1191 -35.75 20.26 10.97
N LYS A 1192 -35.91 19.44 9.93
CA LYS A 1192 -37.22 18.93 9.49
C LYS A 1192 -37.61 17.69 10.29
N ASP A 1193 -38.88 17.29 10.24
CA ASP A 1193 -39.27 15.96 10.72
C ASP A 1193 -38.73 14.91 9.73
N ILE A 1194 -37.83 14.05 10.20
CA ILE A 1194 -37.19 13.01 9.39
C ILE A 1194 -37.98 11.72 9.58
N LEU A 1195 -38.48 11.13 8.49
CA LEU A 1195 -39.11 9.81 8.53
C LEU A 1195 -38.04 8.70 8.57
N SER A 1196 -38.41 7.52 9.05
CA SER A 1196 -37.48 6.37 9.11
C SER A 1196 -36.91 5.97 7.74
N VAL A 1197 -37.66 6.21 6.66
CA VAL A 1197 -37.21 6.03 5.27
C VAL A 1197 -36.13 7.05 4.89
N ASP A 1198 -36.28 8.29 5.33
CA ASP A 1198 -35.31 9.36 5.08
C ASP A 1198 -34.00 9.11 5.82
N VAL A 1199 -34.06 8.49 7.01
CA VAL A 1199 -32.85 8.01 7.72
C VAL A 1199 -32.11 6.98 6.88
N CYS A 1200 -32.82 5.97 6.36
CA CYS A 1200 -32.26 4.92 5.51
C CYS A 1200 -31.58 5.49 4.26
N HIS A 1201 -32.23 6.44 3.57
CA HIS A 1201 -31.63 7.16 2.45
C HIS A 1201 -30.40 7.98 2.85
N SER A 1202 -30.44 8.64 4.00
CA SER A 1202 -29.36 9.50 4.49
C SER A 1202 -28.07 8.74 4.77
N ILE A 1203 -28.16 7.57 5.41
CA ILE A 1203 -27.00 6.72 5.73
C ILE A 1203 -26.73 5.63 4.68
N ALA A 1204 -27.46 5.64 3.55
CA ALA A 1204 -27.32 4.72 2.43
C ALA A 1204 -27.49 3.22 2.78
N ILE A 1205 -28.41 2.91 3.71
CA ILE A 1205 -28.79 1.54 4.07
C ILE A 1205 -30.22 1.29 3.57
N PRO A 1206 -30.49 0.22 2.78
CA PRO A 1206 -31.85 -0.11 2.36
C PRO A 1206 -32.78 -0.40 3.54
N GLU A 1207 -34.06 -0.04 3.41
CA GLU A 1207 -35.05 -0.21 4.48
C GLU A 1207 -35.15 -1.66 4.99
N ALA A 1208 -35.14 -2.64 4.09
CA ALA A 1208 -35.23 -4.06 4.46
C ALA A 1208 -34.05 -4.49 5.34
N ALA A 1209 -32.83 -4.07 5.00
CA ALA A 1209 -31.63 -4.33 5.80
C ALA A 1209 -31.67 -3.59 7.15
N MET A 1210 -32.12 -2.34 7.18
CA MET A 1210 -32.27 -1.60 8.44
C MET A 1210 -33.31 -2.24 9.37
N ARG A 1211 -34.45 -2.69 8.82
CA ARG A 1211 -35.46 -3.42 9.60
C ARG A 1211 -34.90 -4.74 10.16
N ALA A 1212 -34.08 -5.46 9.40
CA ALA A 1212 -33.40 -6.64 9.88
C ALA A 1212 -32.41 -6.30 11.02
N PHE A 1213 -31.64 -5.22 10.90
CA PHE A 1213 -30.76 -4.75 11.96
C PHE A 1213 -31.51 -4.40 13.25
N ILE A 1214 -32.58 -3.60 13.14
CA ILE A 1214 -33.40 -3.20 14.29
C ILE A 1214 -34.00 -4.43 14.95
N LYS A 1215 -34.62 -5.33 14.18
CA LYS A 1215 -35.22 -6.56 14.70
C LYS A 1215 -34.22 -7.43 15.44
N THR A 1216 -32.98 -7.50 14.98
CA THR A 1216 -31.93 -8.33 15.60
C THR A 1216 -31.30 -7.65 16.82
N LEU A 1217 -31.00 -6.35 16.76
CA LEU A 1217 -30.34 -5.62 17.84
C LEU A 1217 -31.29 -5.20 18.97
N ASN A 1218 -32.50 -4.77 18.61
CA ASN A 1218 -33.55 -4.43 19.58
C ASN A 1218 -34.94 -4.76 19.01
N PRO A 1219 -35.43 -6.00 19.19
CA PRO A 1219 -36.75 -6.42 18.69
C PRO A 1219 -37.93 -5.57 19.19
N ARG A 1220 -37.76 -4.82 20.29
CA ARG A 1220 -38.79 -3.97 20.90
C ARG A 1220 -38.78 -2.53 20.37
N PHE A 1221 -37.81 -2.17 19.54
CA PHE A 1221 -37.71 -0.82 18.96
C PHE A 1221 -38.77 -0.62 17.87
N LEU A 1222 -39.54 0.46 17.95
CA LEU A 1222 -40.56 0.80 16.96
C LEU A 1222 -39.92 1.46 15.75
N TRP A 1223 -40.32 1.04 14.54
CA TRP A 1223 -39.74 1.54 13.29
C TRP A 1223 -39.92 3.05 13.14
N GLU A 1224 -41.07 3.56 13.59
CA GLU A 1224 -41.49 4.95 13.51
C GLU A 1224 -40.59 5.88 14.36
N ASP A 1225 -39.99 5.36 15.44
CA ASP A 1225 -39.14 6.12 16.35
C ASP A 1225 -37.71 6.33 15.80
N LEU A 1226 -37.36 5.70 14.68
CA LEU A 1226 -36.02 5.76 14.10
C LEU A 1226 -35.63 7.19 13.73
N GLY A 1227 -36.55 7.96 13.13
CA GLY A 1227 -36.31 9.35 12.73
C GLY A 1227 -35.92 10.26 13.90
N GLN A 1228 -36.71 10.22 14.98
CA GLN A 1228 -36.47 11.04 16.17
C GLN A 1228 -35.22 10.60 16.94
N SER A 1229 -34.98 9.28 17.03
CA SER A 1229 -33.79 8.73 17.70
C SER A 1229 -32.52 9.06 16.92
N PHE A 1230 -32.59 9.07 15.58
CA PHE A 1230 -31.50 9.48 14.70
C PHE A 1230 -31.12 10.95 14.91
N GLN A 1231 -32.10 11.87 14.95
CA GLN A 1231 -31.84 13.28 15.20
C GLN A 1231 -31.17 13.53 16.55
N ARG A 1232 -31.67 12.90 17.63
CA ARG A 1232 -31.08 13.01 18.97
C ARG A 1232 -29.63 12.51 19.00
N MET A 1233 -29.38 11.35 18.41
CA MET A 1233 -28.04 10.76 18.34
C MET A 1233 -27.07 11.63 17.53
N VAL A 1234 -27.49 12.14 16.37
CA VAL A 1234 -26.65 13.04 15.55
C VAL A 1234 -26.33 14.32 16.32
N LEU A 1235 -27.30 14.89 17.03
CA LEU A 1235 -27.08 16.04 17.90
C LEU A 1235 -26.09 15.74 19.03
N GLY A 1236 -26.18 14.55 19.64
CA GLY A 1236 -25.21 14.03 20.62
C GLY A 1236 -23.78 13.95 20.05
N LEU A 1237 -23.63 13.41 18.84
CA LEU A 1237 -22.34 13.34 18.12
C LEU A 1237 -21.76 14.71 17.76
N LEU A 1238 -22.62 15.71 17.53
CA LEU A 1238 -22.22 17.10 17.28
C LEU A 1238 -21.82 17.84 18.56
N LYS A 1239 -22.45 17.53 19.70
CA LYS A 1239 -22.05 18.06 21.01
C LYS A 1239 -20.77 17.41 21.55
N GLY A 1240 -20.61 16.10 21.35
CA GLY A 1240 -19.51 15.28 21.86
C GLY A 1240 -18.29 15.13 20.94
N ARG A 1241 -17.91 16.16 20.16
CA ARG A 1241 -16.89 16.06 19.08
C ARG A 1241 -15.53 15.51 19.53
N SER A 1242 -15.10 15.86 20.74
CA SER A 1242 -13.80 15.47 21.29
C SER A 1242 -13.70 14.00 21.72
N SER A 1243 -14.83 13.29 21.82
CA SER A 1243 -14.90 11.90 22.34
C SER A 1243 -15.44 10.89 21.32
N ARG A 1244 -15.51 11.27 20.04
CA ARG A 1244 -16.10 10.44 18.95
C ARG A 1244 -15.43 9.09 18.75
N THR A 1245 -14.16 8.94 19.10
CA THR A 1245 -13.43 7.65 19.02
C THR A 1245 -13.90 6.62 20.04
N VAL A 1246 -14.64 7.03 21.07
CA VAL A 1246 -15.20 6.17 22.13
C VAL A 1246 -16.73 6.11 22.07
N TYR A 1247 -17.34 6.79 21.09
CA TYR A 1247 -18.80 6.91 20.98
C TYR A 1247 -19.37 5.72 20.19
N HIS A 1248 -20.43 5.11 20.73
CA HIS A 1248 -21.17 4.00 20.11
C HIS A 1248 -22.57 4.47 19.67
N PRO A 1249 -22.68 5.20 18.54
CA PRO A 1249 -23.92 5.87 18.14
C PRO A 1249 -25.09 4.91 17.90
N THR A 1250 -24.84 3.66 17.50
CA THR A 1250 -25.90 2.65 17.32
C THR A 1250 -26.64 2.35 18.62
N ARG A 1251 -25.94 2.36 19.75
CA ARG A 1251 -26.55 2.11 21.07
C ARG A 1251 -27.51 3.22 21.48
N GLU A 1252 -27.22 4.45 21.10
CA GLU A 1252 -28.11 5.58 21.32
C GLU A 1252 -29.26 5.60 20.30
N LEU A 1253 -28.96 5.34 19.03
CA LEU A 1253 -29.94 5.26 17.95
C LEU A 1253 -31.06 4.25 18.25
N LEU A 1254 -30.70 3.09 18.80
CA LEU A 1254 -31.63 1.98 19.06
C LEU A 1254 -31.97 1.80 20.56
N ASN A 1255 -31.60 2.75 21.41
CA ASN A 1255 -31.83 2.73 22.87
C ASN A 1255 -31.32 1.46 23.60
N LEU A 1256 -30.18 0.91 23.16
CA LEU A 1256 -29.59 -0.32 23.73
C LEU A 1256 -29.10 -0.13 25.18
N ASN A 1257 -28.79 1.11 25.59
CA ASN A 1257 -28.29 1.43 26.93
C ASN A 1257 -29.38 1.36 28.04
N GLY A 1258 -30.67 1.29 27.68
CA GLY A 1258 -31.79 1.23 28.63
C GLY A 1258 -32.14 -0.19 29.11
N ALA A 1259 -31.59 -1.23 28.46
CA ALA A 1259 -31.85 -2.61 28.83
C ALA A 1259 -30.97 -3.04 30.01
N LYS A 1260 -31.37 -2.69 31.24
CA LYS A 1260 -30.88 -3.42 32.43
C LYS A 1260 -31.18 -4.91 32.21
N LYS A 1261 -30.15 -5.76 32.36
CA LYS A 1261 -30.30 -7.22 32.54
C LYS A 1261 -31.30 -7.45 33.68
N ILE A 1262 -32.55 -7.74 33.33
CA ILE A 1262 -33.48 -8.42 34.23
C ILE A 1262 -33.17 -9.91 34.03
N PRO A 1263 -33.00 -10.71 35.10
CA PRO A 1263 -32.80 -12.15 34.96
C PRO A 1263 -33.96 -12.74 34.16
N GLN A 1264 -33.66 -13.64 33.23
CA GLN A 1264 -34.66 -14.50 32.63
C GLN A 1264 -35.33 -15.31 33.76
N THR A 1265 -36.55 -14.94 34.13
CA THR A 1265 -37.51 -15.88 34.68
C THR A 1265 -38.28 -16.52 33.53
N GLU A 1266 -38.37 -17.84 33.62
CA GLU A 1266 -39.03 -18.79 32.72
C GLU A 1266 -40.38 -18.30 32.17
N GLU A 1267 -40.55 -18.40 30.84
CA GLU A 1267 -41.73 -18.96 30.15
C GLU A 1267 -41.42 -19.24 28.67
#